data_AF-Q5NCX5-F1
#
_entry.id   AF-Q5NCX5-F1
#
_cell.length_a   1.000
_cell.length_b   1.000
_cell.length_c   1.000
_cell.angle_alpha   90.00
_cell.angle_beta   90.00
_cell.angle_gamma   90.00
#
_symmetry.space_group_name_H-M   'P 1'
#
loop_
_entity.id
_entity.type
_entity.pdbx_description
1 polymer ?
#
loop_
_entity_poly.entity_id
_entity_poly.type
_entity_poly.pdbx_seq_one_letter_code
_entity_poly.pdbx_strand_id
1 'polypeptide(L)'
;MAAGSGGSGGSGAGPGPGPGPGGGGGPGSSGPGLGSGGGLGGGGELHPRTGRLVSLSACGRTARRQQPGQEFNHGLVLSREPLRDGRVFTVRIDRKVNSWSGSIEIGVTALDPSVLDFPSSATGLKGGSWVVSGCSVLRDGRSVLEEYGQDLDQLVEGDRVGVERTATGELRLWVNGRDCGVAATGLPARVWAVVDLYGKCTQITVLPSEPGFSPPTPVPTPPLEPLAPPEDSALLEQGTSVDEAFMVSPAQARPETFPNSLDSHNDFASMELSEVVSNAILSAYNGGLLNVSLSSPPAGDGLASSGPATSPILTSNDALLFHEKCGTLIKLSNNNKTAERRRPLDEFNNGVVMTNRPLRDNEMFEIRIDKLVDKWSGSIEIGVTTHNPNSLEYPATMTNLQSGTIMMSGCGILTNGKGTRREYCEFSLDELQEGDHIGLTRKSNSALHFFINGIDQGVATPLTPPVVYGVVDLYGMAVKVTIVHNNNHSDRLRRNNAILRALSPEGALRRAAPAAQAEPERLLFHPNCGQKAAITHEGRTALRPHATDDFNHGVVLSSRALRDGEVFQVRIDKMVDKWAGSIEIGVTTHNPAYLQLPSTMTNLRSGTWMMTGNGVMHNGTTILDEYGHNLDRLKAGDTVGVVRREDGTLHFFVNGMTQGPAAWNVPPGVYAVVDLYGQAAQATIVDDVEVPPVSEPLPEGNNQMSPSSPSSAAGGSDLRFHQLHGSNAVITNGGRTALRHNCRSEFNDAIVISNRALRDGELFEIVIQKMVDRWSGSIEAGVTAIRPEDLEFPNTMTDIDYDTWMLSGTAIMQDGNTMRNNYGCDLDALGTGARIGMMRTAKGDLHYFINGQDQGAACSGLPPGKEVYAVVDLYGQCVQVSITNATGPMDNSLATSNTATEKSFPLHSPVAGVAHRFHSMCGKNVTLEEDGTRAVRVAGYAHGLVFSTKELKAEEVFEVKVEELDEKWAGSLRLGLTTLAPEDMGPGAGSGPGLPPSLPELRTKTTWMVSSCEVRRDGHLQRMNYGRNLERLGVGSRVGIRRCADDTMHILVDGEDMGPAAAGIAKNVWAVLDLYGPVRSVAIVSSTRLEEPEGTQPPSPSSDTGSEVEEDDEVEEQGLRGQNQVGIVPTALEFLENHGKNILLSNGNRTATRVASYNQGIVVISQPLVPHMLVQVRIDFLNRQWTSSLVLGVITCPPERLNFPASACALKRAAWLLRGRGVFHNGLKICEKFGPNLDTCPEGTILGLRLDSSGGLHLHINGVDQGVAVPDVPQPCHALVDLYGQCEQVTIVSPDPGTASGKIAGTQGDMEKADMVDGIKESVCWGPPPAASPLKSCEYHALCSRFQELLLLPEDYFMPPPKRSLCYCESCRKLRGDEAHRRRGEPPREYALPFGWCRFNLRVNPHLEAGTLTKKWHMAYHGSSVAVVRRVLDRGELGAGTTSILSCRPLKGEPGVGFEEPGENCAPPREEQPPPVLLSPSLQYAGAEMLASKVQFRDPKSQRTHQAQVAFQVCVRPGSYTPGPPSAALRELPDQHFSPSELEWVTKEKGATLLYALLVRVE
;
A
#
# COMPACT_ATOMS: atom_id res chain seq x y z
N MET A 1 23.13 52.20 -28.07
CA MET A 1 22.95 53.49 -27.36
C MET A 1 22.86 53.19 -25.87
N ALA A 2 23.92 53.48 -25.11
CA ALA A 2 24.07 54.70 -24.30
C ALA A 2 23.09 54.68 -23.09
N ALA A 3 23.54 54.39 -21.86
CA ALA A 3 24.23 55.32 -20.92
C ALA A 3 23.29 56.43 -20.40
N GLY A 4 23.34 56.90 -19.15
CA GLY A 4 24.17 56.63 -17.97
C GLY A 4 23.59 57.45 -16.79
N SER A 5 23.61 56.97 -15.55
CA SER A 5 24.67 57.23 -14.53
C SER A 5 24.63 58.62 -13.86
N GLY A 6 24.37 58.65 -12.55
CA GLY A 6 24.49 59.83 -11.67
C GLY A 6 23.17 60.58 -11.42
N GLY A 7 22.91 61.14 -10.23
CA GLY A 7 23.66 61.02 -8.98
C GLY A 7 23.24 62.01 -7.88
N SER A 8 23.50 61.63 -6.62
CA SER A 8 23.74 62.49 -5.42
C SER A 8 22.78 63.64 -5.04
N GLY A 9 22.33 63.63 -3.77
CA GLY A 9 22.29 64.86 -2.94
C GLY A 9 21.07 65.09 -2.02
N GLY A 10 21.32 65.46 -0.75
CA GLY A 10 20.47 66.47 -0.09
C GLY A 10 19.65 66.12 1.18
N SER A 11 20.29 65.59 2.23
CA SER A 11 20.12 65.99 3.66
C SER A 11 18.89 66.79 4.17
N GLY A 12 18.28 66.33 5.29
CA GLY A 12 17.42 67.14 6.20
C GLY A 12 16.36 66.28 6.95
N ALA A 13 16.66 65.67 8.09
CA ALA A 13 16.63 66.22 9.48
C ALA A 13 15.25 66.11 10.18
N GLY A 14 15.21 65.50 11.39
CA GLY A 14 14.05 65.47 12.31
C GLY A 14 14.16 66.56 13.40
N PRO A 15 13.85 66.31 14.70
CA PRO A 15 13.13 65.18 15.34
C PRO A 15 12.11 65.64 16.42
N GLY A 16 11.48 64.72 17.20
CA GLY A 16 11.06 65.03 18.60
C GLY A 16 9.59 64.82 19.02
N PRO A 17 9.28 64.90 20.36
CA PRO A 17 8.43 63.88 20.99
C PRO A 17 7.39 64.28 22.09
N GLY A 18 6.25 63.55 22.16
CA GLY A 18 5.34 63.39 23.34
C GLY A 18 4.53 64.63 23.82
N PRO A 19 3.71 64.56 24.90
CA PRO A 19 3.12 63.42 25.64
C PRO A 19 1.54 63.48 25.73
N GLY A 20 0.88 62.80 26.69
CA GLY A 20 -0.59 62.87 26.97
C GLY A 20 -1.01 64.00 27.93
N PRO A 21 -2.18 63.98 28.65
CA PRO A 21 -3.17 62.89 28.87
C PRO A 21 -4.70 63.27 28.95
N GLY A 22 -5.60 62.27 29.10
CA GLY A 22 -6.74 62.24 30.07
C GLY A 22 -8.14 62.86 29.81
N GLY A 23 -9.22 62.07 30.06
CA GLY A 23 -10.33 62.50 30.97
C GLY A 23 -11.80 62.68 30.50
N GLY A 24 -12.67 61.67 30.78
CA GLY A 24 -13.98 61.87 31.47
C GLY A 24 -15.32 62.11 30.73
N GLY A 25 -16.42 61.47 31.21
CA GLY A 25 -17.83 61.87 30.95
C GLY A 25 -18.89 60.74 30.84
N GLY A 26 -19.90 60.71 31.73
CA GLY A 26 -21.11 59.85 31.67
C GLY A 26 -22.40 60.67 31.36
N PRO A 27 -23.64 60.30 31.79
CA PRO A 27 -24.04 59.21 32.73
C PRO A 27 -25.39 58.47 32.44
N GLY A 28 -25.79 57.51 33.30
CA GLY A 28 -27.16 57.52 33.90
C GLY A 28 -28.16 56.33 33.74
N SER A 29 -28.68 55.85 34.88
CA SER A 29 -29.97 55.12 35.13
C SER A 29 -30.15 53.63 34.73
N SER A 30 -30.98 52.80 35.40
CA SER A 30 -31.00 52.42 36.86
C SER A 30 -32.01 51.31 37.25
N GLY A 31 -31.53 50.08 37.53
CA GLY A 31 -32.12 49.06 38.45
C GLY A 31 -33.52 48.45 38.14
N PRO A 32 -34.09 47.59 39.04
CA PRO A 32 -33.50 47.01 40.26
C PRO A 32 -33.80 45.50 40.55
N GLY A 33 -32.96 44.87 41.39
CA GLY A 33 -33.43 43.93 42.45
C GLY A 33 -33.31 42.40 42.26
N LEU A 34 -33.03 41.71 43.38
CA LEU A 34 -32.90 40.24 43.61
C LEU A 34 -31.64 39.54 43.05
N GLY A 35 -30.90 38.71 43.81
CA GLY A 35 -30.94 38.50 45.27
C GLY A 35 -30.21 37.26 45.79
N SER A 36 -29.10 37.45 46.54
CA SER A 36 -28.44 36.49 47.47
C SER A 36 -27.80 35.19 46.93
N GLY A 37 -26.63 34.81 47.47
CA GLY A 37 -26.19 33.41 47.54
C GLY A 37 -24.76 33.06 47.07
N GLY A 38 -23.88 32.76 48.03
CA GLY A 38 -22.75 31.79 47.98
C GLY A 38 -21.89 31.61 46.72
N GLY A 39 -20.59 31.91 46.82
CA GLY A 39 -19.58 31.51 45.81
C GLY A 39 -19.07 30.08 46.00
N LEU A 40 -18.89 29.34 44.89
CA LEU A 40 -18.36 27.97 44.85
C LEU A 40 -17.51 27.73 43.57
N GLY A 41 -16.50 26.85 43.64
CA GLY A 41 -16.04 26.08 42.47
C GLY A 41 -14.85 26.59 41.64
N GLY A 42 -13.86 27.26 42.22
CA GLY A 42 -12.64 27.68 41.49
C GLY A 42 -11.73 26.52 41.02
N GLY A 43 -11.93 26.03 39.80
CA GLY A 43 -10.96 25.23 39.04
C GLY A 43 -11.58 24.06 38.28
N GLY A 44 -11.10 23.84 37.06
CA GLY A 44 -11.67 22.92 36.08
C GLY A 44 -11.75 23.57 34.68
N GLU A 45 -10.68 24.23 34.25
CA GLU A 45 -10.58 24.95 32.97
C GLU A 45 -9.28 24.58 32.24
N LEU A 46 -9.31 24.65 30.92
CA LEU A 46 -8.17 24.49 30.02
C LEU A 46 -7.51 25.84 29.74
N HIS A 47 -6.22 25.80 29.44
CA HIS A 47 -5.43 26.96 29.04
C HIS A 47 -5.79 27.39 27.59
N PRO A 48 -5.87 28.71 27.29
CA PRO A 48 -6.27 29.17 25.95
C PRO A 48 -5.22 28.94 24.85
N ARG A 49 -3.93 28.78 25.17
CA ARG A 49 -2.94 28.24 24.22
C ARG A 49 -3.06 26.73 24.14
N THR A 50 -3.14 26.20 22.92
CA THR A 50 -3.43 24.79 22.60
C THR A 50 -2.72 24.37 21.30
N GLY A 51 -2.71 23.07 21.01
CA GLY A 51 -2.16 22.48 19.79
C GLY A 51 -2.88 22.95 18.51
N ARG A 52 -2.17 22.87 17.37
CA ARG A 52 -2.54 23.48 16.09
C ARG A 52 -3.95 23.15 15.57
N LEU A 53 -4.47 21.97 15.89
CA LEU A 53 -5.80 21.53 15.44
C LEU A 53 -6.89 21.64 16.52
N VAL A 54 -6.61 22.20 17.69
CA VAL A 54 -7.61 22.32 18.76
C VAL A 54 -8.61 23.45 18.46
N SER A 55 -9.82 23.29 18.97
CA SER A 55 -10.83 24.33 19.14
C SER A 55 -11.39 24.22 20.57
N LEU A 56 -11.49 25.36 21.28
CA LEU A 56 -12.01 25.43 22.64
C LEU A 56 -13.43 26.01 22.65
N SER A 57 -14.27 25.51 23.54
CA SER A 57 -15.55 26.14 23.89
C SER A 57 -15.34 27.51 24.56
N ALA A 58 -16.32 28.43 24.42
CA ALA A 58 -16.27 29.76 25.02
C ALA A 58 -16.12 29.78 26.56
N CYS A 59 -16.49 28.69 27.26
CA CYS A 59 -16.30 28.53 28.69
C CYS A 59 -14.95 27.89 29.09
N GLY A 60 -14.07 27.58 28.13
CA GLY A 60 -12.74 27.03 28.38
C GLY A 60 -12.69 25.59 28.93
N ARG A 61 -13.81 24.84 28.93
CA ARG A 61 -13.86 23.48 29.52
C ARG A 61 -13.89 22.35 28.51
N THR A 62 -14.36 22.60 27.29
CA THR A 62 -14.42 21.59 26.22
C THR A 62 -13.37 21.87 25.17
N ALA A 63 -12.55 20.88 24.85
CA ALA A 63 -11.62 20.90 23.73
C ALA A 63 -12.08 19.92 22.65
N ARG A 64 -11.95 20.32 21.39
CA ARG A 64 -12.28 19.50 20.23
C ARG A 64 -11.20 19.61 19.17
N ARG A 65 -10.68 18.48 18.69
CA ARG A 65 -9.74 18.42 17.58
C ARG A 65 -10.47 18.57 16.24
N GLN A 66 -9.92 19.41 15.39
CA GLN A 66 -10.39 19.67 14.03
C GLN A 66 -9.85 18.60 13.07
N GLN A 67 -10.50 18.46 11.92
CA GLN A 67 -10.09 17.55 10.83
C GLN A 67 -9.80 16.07 11.23
N PRO A 68 -10.61 15.43 12.11
CA PRO A 68 -10.28 14.12 12.70
C PRO A 68 -10.31 12.92 11.74
N GLY A 69 -10.55 13.14 10.45
CA GLY A 69 -10.45 12.12 9.39
C GLY A 69 -9.34 12.42 8.36
N GLN A 70 -8.39 13.31 8.69
CA GLN A 70 -7.23 13.65 7.86
C GLN A 70 -5.93 13.67 8.67
N GLU A 71 -5.96 14.19 9.90
CA GLU A 71 -4.86 14.11 10.86
C GLU A 71 -5.32 13.36 12.13
N PHE A 72 -4.37 12.85 12.93
CA PHE A 72 -4.62 12.10 14.18
C PHE A 72 -4.01 12.76 15.43
N ASN A 73 -3.16 13.77 15.24
CA ASN A 73 -2.30 14.39 16.25
C ASN A 73 -2.58 15.92 16.34
N HIS A 74 -1.67 16.68 16.96
CA HIS A 74 -1.80 18.14 17.19
C HIS A 74 -3.03 18.55 18.02
N GLY A 75 -3.53 17.67 18.90
CA GLY A 75 -4.70 17.88 19.75
C GLY A 75 -4.41 18.42 21.15
N LEU A 76 -3.14 18.73 21.46
CA LEU A 76 -2.64 18.96 22.81
C LEU A 76 -3.29 20.14 23.55
N VAL A 77 -3.77 19.91 24.78
CA VAL A 77 -4.30 20.92 25.70
C VAL A 77 -3.73 20.74 27.11
N LEU A 78 -3.67 21.82 27.89
CA LEU A 78 -3.19 21.82 29.27
C LEU A 78 -4.20 22.48 30.22
N SER A 79 -4.10 22.19 31.52
CA SER A 79 -4.91 22.89 32.54
C SER A 79 -4.57 24.39 32.60
N ARG A 80 -5.56 25.22 32.96
CA ARG A 80 -5.37 26.67 33.12
C ARG A 80 -4.49 27.02 34.33
N GLU A 81 -4.74 26.36 35.45
CA GLU A 81 -3.95 26.46 36.68
C GLU A 81 -3.04 25.22 36.83
N PRO A 82 -1.90 25.33 37.54
CA PRO A 82 -1.17 24.14 37.97
C PRO A 82 -2.02 23.32 38.97
N LEU A 83 -1.76 22.02 39.01
CA LEU A 83 -2.40 21.09 39.93
C LEU A 83 -2.03 21.43 41.38
N ARG A 84 -2.96 21.11 42.29
CA ARG A 84 -2.77 21.19 43.74
C ARG A 84 -2.72 19.79 44.31
N ASP A 85 -1.92 19.60 45.33
CA ASP A 85 -1.69 18.30 45.98
C ASP A 85 -3.03 17.65 46.40
N GLY A 86 -3.25 16.40 45.98
CA GLY A 86 -4.51 15.68 46.23
C GLY A 86 -5.71 16.09 45.36
N ARG A 87 -5.55 17.02 44.40
CA ARG A 87 -6.63 17.45 43.50
C ARG A 87 -6.53 16.76 42.15
N VAL A 88 -7.41 15.79 41.92
CA VAL A 88 -7.59 15.15 40.60
C VAL A 88 -8.13 16.16 39.58
N PHE A 89 -7.48 16.25 38.42
CA PHE A 89 -7.97 16.96 37.24
C PHE A 89 -8.57 15.95 36.27
N THR A 90 -9.90 15.92 36.16
CA THR A 90 -10.64 14.89 35.42
C THR A 90 -11.26 15.44 34.15
N VAL A 91 -11.10 14.72 33.04
CA VAL A 91 -11.78 14.94 31.77
C VAL A 91 -12.70 13.76 31.44
N ARG A 92 -13.78 14.04 30.71
CA ARG A 92 -14.62 13.02 30.06
C ARG A 92 -14.32 12.98 28.56
N ILE A 93 -14.26 11.79 27.98
CA ILE A 93 -14.23 11.60 26.52
C ILE A 93 -15.64 11.85 25.99
N ASP A 94 -15.83 12.91 25.21
CA ASP A 94 -17.13 13.26 24.60
C ASP A 94 -17.32 12.66 23.20
N ARG A 95 -16.22 12.44 22.45
CA ARG A 95 -16.28 11.84 21.11
C ARG A 95 -14.98 11.17 20.69
N LYS A 96 -15.08 9.95 20.17
CA LYS A 96 -14.03 9.22 19.45
C LYS A 96 -14.35 9.09 17.95
N VAL A 97 -13.39 8.64 17.15
CA VAL A 97 -13.53 8.22 15.75
C VAL A 97 -12.74 6.94 15.51
N ASN A 98 -13.26 6.05 14.67
CA ASN A 98 -12.70 4.71 14.48
C ASN A 98 -11.69 4.65 13.31
N SER A 99 -11.11 5.79 12.92
CA SER A 99 -10.25 5.91 11.73
C SER A 99 -8.76 5.69 12.02
N TRP A 100 -8.36 5.60 13.29
CA TRP A 100 -6.97 5.64 13.74
C TRP A 100 -6.71 4.62 14.86
N SER A 101 -5.45 4.27 15.08
CA SER A 101 -4.93 3.69 16.33
C SER A 101 -4.66 4.79 17.37
N GLY A 102 -4.41 4.39 18.63
CA GLY A 102 -4.28 5.33 19.75
C GLY A 102 -5.63 5.91 20.20
N SER A 103 -5.72 6.42 21.42
CA SER A 103 -6.98 6.91 22.01
C SER A 103 -6.86 8.26 22.67
N ILE A 104 -6.02 8.40 23.70
CA ILE A 104 -5.85 9.64 24.46
C ILE A 104 -4.51 9.54 25.19
N GLU A 105 -3.69 10.58 25.10
CA GLU A 105 -2.49 10.69 25.93
C GLU A 105 -2.82 11.63 27.10
N ILE A 106 -2.49 11.26 28.33
CA ILE A 106 -2.77 12.09 29.51
C ILE A 106 -1.62 12.05 30.51
N GLY A 107 -1.37 13.16 31.19
CA GLY A 107 -0.23 13.26 32.10
C GLY A 107 -0.07 14.64 32.73
N VAL A 108 1.17 14.98 33.08
CA VAL A 108 1.53 16.28 33.64
C VAL A 108 2.86 16.81 33.10
N THR A 109 3.05 18.13 33.16
CA THR A 109 4.35 18.78 32.87
C THR A 109 4.67 19.90 33.86
N ALA A 110 5.95 20.10 34.14
CA ALA A 110 6.49 21.22 34.89
C ALA A 110 6.60 22.52 34.05
N LEU A 111 6.38 22.45 32.73
CA LEU A 111 6.45 23.61 31.84
C LEU A 111 5.17 24.46 31.88
N ASP A 112 5.32 25.78 32.00
CA ASP A 112 4.19 26.70 32.08
C ASP A 112 3.51 26.87 30.70
N PRO A 113 2.21 26.57 30.54
CA PRO A 113 1.51 26.62 29.26
C PRO A 113 1.42 28.03 28.65
N SER A 114 1.75 29.07 29.44
CA SER A 114 1.92 30.45 28.94
C SER A 114 3.06 30.54 27.91
N VAL A 115 4.16 29.80 28.13
CA VAL A 115 5.41 29.89 27.34
C VAL A 115 5.82 28.58 26.64
N LEU A 116 5.20 27.45 26.98
CA LEU A 116 5.38 26.16 26.31
C LEU A 116 5.24 26.26 24.79
N ASP A 117 6.07 25.56 24.02
CA ASP A 117 5.80 25.26 22.61
C ASP A 117 5.14 23.88 22.46
N PHE A 118 4.22 23.74 21.52
CA PHE A 118 3.28 22.62 21.47
C PHE A 118 3.74 21.55 20.46
N PRO A 119 4.29 20.40 20.89
CA PRO A 119 4.68 19.31 20.01
C PRO A 119 3.49 18.68 19.25
N SER A 120 3.79 17.73 18.36
CA SER A 120 2.79 16.95 17.63
C SER A 120 1.92 16.07 18.52
N SER A 121 2.47 15.54 19.62
CA SER A 121 1.78 14.71 20.62
C SER A 121 2.26 15.05 22.05
N ALA A 122 1.53 14.67 23.09
CA ALA A 122 2.00 14.85 24.48
C ALA A 122 3.27 14.02 24.75
N THR A 123 3.39 12.83 24.15
CA THR A 123 4.62 12.01 24.15
C THR A 123 5.85 12.73 23.57
N GLY A 124 5.65 13.77 22.75
CA GLY A 124 6.71 14.66 22.27
C GLY A 124 7.23 15.68 23.29
N LEU A 125 6.59 15.85 24.46
CA LEU A 125 7.03 16.77 25.50
C LEU A 125 8.39 16.35 26.12
N LYS A 126 9.11 17.36 26.62
CA LYS A 126 10.42 17.29 27.28
C LYS A 126 10.47 18.27 28.45
N GLY A 127 11.53 18.24 29.25
CA GLY A 127 11.80 19.27 30.28
C GLY A 127 11.04 19.10 31.59
N GLY A 128 10.80 17.87 32.03
CA GLY A 128 10.00 17.57 33.22
C GLY A 128 8.55 17.30 32.86
N SER A 129 8.33 16.27 32.04
CA SER A 129 7.02 15.81 31.59
C SER A 129 6.85 14.32 31.84
N TRP A 130 5.64 13.92 32.24
CA TRP A 130 5.24 12.54 32.51
C TRP A 130 3.91 12.30 31.82
N VAL A 131 3.85 11.39 30.86
CA VAL A 131 2.69 11.17 29.99
C VAL A 131 2.41 9.68 29.89
N VAL A 132 1.15 9.30 30.05
CA VAL A 132 0.68 7.93 29.83
C VAL A 132 0.00 7.84 28.47
N SER A 133 0.36 6.81 27.71
CA SER A 133 -0.16 6.50 26.36
C SER A 133 -0.33 4.98 26.25
N GLY A 134 -1.53 4.51 25.93
CA GLY A 134 -1.90 3.09 26.07
C GLY A 134 -1.68 2.61 27.51
N CYS A 135 -0.85 1.58 27.69
CA CYS A 135 -0.42 1.06 28.99
C CYS A 135 0.92 1.63 29.51
N SER A 136 1.61 2.49 28.75
CA SER A 136 3.00 2.88 29.04
C SER A 136 3.09 4.30 29.60
N VAL A 137 3.91 4.49 30.63
CA VAL A 137 4.29 5.78 31.21
C VAL A 137 5.63 6.20 30.63
N LEU A 138 5.65 7.38 30.00
CA LEU A 138 6.84 8.00 29.44
C LEU A 138 7.23 9.22 30.27
N ARG A 139 8.52 9.36 30.57
CA ARG A 139 9.12 10.56 31.13
C ARG A 139 9.94 11.26 30.05
N ASP A 140 9.62 12.50 29.74
CA ASP A 140 10.27 13.30 28.69
C ASP A 140 10.38 12.53 27.35
N GLY A 141 9.31 11.80 27.02
CA GLY A 141 9.16 10.94 25.85
C GLY A 141 10.12 9.73 25.78
N ARG A 142 10.71 9.31 26.89
CA ARG A 142 11.35 7.99 27.05
C ARG A 142 10.46 7.12 27.94
N SER A 143 10.23 5.88 27.56
CA SER A 143 9.50 4.92 28.40
C SER A 143 10.20 4.71 29.75
N VAL A 144 9.42 4.65 30.84
CA VAL A 144 9.94 4.43 32.21
C VAL A 144 9.14 3.41 33.02
N LEU A 145 7.89 3.14 32.63
CA LEU A 145 7.09 2.01 33.11
C LEU A 145 6.23 1.54 31.94
N GLU A 146 6.38 0.29 31.56
CA GLU A 146 5.49 -0.41 30.65
C GLU A 146 4.60 -1.31 31.52
N GLU A 147 3.37 -1.60 31.07
CA GLU A 147 2.36 -2.31 31.88
C GLU A 147 1.90 -1.58 33.16
N TYR A 148 1.54 -0.29 33.08
CA TYR A 148 0.83 0.42 34.17
C TYR A 148 -0.62 -0.08 34.42
N GLY A 149 -1.02 -1.17 33.77
CA GLY A 149 -2.28 -1.90 34.02
C GLY A 149 -3.52 -1.33 33.33
N GLN A 150 -3.85 -0.06 33.54
CA GLN A 150 -5.04 0.54 32.90
C GLN A 150 -4.72 1.11 31.52
N ASP A 151 -5.03 0.35 30.48
CA ASP A 151 -4.95 0.79 29.09
C ASP A 151 -5.87 2.00 28.82
N LEU A 152 -5.29 3.09 28.33
CA LEU A 152 -6.04 4.29 27.89
C LEU A 152 -6.67 4.11 26.50
N ASP A 153 -6.25 3.10 25.73
CA ASP A 153 -6.77 2.84 24.39
C ASP A 153 -8.19 2.24 24.36
N GLN A 154 -8.52 1.51 25.42
CA GLN A 154 -9.83 0.88 25.66
C GLN A 154 -10.93 1.84 26.12
N LEU A 155 -10.60 3.02 26.65
CA LEU A 155 -11.59 3.99 27.16
C LEU A 155 -12.60 4.42 26.08
N VAL A 156 -13.91 4.34 26.35
CA VAL A 156 -14.98 4.61 25.37
C VAL A 156 -15.55 6.03 25.49
N GLU A 157 -16.46 6.41 24.59
CA GLU A 157 -17.23 7.66 24.74
C GLU A 157 -18.05 7.62 26.04
N GLY A 158 -17.95 8.67 26.85
CA GLY A 158 -18.56 8.76 28.17
C GLY A 158 -17.62 8.45 29.35
N ASP A 159 -16.50 7.75 29.11
CA ASP A 159 -15.52 7.44 30.16
C ASP A 159 -14.80 8.69 30.67
N ARG A 160 -14.38 8.61 31.93
CA ARG A 160 -13.70 9.67 32.67
C ARG A 160 -12.28 9.25 32.99
N VAL A 161 -11.31 10.10 32.67
CA VAL A 161 -9.90 9.89 33.02
C VAL A 161 -9.33 11.17 33.63
N GLY A 162 -8.48 11.06 34.65
CA GLY A 162 -7.91 12.20 35.33
C GLY A 162 -6.55 11.94 35.95
N VAL A 163 -5.84 13.01 36.25
CA VAL A 163 -4.47 12.97 36.80
C VAL A 163 -4.41 13.72 38.13
N GLU A 164 -3.61 13.19 39.05
CA GLU A 164 -3.39 13.73 40.38
C GLU A 164 -1.88 13.85 40.64
N ARG A 165 -1.48 14.94 41.32
CA ARG A 165 -0.19 15.03 41.99
C ARG A 165 -0.40 14.81 43.49
N THR A 166 0.28 13.83 44.08
CA THR A 166 0.26 13.64 45.54
C THR A 166 1.20 14.63 46.25
N ALA A 167 1.03 14.81 47.57
CA ALA A 167 1.98 15.57 48.39
C ALA A 167 3.40 14.99 48.39
N THR A 168 3.54 13.67 48.23
CA THR A 168 4.83 12.95 48.09
C THR A 168 5.51 13.15 46.73
N GLY A 169 4.84 13.76 45.75
CA GLY A 169 5.38 13.91 44.39
C GLY A 169 5.23 12.66 43.54
N GLU A 170 4.16 11.90 43.73
CA GLU A 170 3.71 10.84 42.82
C GLU A 170 2.73 11.41 41.79
N LEU A 171 2.75 10.84 40.58
CA LEU A 171 1.67 10.92 39.61
C LEU A 171 0.72 9.74 39.86
N ARG A 172 -0.57 10.01 40.06
CA ARG A 172 -1.62 8.98 40.07
C ARG A 172 -2.62 9.24 38.94
N LEU A 173 -3.15 8.17 38.38
CA LEU A 173 -4.14 8.20 37.31
C LEU A 173 -5.48 7.68 37.87
N TRP A 174 -6.56 8.33 37.48
CA TRP A 174 -7.90 8.04 37.96
C TRP A 174 -8.84 7.76 36.78
N VAL A 175 -9.36 6.53 36.67
CA VAL A 175 -10.30 6.13 35.62
C VAL A 175 -11.66 5.78 36.22
N ASN A 176 -12.71 6.46 35.74
CA ASN A 176 -14.09 6.32 36.19
C ASN A 176 -14.29 6.37 37.73
N GLY A 177 -13.44 7.14 38.43
CA GLY A 177 -13.46 7.30 39.88
C GLY A 177 -12.67 6.23 40.66
N ARG A 178 -11.93 5.36 39.98
CA ARG A 178 -10.97 4.41 40.57
C ARG A 178 -9.56 4.93 40.42
N ASP A 179 -8.76 4.82 41.48
CA ASP A 179 -7.31 5.04 41.47
C ASP A 179 -6.62 3.87 40.75
N CYS A 180 -5.72 4.17 39.81
CA CYS A 180 -4.93 3.19 39.04
C CYS A 180 -3.54 2.96 39.65
N GLY A 181 -3.19 3.64 40.76
CA GLY A 181 -1.89 3.51 41.42
C GLY A 181 -0.86 4.56 40.97
N VAL A 182 0.41 4.33 41.29
CA VAL A 182 1.50 5.29 41.02
C VAL A 182 2.06 5.08 39.61
N ALA A 183 1.83 6.04 38.72
CA ALA A 183 2.39 6.02 37.36
C ALA A 183 3.85 6.48 37.33
N ALA A 184 4.22 7.46 38.17
CA ALA A 184 5.57 8.00 38.26
C ALA A 184 5.85 8.65 39.61
N THR A 185 7.12 8.80 39.95
CA THR A 185 7.60 9.44 41.19
C THR A 185 8.55 10.61 40.90
N GLY A 186 8.78 11.48 41.89
CA GLY A 186 9.71 12.60 41.80
C GLY A 186 9.15 13.85 41.10
N LEU A 187 7.82 14.05 41.12
CA LEU A 187 7.16 15.19 40.48
C LEU A 187 7.44 16.52 41.22
N PRO A 188 7.89 17.58 40.50
CA PRO A 188 8.05 18.93 41.03
C PRO A 188 6.79 19.47 41.71
N ALA A 189 6.96 20.40 42.65
CA ALA A 189 5.87 21.01 43.43
C ALA A 189 4.86 21.84 42.61
N ARG A 190 5.16 22.12 41.33
CA ARG A 190 4.27 22.85 40.41
C ARG A 190 4.29 22.16 39.06
N VAL A 191 3.16 21.53 38.71
CA VAL A 191 2.93 20.89 37.40
C VAL A 191 1.53 21.23 36.91
N TRP A 192 1.30 21.18 35.59
CA TRP A 192 0.00 21.32 34.94
C TRP A 192 -0.45 19.97 34.40
N ALA A 193 -1.76 19.72 34.35
CA ALA A 193 -2.28 18.56 33.63
C ALA A 193 -2.10 18.76 32.11
N VAL A 194 -1.81 17.67 31.43
CA VAL A 194 -1.63 17.55 29.98
C VAL A 194 -2.66 16.55 29.46
N VAL A 195 -3.35 16.87 28.38
CA VAL A 195 -4.27 15.97 27.67
C VAL A 195 -4.04 16.17 26.17
N ASP A 196 -3.73 15.11 25.42
CA ASP A 196 -3.79 15.14 23.96
C ASP A 196 -5.02 14.39 23.46
N LEU A 197 -5.78 15.03 22.58
CA LEU A 197 -6.89 14.44 21.85
C LEU A 197 -6.33 13.60 20.68
N TYR A 198 -5.44 12.66 20.99
CA TYR A 198 -4.69 11.83 20.04
C TYR A 198 -5.57 10.76 19.37
N GLY A 199 -5.13 10.23 18.23
CA GLY A 199 -5.65 9.00 17.63
C GLY A 199 -7.17 9.00 17.44
N LYS A 200 -7.84 8.08 18.15
CA LYS A 200 -9.31 7.95 18.18
C LYS A 200 -10.00 9.12 18.89
N CYS A 201 -9.44 9.77 19.92
CA CYS A 201 -10.15 10.87 20.60
C CYS A 201 -10.24 12.13 19.73
N THR A 202 -11.37 12.83 19.83
CA THR A 202 -11.64 14.06 19.07
C THR A 202 -12.35 15.15 19.87
N GLN A 203 -12.98 14.83 21.00
CA GLN A 203 -13.54 15.84 21.92
C GLN A 203 -13.46 15.37 23.37
N ILE A 204 -13.09 16.27 24.29
CA ILE A 204 -13.12 16.09 25.74
C ILE A 204 -13.75 17.29 26.45
N THR A 205 -14.34 17.06 27.63
CA THR A 205 -14.78 18.12 28.57
C THR A 205 -14.17 17.91 29.95
N VAL A 206 -13.58 18.96 30.53
CA VAL A 206 -13.14 19.00 31.93
C VAL A 206 -14.34 18.98 32.87
N LEU A 207 -14.32 18.08 33.85
CA LEU A 207 -15.37 17.95 34.86
C LEU A 207 -15.09 18.85 36.09
N PRO A 208 -16.13 19.31 36.81
CA PRO A 208 -15.95 19.94 38.11
C PRO A 208 -15.27 18.99 39.10
N SER A 209 -14.47 19.52 40.02
CA SER A 209 -13.92 18.72 41.12
C SER A 209 -15.02 18.33 42.11
N GLU A 210 -15.31 17.03 42.21
CA GLU A 210 -16.22 16.45 43.21
C GLU A 210 -15.74 16.79 44.65
N PRO A 211 -16.62 17.15 45.61
CA PRO A 211 -16.21 17.51 46.96
C PRO A 211 -15.91 16.29 47.85
N GLY A 212 -14.74 15.67 47.65
CA GLY A 212 -13.99 14.91 48.67
C GLY A 212 -14.63 13.65 49.27
N PHE A 213 -14.14 12.48 48.85
CA PHE A 213 -14.09 11.31 49.73
C PHE A 213 -13.02 11.52 50.81
N SER A 214 -13.41 12.09 51.95
CA SER A 214 -12.54 12.18 53.13
C SER A 214 -12.39 10.80 53.80
N PRO A 215 -11.17 10.35 54.14
CA PRO A 215 -11.01 9.20 55.03
C PRO A 215 -11.59 9.49 56.42
N PRO A 216 -11.99 8.47 57.21
CA PRO A 216 -12.55 8.69 58.54
C PRO A 216 -11.56 9.41 59.47
N THR A 217 -12.00 10.51 60.09
CA THR A 217 -11.17 11.31 60.99
C THR A 217 -10.79 10.55 62.26
N PRO A 218 -9.49 10.47 62.62
CA PRO A 218 -9.08 9.97 63.93
C PRO A 218 -9.50 10.94 65.04
N VAL A 219 -9.93 10.40 66.19
CA VAL A 219 -10.33 11.19 67.37
C VAL A 219 -9.08 11.64 68.15
N PRO A 220 -8.94 12.94 68.53
CA PRO A 220 -7.73 13.47 69.17
C PRO A 220 -7.75 13.49 70.72
N THR A 221 -6.55 13.61 71.30
CA THR A 221 -6.20 13.91 72.73
C THR A 221 -6.57 12.88 73.82
N PRO A 222 -5.86 12.85 74.99
CA PRO A 222 -4.63 13.57 75.41
C PRO A 222 -3.42 12.63 75.73
N PRO A 223 -2.20 13.15 76.03
CA PRO A 223 -0.96 12.36 76.07
C PRO A 223 -0.48 11.93 77.47
N LEU A 224 0.47 10.98 77.53
CA LEU A 224 1.36 10.74 78.69
C LEU A 224 2.72 10.12 78.28
N GLU A 225 3.74 10.49 79.05
CA GLU A 225 5.19 10.56 78.80
C GLU A 225 6.01 9.23 78.66
N PRO A 226 7.33 9.29 78.35
CA PRO A 226 8.09 8.18 77.75
C PRO A 226 9.11 7.50 78.68
N LEU A 227 9.77 6.44 78.17
CA LEU A 227 11.11 6.00 78.58
C LEU A 227 11.86 5.33 77.40
N ALA A 228 13.18 5.26 77.49
CA ALA A 228 14.10 5.20 76.33
C ALA A 228 15.06 3.95 76.38
N PRO A 229 16.03 3.78 75.45
CA PRO A 229 16.68 2.49 75.14
C PRO A 229 17.90 2.18 76.04
N PRO A 230 18.77 1.22 75.64
CA PRO A 230 19.99 1.68 74.96
C PRO A 230 20.56 0.74 73.85
N GLU A 231 21.37 1.33 72.95
CA GLU A 231 22.73 0.92 72.49
C GLU A 231 23.00 -0.50 71.90
N ASP A 232 23.93 -0.72 70.96
CA ASP A 232 24.69 0.14 70.00
C ASP A 232 25.48 -0.77 69.00
N SER A 233 26.31 -0.18 68.14
CA SER A 233 27.47 -0.75 67.43
C SER A 233 27.24 -1.57 66.14
N ALA A 234 27.47 -0.87 65.03
CA ALA A 234 27.71 -1.38 63.68
C ALA A 234 28.98 -2.26 63.53
N LEU A 235 29.17 -2.92 62.38
CA LEU A 235 30.22 -2.57 61.37
C LEU A 235 30.33 -3.60 60.21
N LEU A 236 30.52 -3.07 59.00
CA LEU A 236 31.36 -3.52 57.86
C LEU A 236 31.33 -4.96 57.28
N GLU A 237 31.10 -4.97 55.96
CA GLU A 237 31.85 -5.66 54.89
C GLU A 237 31.73 -7.18 54.57
N GLN A 238 31.49 -7.40 53.26
CA GLN A 238 32.06 -8.42 52.35
C GLN A 238 32.04 -9.92 52.73
N GLY A 239 31.54 -10.77 51.82
CA GLY A 239 31.97 -12.20 51.76
C GLY A 239 30.92 -13.27 51.44
N THR A 240 30.54 -13.39 50.16
CA THR A 240 30.31 -14.67 49.43
C THR A 240 29.73 -15.93 50.14
N SER A 241 28.62 -16.40 49.56
CA SER A 241 28.36 -17.78 49.08
C SER A 241 27.63 -18.86 49.93
N VAL A 242 26.83 -19.65 49.19
CA VAL A 242 26.31 -21.03 49.34
C VAL A 242 25.35 -21.44 50.49
N ASP A 243 24.11 -21.71 50.07
CA ASP A 243 23.39 -23.01 50.12
C ASP A 243 22.47 -23.46 51.27
N GLU A 244 21.36 -24.10 50.81
CA GLU A 244 20.59 -25.23 51.35
C GLU A 244 19.60 -25.07 52.55
N ALA A 245 18.31 -25.22 52.18
CA ALA A 245 17.39 -26.30 52.63
C ALA A 245 16.21 -26.04 53.60
N PHE A 246 14.98 -26.35 53.11
CA PHE A 246 13.84 -27.06 53.76
C PHE A 246 13.18 -26.45 55.05
N MET A 247 11.86 -26.25 55.19
CA MET A 247 10.75 -27.26 55.19
C MET A 247 9.30 -26.68 55.16
N VAL A 248 8.57 -26.91 54.07
CA VAL A 248 7.27 -27.64 53.94
C VAL A 248 6.14 -27.57 55.03
N SER A 249 4.94 -27.10 54.63
CA SER A 249 3.55 -27.49 55.06
C SER A 249 2.95 -27.05 56.44
N PRO A 250 1.60 -27.17 56.67
CA PRO A 250 0.44 -27.02 55.76
C PRO A 250 -0.83 -26.31 56.35
N ALA A 251 -1.77 -25.92 55.45
CA ALA A 251 -3.24 -25.80 55.54
C ALA A 251 -4.04 -25.64 56.87
N GLN A 252 -4.99 -24.67 56.90
CA GLN A 252 -6.24 -24.67 57.71
C GLN A 252 -7.38 -23.88 57.01
N ALA A 253 -8.62 -23.84 57.56
CA ALA A 253 -9.87 -23.62 56.79
C ALA A 253 -10.95 -22.67 57.40
N ARG A 254 -12.05 -22.49 56.62
CA ARG A 254 -13.44 -21.94 56.87
C ARG A 254 -14.09 -22.15 58.27
N PRO A 255 -15.28 -21.58 58.62
CA PRO A 255 -16.35 -20.87 57.82
C PRO A 255 -16.57 -19.39 58.28
N GLU A 256 -17.69 -18.64 58.41
CA GLU A 256 -19.20 -18.72 58.46
C GLU A 256 -19.78 -17.34 57.95
N THR A 257 -20.90 -17.11 57.20
CA THR A 257 -22.38 -17.40 57.15
C THR A 257 -23.37 -16.33 57.67
N PHE A 258 -24.11 -15.68 56.73
CA PHE A 258 -25.55 -15.23 56.78
C PHE A 258 -26.03 -14.10 57.75
N PRO A 259 -27.29 -13.56 57.66
CA PRO A 259 -28.27 -13.38 56.54
C PRO A 259 -29.05 -12.01 56.51
N ASN A 260 -30.07 -11.89 55.61
CA ASN A 260 -31.28 -11.02 55.66
C ASN A 260 -31.15 -9.48 55.39
N SER A 261 -32.18 -8.71 55.03
CA SER A 261 -33.47 -8.92 54.27
C SER A 261 -34.24 -7.59 54.17
N LEU A 262 -34.93 -7.27 53.05
CA LEU A 262 -36.20 -6.49 52.99
C LEU A 262 -36.74 -6.29 51.55
N ASP A 263 -38.06 -6.11 51.44
CA ASP A 263 -38.89 -6.33 50.24
C ASP A 263 -39.37 -5.06 49.50
N SER A 264 -40.05 -5.26 48.36
CA SER A 264 -41.25 -4.56 47.83
C SER A 264 -41.17 -4.12 46.35
N HIS A 265 -42.23 -4.15 45.52
CA HIS A 265 -43.42 -5.04 45.40
C HIS A 265 -44.13 -4.73 44.04
N ASN A 266 -45.04 -5.60 43.56
CA ASN A 266 -46.03 -5.37 42.47
C ASN A 266 -45.51 -5.21 41.02
N ASP A 267 -46.25 -5.48 39.93
CA ASP A 267 -47.30 -6.50 39.61
C ASP A 267 -47.62 -6.50 38.08
N PHE A 268 -48.52 -7.40 37.62
CA PHE A 268 -49.07 -7.58 36.25
C PHE A 268 -48.10 -8.17 35.18
N ALA A 269 -48.26 -9.35 34.55
CA ALA A 269 -49.24 -10.47 34.49
C ALA A 269 -50.11 -10.62 33.20
N SER A 270 -50.07 -11.82 32.60
CA SER A 270 -50.90 -12.37 31.49
C SER A 270 -50.76 -11.70 30.10
N MET A 271 -51.01 -12.34 28.94
CA MET A 271 -51.43 -13.71 28.53
C MET A 271 -50.40 -14.25 27.49
N GLU A 272 -50.09 -15.54 27.30
CA GLU A 272 -50.86 -16.77 27.00
C GLU A 272 -51.45 -16.92 25.57
N LEU A 273 -51.59 -18.18 25.11
CA LEU A 273 -51.91 -18.70 23.76
C LEU A 273 -50.72 -18.75 22.77
N SER A 274 -50.07 -19.87 22.41
CA SER A 274 -50.35 -21.33 22.36
C SER A 274 -50.96 -21.88 21.04
N GLU A 275 -50.08 -22.44 20.20
CA GLU A 275 -50.25 -23.62 19.31
C GLU A 275 -51.37 -23.69 18.24
N VAL A 276 -51.22 -24.70 17.37
CA VAL A 276 -52.19 -25.26 16.41
C VAL A 276 -52.61 -24.41 15.20
N VAL A 277 -51.91 -24.58 14.06
CA VAL A 277 -52.50 -25.08 12.79
C VAL A 277 -51.45 -25.92 12.03
N SER A 278 -51.90 -27.05 11.47
CA SER A 278 -51.33 -27.95 10.46
C SER A 278 -50.13 -27.48 9.61
N ASN A 279 -49.13 -28.30 9.24
CA ASN A 279 -49.05 -29.77 9.12
C ASN A 279 -49.96 -30.40 8.05
N ALA A 280 -49.72 -30.08 6.77
CA ALA A 280 -50.28 -30.74 5.58
C ALA A 280 -49.40 -30.53 4.34
N ILE A 281 -49.30 -31.52 3.43
CA ILE A 281 -48.53 -31.50 2.15
C ILE A 281 -47.02 -31.25 2.35
N LEU A 282 -46.10 -32.21 2.29
CA LEU A 282 -46.09 -33.58 1.76
C LEU A 282 -46.30 -33.74 0.25
N SER A 283 -45.17 -33.94 -0.45
CA SER A 283 -44.98 -34.68 -1.73
C SER A 283 -45.77 -34.26 -2.98
N ALA A 284 -45.08 -33.56 -3.91
CA ALA A 284 -45.24 -33.73 -5.35
C ALA A 284 -43.97 -33.29 -6.13
N TYR A 285 -43.76 -33.88 -7.31
CA TYR A 285 -42.79 -33.55 -8.38
C TYR A 285 -41.27 -33.72 -8.15
N ASN A 286 -40.78 -34.84 -8.69
CA ASN A 286 -39.38 -35.16 -9.02
C ASN A 286 -38.92 -34.48 -10.32
N GLY A 287 -37.59 -34.41 -10.49
CA GLY A 287 -36.89 -34.34 -11.79
C GLY A 287 -36.48 -32.92 -12.23
N GLY A 288 -35.35 -32.72 -12.91
CA GLY A 288 -34.31 -33.68 -13.34
C GLY A 288 -33.32 -33.02 -14.31
N LEU A 289 -32.35 -33.82 -14.83
CA LEU A 289 -31.27 -33.41 -15.77
C LEU A 289 -30.15 -32.55 -15.11
N LEU A 290 -28.85 -32.79 -15.35
CA LEU A 290 -28.15 -33.89 -16.04
C LEU A 290 -26.78 -34.12 -15.37
N ASN A 291 -26.22 -35.33 -15.50
CA ASN A 291 -24.89 -35.70 -15.00
C ASN A 291 -24.12 -36.45 -16.10
N VAL A 292 -22.80 -36.32 -16.16
CA VAL A 292 -21.93 -37.05 -17.10
C VAL A 292 -20.71 -37.60 -16.35
N SER A 293 -20.56 -38.93 -16.37
CA SER A 293 -19.40 -39.67 -15.86
C SER A 293 -19.24 -40.95 -16.68
N LEU A 294 -18.01 -41.40 -16.90
CA LEU A 294 -17.68 -42.54 -17.78
C LEU A 294 -17.25 -43.80 -17.00
N SER A 295 -17.36 -44.95 -17.66
CA SER A 295 -16.84 -46.30 -17.30
C SER A 295 -17.41 -47.03 -16.06
N SER A 296 -18.44 -47.85 -16.33
CA SER A 296 -18.60 -49.31 -16.10
C SER A 296 -17.44 -50.10 -15.41
N PRO A 297 -17.67 -51.29 -14.78
CA PRO A 297 -18.58 -52.37 -15.23
C PRO A 297 -19.33 -53.14 -14.07
N PRO A 298 -19.76 -54.44 -14.14
CA PRO A 298 -21.20 -54.72 -14.29
C PRO A 298 -21.85 -55.84 -13.42
N ALA A 299 -23.20 -55.85 -13.45
CA ALA A 299 -24.14 -57.00 -13.26
C ALA A 299 -24.26 -57.73 -11.89
N GLY A 300 -25.52 -58.03 -11.50
CA GLY A 300 -25.87 -58.92 -10.38
C GLY A 300 -27.24 -58.63 -9.74
N ASP A 301 -28.30 -59.32 -10.17
CA ASP A 301 -29.69 -59.13 -9.71
C ASP A 301 -29.98 -59.56 -8.25
N GLY A 302 -31.06 -59.04 -7.65
CA GLY A 302 -31.64 -59.62 -6.42
C GLY A 302 -32.63 -58.74 -5.63
N LEU A 303 -33.94 -58.80 -5.96
CA LEU A 303 -34.99 -58.15 -5.16
C LEU A 303 -35.32 -58.93 -3.87
N ALA A 304 -35.65 -58.24 -2.75
CA ALA A 304 -37.01 -58.22 -2.18
C ALA A 304 -37.13 -57.75 -0.68
N SER A 305 -37.98 -56.72 -0.49
CA SER A 305 -39.05 -56.61 0.54
C SER A 305 -38.79 -56.74 2.07
N SER A 306 -39.09 -55.61 2.76
CA SER A 306 -39.92 -55.49 4.00
C SER A 306 -39.48 -56.06 5.36
N GLY A 307 -39.47 -55.20 6.40
CA GLY A 307 -39.47 -55.57 7.83
C GLY A 307 -38.77 -54.53 8.73
N PRO A 308 -39.44 -53.85 9.68
CA PRO A 308 -38.83 -52.74 10.44
C PRO A 308 -38.29 -53.12 11.84
N ALA A 309 -37.55 -52.16 12.43
CA ALA A 309 -37.03 -52.07 13.80
C ALA A 309 -35.67 -52.76 14.11
N THR A 310 -35.02 -52.22 15.16
CA THR A 310 -33.65 -52.48 15.66
C THR A 310 -32.50 -51.95 14.79
N SER A 311 -31.46 -51.42 15.45
CA SER A 311 -30.40 -50.59 14.85
C SER A 311 -29.06 -51.32 14.71
N PRO A 312 -28.41 -51.22 13.55
CA PRO A 312 -26.94 -51.12 13.42
C PRO A 312 -26.56 -49.64 13.16
N ILE A 313 -25.49 -49.05 13.71
CA ILE A 313 -24.06 -49.40 13.60
C ILE A 313 -23.57 -49.34 12.14
N LEU A 314 -22.74 -48.33 11.82
CA LEU A 314 -21.76 -48.18 10.70
C LEU A 314 -21.54 -46.66 10.46
N THR A 315 -20.63 -45.99 11.19
CA THR A 315 -19.20 -45.76 10.84
C THR A 315 -18.93 -44.75 9.71
N SER A 316 -18.70 -43.49 10.09
CA SER A 316 -17.75 -42.59 9.41
C SER A 316 -16.96 -41.80 10.47
N ASN A 317 -15.67 -41.58 10.22
CA ASN A 317 -14.76 -40.88 11.16
C ASN A 317 -14.70 -39.38 10.85
N ASP A 318 -15.87 -38.72 10.91
CA ASP A 318 -16.01 -37.32 10.54
C ASP A 318 -15.22 -36.39 11.48
N ALA A 319 -14.11 -35.88 10.94
CA ALA A 319 -13.23 -34.91 11.59
C ALA A 319 -14.00 -33.66 12.03
N LEU A 320 -13.54 -33.04 13.13
CA LEU A 320 -14.13 -31.82 13.65
C LEU A 320 -13.54 -30.63 12.89
N LEU A 321 -14.27 -30.13 11.92
CA LEU A 321 -13.86 -29.05 11.01
C LEU A 321 -14.69 -27.79 11.27
N PHE A 322 -14.37 -26.67 10.65
CA PHE A 322 -15.31 -25.56 10.57
C PHE A 322 -16.46 -25.88 9.60
N HIS A 323 -17.63 -25.33 9.88
CA HIS A 323 -18.83 -25.43 9.05
C HIS A 323 -18.74 -24.49 7.84
N GLU A 324 -19.26 -24.92 6.69
CA GLU A 324 -19.15 -24.16 5.42
C GLU A 324 -19.91 -22.83 5.44
N LYS A 325 -21.07 -22.78 6.09
CA LYS A 325 -21.76 -21.52 6.42
C LYS A 325 -21.02 -20.86 7.59
N CYS A 326 -20.62 -19.60 7.41
CA CYS A 326 -19.80 -18.84 8.35
C CYS A 326 -20.02 -17.30 8.23
N GLY A 327 -19.31 -16.52 9.04
CA GLY A 327 -19.31 -15.06 9.03
C GLY A 327 -18.88 -14.43 7.69
N THR A 328 -19.40 -13.24 7.40
CA THR A 328 -19.35 -12.60 6.08
C THR A 328 -17.95 -12.17 5.62
N LEU A 329 -16.96 -12.12 6.51
CA LEU A 329 -15.56 -11.88 6.14
C LEU A 329 -14.69 -13.13 6.15
N ILE A 330 -15.23 -14.31 6.43
CA ILE A 330 -14.42 -15.52 6.50
C ILE A 330 -14.03 -16.05 5.11
N LYS A 331 -12.82 -16.60 5.06
CA LYS A 331 -12.31 -17.49 4.03
C LYS A 331 -11.92 -18.78 4.74
N LEU A 332 -12.67 -19.85 4.49
CA LEU A 332 -12.23 -21.19 4.88
C LEU A 332 -11.14 -21.67 3.91
N SER A 333 -10.25 -22.51 4.43
CA SER A 333 -9.13 -23.11 3.71
C SER A 333 -8.73 -24.41 4.40
N ASN A 334 -7.79 -25.16 3.80
CA ASN A 334 -7.26 -26.40 4.37
C ASN A 334 -8.39 -27.42 4.69
N ASN A 335 -9.24 -27.72 3.71
CA ASN A 335 -10.43 -28.59 3.90
C ASN A 335 -11.30 -28.18 5.10
N ASN A 336 -11.65 -26.88 5.18
CA ASN A 336 -12.41 -26.25 6.28
C ASN A 336 -11.77 -26.40 7.67
N LYS A 337 -10.50 -26.80 7.79
CA LYS A 337 -9.76 -26.86 9.07
C LYS A 337 -9.24 -25.50 9.52
N THR A 338 -9.21 -24.52 8.62
CA THR A 338 -8.51 -23.25 8.81
C THR A 338 -9.39 -22.07 8.38
N ALA A 339 -9.61 -21.11 9.29
CA ALA A 339 -10.46 -19.93 9.08
C ALA A 339 -9.61 -18.65 9.06
N GLU A 340 -9.77 -17.84 8.01
CA GLU A 340 -9.02 -16.60 7.76
C GLU A 340 -9.99 -15.43 7.53
N ARG A 341 -9.84 -14.34 8.30
CA ARG A 341 -10.66 -13.14 8.18
C ARG A 341 -10.12 -12.21 7.11
N ARG A 342 -10.90 -12.04 6.03
CA ARG A 342 -10.59 -11.18 4.89
C ARG A 342 -10.57 -9.71 5.32
N ARG A 343 -9.67 -8.93 4.69
CA ARG A 343 -9.50 -7.49 4.93
C ARG A 343 -9.26 -7.13 6.42
N PRO A 344 -8.28 -7.77 7.09
CA PRO A 344 -8.03 -7.58 8.52
C PRO A 344 -7.56 -6.17 8.89
N LEU A 345 -7.14 -5.35 7.91
CA LEU A 345 -6.78 -3.95 8.12
C LEU A 345 -7.95 -2.97 7.90
N ASP A 346 -9.07 -3.39 7.30
CA ASP A 346 -10.23 -2.52 7.02
C ASP A 346 -11.34 -2.66 8.06
N GLU A 347 -11.63 -3.90 8.46
CA GLU A 347 -12.68 -4.27 9.40
C GLU A 347 -12.09 -5.18 10.49
N PHE A 348 -12.75 -5.26 11.66
CA PHE A 348 -12.25 -5.98 12.84
C PHE A 348 -13.15 -7.13 13.31
N ASN A 349 -14.29 -7.37 12.66
CA ASN A 349 -15.31 -8.31 13.13
C ASN A 349 -15.91 -9.10 11.93
N ASN A 350 -17.14 -9.61 12.05
CA ASN A 350 -17.78 -10.51 11.07
C ASN A 350 -16.96 -11.81 10.83
N GLY A 351 -16.17 -12.22 11.83
CA GLY A 351 -15.21 -13.32 11.80
C GLY A 351 -15.69 -14.63 12.43
N VAL A 352 -17.00 -14.77 12.65
CA VAL A 352 -17.59 -15.92 13.35
C VAL A 352 -17.52 -17.20 12.51
N VAL A 353 -17.01 -18.28 13.10
CA VAL A 353 -17.05 -19.65 12.56
C VAL A 353 -17.59 -20.62 13.62
N MET A 354 -18.14 -21.75 13.18
CA MET A 354 -18.65 -22.81 14.04
C MET A 354 -18.13 -24.18 13.60
N THR A 355 -18.22 -25.20 14.44
CA THR A 355 -17.88 -26.58 14.06
C THR A 355 -18.89 -27.17 13.07
N ASN A 356 -18.43 -28.02 12.15
CA ASN A 356 -19.24 -28.71 11.14
C ASN A 356 -20.32 -29.62 11.74
N ARG A 357 -20.08 -30.16 12.93
CA ARG A 357 -21.01 -30.99 13.71
C ARG A 357 -20.98 -30.60 15.20
N PRO A 358 -21.95 -31.06 16.01
CA PRO A 358 -21.88 -30.91 17.46
C PRO A 358 -20.62 -31.55 18.05
N LEU A 359 -20.16 -30.98 19.16
CA LEU A 359 -19.11 -31.54 20.00
C LEU A 359 -19.63 -32.76 20.75
N ARG A 360 -18.83 -33.83 20.80
CA ARG A 360 -19.11 -35.02 21.61
C ARG A 360 -18.60 -34.83 23.04
N ASP A 361 -19.11 -35.62 23.98
CA ASP A 361 -18.67 -35.57 25.37
C ASP A 361 -17.20 -35.99 25.51
N ASN A 362 -16.43 -35.13 26.18
CA ASN A 362 -14.97 -35.19 26.32
C ASN A 362 -14.19 -35.03 25.00
N GLU A 363 -14.83 -34.58 23.91
CA GLU A 363 -14.15 -34.21 22.66
C GLU A 363 -13.54 -32.81 22.77
N MET A 364 -12.24 -32.72 22.42
CA MET A 364 -11.50 -31.47 22.42
C MET A 364 -11.69 -30.73 21.10
N PHE A 365 -12.20 -29.50 21.18
CA PHE A 365 -12.11 -28.52 20.10
C PHE A 365 -10.94 -27.58 20.41
N GLU A 366 -9.79 -27.83 19.80
CA GLU A 366 -8.58 -27.01 19.96
C GLU A 366 -8.27 -26.25 18.67
N ILE A 367 -7.90 -24.98 18.79
CA ILE A 367 -7.42 -24.12 17.71
C ILE A 367 -6.04 -23.57 18.06
N ARG A 368 -5.26 -23.22 17.03
CA ARG A 368 -4.03 -22.42 17.14
C ARG A 368 -4.25 -21.07 16.47
N ILE A 369 -3.74 -20.00 17.07
CA ILE A 369 -3.63 -18.67 16.45
C ILE A 369 -2.53 -18.74 15.38
N ASP A 370 -2.90 -18.53 14.11
CA ASP A 370 -1.97 -18.58 12.97
C ASP A 370 -1.53 -17.18 12.49
N LYS A 371 -2.34 -16.15 12.74
CA LYS A 371 -2.01 -14.75 12.42
C LYS A 371 -2.80 -13.74 13.27
N LEU A 372 -2.09 -12.73 13.77
CA LEU A 372 -2.61 -11.54 14.45
C LEU A 372 -2.37 -10.27 13.59
N VAL A 373 -2.93 -9.13 14.03
CA VAL A 373 -2.56 -7.76 13.60
C VAL A 373 -2.58 -6.81 14.79
N ASP A 374 -1.63 -5.89 14.80
CA ASP A 374 -1.40 -4.80 15.76
C ASP A 374 -2.43 -3.65 15.68
N LYS A 375 -3.13 -3.52 14.56
CA LYS A 375 -4.04 -2.39 14.29
C LYS A 375 -5.24 -2.26 15.25
N TRP A 376 -5.67 -3.34 15.88
CA TRP A 376 -6.92 -3.41 16.66
C TRP A 376 -6.68 -3.81 18.12
N SER A 377 -7.65 -3.53 18.97
CA SER A 377 -7.62 -3.87 20.40
C SER A 377 -8.57 -5.05 20.68
N GLY A 378 -8.14 -5.97 21.55
CA GLY A 378 -8.81 -7.24 21.84
C GLY A 378 -8.53 -8.31 20.79
N SER A 379 -8.33 -9.57 21.19
CA SER A 379 -7.76 -10.60 20.30
C SER A 379 -8.79 -11.51 19.63
N ILE A 380 -9.57 -12.27 20.39
CA ILE A 380 -10.40 -13.39 19.90
C ILE A 380 -11.49 -13.75 20.92
N GLU A 381 -12.66 -14.18 20.46
CA GLU A 381 -13.65 -14.86 21.31
C GLU A 381 -13.73 -16.35 20.94
N ILE A 382 -13.98 -17.22 21.92
CA ILE A 382 -14.17 -18.66 21.68
C ILE A 382 -15.25 -19.22 22.60
N GLY A 383 -16.03 -20.20 22.16
CA GLY A 383 -17.14 -20.69 22.98
C GLY A 383 -17.94 -21.84 22.39
N VAL A 384 -19.15 -22.00 22.89
CA VAL A 384 -20.11 -23.01 22.42
C VAL A 384 -21.49 -22.41 22.23
N THR A 385 -22.26 -22.95 21.27
CA THR A 385 -23.65 -22.55 21.03
C THR A 385 -24.58 -23.72 20.74
N THR A 386 -25.85 -23.59 21.14
CA THR A 386 -26.92 -24.53 20.79
C THR A 386 -27.53 -24.28 19.41
N HIS A 387 -27.23 -23.14 18.77
CA HIS A 387 -27.75 -22.83 17.43
C HIS A 387 -27.17 -23.80 16.40
N ASN A 388 -27.98 -24.27 15.46
CA ASN A 388 -27.51 -25.10 14.35
C ASN A 388 -26.84 -24.19 13.31
N PRO A 389 -25.58 -24.45 12.90
CA PRO A 389 -24.86 -23.60 11.95
C PRO A 389 -25.52 -23.49 10.57
N ASN A 390 -26.39 -24.45 10.19
CA ASN A 390 -27.16 -24.36 8.95
C ASN A 390 -28.27 -23.31 9.02
N SER A 391 -29.00 -23.25 10.14
CA SER A 391 -30.12 -22.32 10.34
C SER A 391 -29.71 -20.96 10.91
N LEU A 392 -28.58 -20.87 11.60
CA LEU A 392 -28.11 -19.62 12.20
C LEU A 392 -27.80 -18.56 11.12
N GLU A 393 -28.26 -17.33 11.32
CA GLU A 393 -27.70 -16.16 10.66
C GLU A 393 -26.49 -15.67 11.46
N TYR A 394 -25.32 -15.63 10.81
CA TYR A 394 -24.07 -15.31 11.49
C TYR A 394 -24.00 -13.81 11.84
N PRO A 395 -23.94 -13.45 13.14
CA PRO A 395 -23.91 -12.06 13.59
C PRO A 395 -22.55 -11.41 13.27
N ALA A 396 -22.44 -10.09 13.52
CA ALA A 396 -21.16 -9.39 13.43
C ALA A 396 -20.14 -9.85 14.49
N THR A 397 -20.62 -10.35 15.63
CA THR A 397 -19.83 -11.07 16.65
C THR A 397 -20.75 -12.00 17.45
N MET A 398 -20.26 -13.14 17.95
CA MET A 398 -21.11 -14.14 18.61
C MET A 398 -21.61 -13.70 19.99
N THR A 399 -20.87 -12.88 20.73
CA THR A 399 -21.33 -12.33 22.02
C THR A 399 -22.61 -11.50 21.90
N ASN A 400 -22.98 -11.00 20.72
CA ASN A 400 -24.27 -10.31 20.51
C ASN A 400 -25.50 -11.23 20.53
N LEU A 401 -25.37 -12.56 20.45
CA LEU A 401 -26.54 -13.45 20.52
C LEU A 401 -27.06 -13.58 21.95
N GLN A 402 -28.25 -13.01 22.17
CA GLN A 402 -28.96 -13.03 23.46
C GLN A 402 -29.63 -14.39 23.80
N SER A 403 -29.28 -15.46 23.09
CA SER A 403 -29.78 -16.81 23.33
C SER A 403 -28.80 -17.88 22.85
N GLY A 404 -28.78 -19.02 23.53
CA GLY A 404 -28.06 -20.22 23.11
C GLY A 404 -26.54 -20.12 23.06
N THR A 405 -25.88 -19.20 23.77
CA THR A 405 -24.41 -19.00 23.68
C THR A 405 -23.72 -19.01 25.04
N ILE A 406 -22.52 -19.59 25.09
CA ILE A 406 -21.56 -19.50 26.21
C ILE A 406 -20.20 -19.19 25.58
N MET A 407 -19.73 -17.95 25.72
CA MET A 407 -18.50 -17.43 25.11
C MET A 407 -17.49 -17.00 26.16
N MET A 408 -16.21 -17.22 25.86
CA MET A 408 -15.06 -16.67 26.56
C MET A 408 -14.53 -15.46 25.77
N SER A 409 -14.26 -14.36 26.46
CA SER A 409 -13.77 -13.09 25.90
C SER A 409 -12.89 -12.41 26.93
N GLY A 410 -11.66 -12.05 26.55
CA GLY A 410 -10.63 -11.62 27.49
C GLY A 410 -10.45 -12.64 28.62
N CYS A 411 -10.59 -12.21 29.88
CA CYS A 411 -10.56 -13.07 31.06
C CYS A 411 -11.94 -13.58 31.55
N GLY A 412 -13.03 -13.24 30.85
CA GLY A 412 -14.42 -13.45 31.31
C GLY A 412 -15.24 -14.48 30.53
N ILE A 413 -16.39 -14.89 31.10
CA ILE A 413 -17.38 -15.78 30.47
C ILE A 413 -18.72 -15.07 30.34
N LEU A 414 -19.20 -14.91 29.10
CA LEU A 414 -20.52 -14.40 28.75
C LEU A 414 -21.48 -15.56 28.43
N THR A 415 -22.66 -15.57 29.03
CA THR A 415 -23.76 -16.47 28.67
C THR A 415 -24.89 -15.65 28.06
N ASN A 416 -25.35 -15.98 26.85
CA ASN A 416 -26.41 -15.26 26.14
C ASN A 416 -26.16 -13.73 26.07
N GLY A 417 -24.91 -13.35 25.74
CA GLY A 417 -24.45 -11.95 25.69
C GLY A 417 -24.36 -11.22 27.03
N LYS A 418 -24.53 -11.90 28.17
CA LYS A 418 -24.43 -11.33 29.51
C LYS A 418 -23.23 -11.90 30.26
N GLY A 419 -22.35 -11.04 30.77
CA GLY A 419 -21.20 -11.44 31.57
C GLY A 419 -21.62 -12.21 32.84
N THR A 420 -21.37 -13.52 32.82
CA THR A 420 -21.68 -14.47 33.92
C THR A 420 -20.48 -14.74 34.82
N ARG A 421 -19.25 -14.53 34.34
CA ARG A 421 -18.03 -14.38 35.15
C ARG A 421 -17.18 -13.26 34.56
N ARG A 422 -16.49 -12.50 35.41
CA ARG A 422 -15.56 -11.44 35.01
C ARG A 422 -14.12 -11.93 35.04
N GLU A 423 -13.73 -12.56 36.13
CA GLU A 423 -12.49 -13.33 36.25
C GLU A 423 -12.84 -14.82 36.19
N TYR A 424 -12.41 -15.52 35.14
CA TYR A 424 -12.56 -16.97 34.98
C TYR A 424 -11.20 -17.68 34.87
N CYS A 425 -10.24 -17.04 34.23
CA CYS A 425 -8.90 -17.55 33.93
C CYS A 425 -7.83 -16.52 34.34
N GLU A 426 -6.61 -16.99 34.55
CA GLU A 426 -5.45 -16.13 34.87
C GLU A 426 -4.83 -15.52 33.61
N PHE A 427 -4.86 -16.24 32.48
CA PHE A 427 -4.45 -15.76 31.17
C PHE A 427 -5.63 -15.09 30.46
N SER A 428 -5.50 -13.83 30.04
CA SER A 428 -6.50 -13.23 29.16
C SER A 428 -6.37 -13.79 27.75
N LEU A 429 -7.49 -13.99 27.04
CA LEU A 429 -7.41 -14.25 25.60
C LEU A 429 -6.68 -13.11 24.87
N ASP A 430 -6.80 -11.87 25.36
CA ASP A 430 -6.24 -10.66 24.73
C ASP A 430 -4.70 -10.58 24.79
N GLU A 431 -4.05 -11.41 25.61
CA GLU A 431 -2.59 -11.47 25.76
C GLU A 431 -1.92 -12.47 24.78
N LEU A 432 -2.71 -13.35 24.15
CA LEU A 432 -2.23 -14.48 23.36
C LEU A 432 -1.57 -14.08 22.03
N GLN A 433 -0.51 -14.79 21.68
CA GLN A 433 0.39 -14.51 20.56
C GLN A 433 0.20 -15.48 19.37
N GLU A 434 0.85 -15.18 18.24
CA GLU A 434 0.91 -16.13 17.12
C GLU A 434 1.62 -17.44 17.55
N GLY A 435 0.95 -18.58 17.37
CA GLY A 435 1.42 -19.88 17.83
C GLY A 435 0.70 -20.41 19.08
N ASP A 436 0.02 -19.56 19.84
CA ASP A 436 -0.74 -20.00 21.03
C ASP A 436 -1.95 -20.86 20.67
N HIS A 437 -2.29 -21.78 21.58
CA HIS A 437 -3.36 -22.77 21.42
C HIS A 437 -4.49 -22.50 22.41
N ILE A 438 -5.72 -22.43 21.91
CA ILE A 438 -6.93 -22.30 22.73
C ILE A 438 -7.82 -23.50 22.47
N GLY A 439 -8.25 -24.19 23.53
CA GLY A 439 -9.12 -25.35 23.44
C GLY A 439 -10.34 -25.24 24.31
N LEU A 440 -11.37 -26.03 24.02
CA LEU A 440 -12.52 -26.23 24.89
C LEU A 440 -13.05 -27.66 24.83
N THR A 441 -13.76 -28.06 25.88
CA THR A 441 -14.36 -29.40 25.98
C THR A 441 -15.61 -29.37 26.84
N ARG A 442 -16.70 -29.95 26.33
CA ARG A 442 -17.86 -30.35 27.12
C ARG A 442 -17.51 -31.67 27.82
N LYS A 443 -17.23 -31.64 29.12
CA LYS A 443 -16.98 -32.87 29.90
C LYS A 443 -18.30 -33.62 30.12
N SER A 444 -18.26 -34.95 30.29
CA SER A 444 -19.48 -35.78 30.40
C SER A 444 -20.35 -35.51 31.64
N ASN A 445 -19.87 -34.73 32.61
CA ASN A 445 -20.67 -34.16 33.68
C ASN A 445 -21.44 -32.88 33.28
N SER A 446 -21.48 -32.55 31.97
CA SER A 446 -22.01 -31.32 31.38
C SER A 446 -21.24 -30.03 31.70
N ALA A 447 -20.08 -30.09 32.35
CA ALA A 447 -19.25 -28.91 32.58
C ALA A 447 -18.48 -28.49 31.31
N LEU A 448 -18.52 -27.21 30.97
CA LEU A 448 -17.64 -26.63 29.94
C LEU A 448 -16.32 -26.20 30.59
N HIS A 449 -15.22 -26.60 29.98
CA HIS A 449 -13.87 -26.15 30.31
C HIS A 449 -13.19 -25.54 29.08
N PHE A 450 -12.45 -24.45 29.28
CA PHE A 450 -11.50 -23.91 28.31
C PHE A 450 -10.08 -24.27 28.72
N PHE A 451 -9.17 -24.28 27.74
CA PHE A 451 -7.77 -24.64 27.88
C PHE A 451 -6.93 -23.60 27.14
N ILE A 452 -5.89 -23.07 27.76
CA ILE A 452 -4.94 -22.14 27.13
C ILE A 452 -3.56 -22.78 27.19
N ASN A 453 -2.91 -22.95 26.04
CA ASN A 453 -1.64 -23.66 25.87
C ASN A 453 -1.58 -25.05 26.55
N GLY A 454 -2.72 -25.73 26.64
CA GLY A 454 -2.89 -27.04 27.28
C GLY A 454 -3.24 -27.01 28.78
N ILE A 455 -3.30 -25.84 29.40
CA ILE A 455 -3.65 -25.63 30.82
C ILE A 455 -5.17 -25.45 30.94
N ASP A 456 -5.84 -26.34 31.68
CA ASP A 456 -7.29 -26.29 31.98
C ASP A 456 -7.61 -25.07 32.87
N GLN A 457 -8.42 -24.13 32.37
CA GLN A 457 -8.81 -22.90 33.06
C GLN A 457 -9.99 -23.12 34.04
N GLY A 458 -10.39 -24.36 34.29
CA GLY A 458 -11.45 -24.72 35.22
C GLY A 458 -12.86 -24.68 34.61
N VAL A 459 -13.87 -24.90 35.45
CA VAL A 459 -15.28 -24.97 35.01
C VAL A 459 -15.78 -23.58 34.64
N ALA A 460 -16.09 -23.31 33.36
CA ALA A 460 -16.72 -22.06 32.92
C ALA A 460 -18.20 -22.02 33.29
N THR A 461 -18.95 -23.06 32.89
CA THR A 461 -20.31 -23.35 33.38
C THR A 461 -20.42 -24.83 33.78
N PRO A 462 -21.10 -25.16 34.89
CA PRO A 462 -21.36 -26.54 35.27
C PRO A 462 -22.47 -27.21 34.43
N LEU A 463 -23.26 -26.42 33.67
CA LEU A 463 -24.42 -26.91 32.94
C LEU A 463 -24.40 -26.42 31.49
N THR A 464 -23.84 -27.26 30.61
CA THR A 464 -23.81 -27.08 29.15
C THR A 464 -24.90 -27.95 28.52
N PRO A 465 -25.73 -27.44 27.59
CA PRO A 465 -26.70 -28.25 26.85
C PRO A 465 -26.07 -29.47 26.15
N PRO A 466 -26.82 -30.55 25.88
CA PRO A 466 -26.28 -31.81 25.35
C PRO A 466 -25.88 -31.74 23.87
N VAL A 467 -26.45 -30.81 23.11
CA VAL A 467 -26.10 -30.55 21.71
C VAL A 467 -25.57 -29.13 21.64
N VAL A 468 -24.26 -28.99 21.45
CA VAL A 468 -23.58 -27.71 21.23
C VAL A 468 -22.52 -27.83 20.14
N TYR A 469 -22.35 -26.76 19.38
CA TYR A 469 -21.29 -26.58 18.39
C TYR A 469 -20.19 -25.72 19.00
N GLY A 470 -18.93 -26.00 18.68
CA GLY A 470 -17.82 -25.10 19.00
C GLY A 470 -17.91 -23.84 18.16
N VAL A 471 -17.48 -22.70 18.72
CA VAL A 471 -17.51 -21.38 18.09
C VAL A 471 -16.14 -20.73 18.24
N VAL A 472 -15.69 -20.04 17.20
CA VAL A 472 -14.60 -19.06 17.27
C VAL A 472 -15.08 -17.77 16.62
N ASP A 473 -14.77 -16.63 17.21
CA ASP A 473 -14.96 -15.32 16.59
C ASP A 473 -13.61 -14.67 16.35
N LEU A 474 -13.25 -14.53 15.08
CA LEU A 474 -12.07 -13.77 14.67
C LEU A 474 -12.40 -12.28 14.78
N TYR A 475 -12.27 -11.77 15.99
CA TYR A 475 -12.43 -10.37 16.35
C TYR A 475 -11.08 -9.63 16.29
N GLY A 476 -11.09 -8.30 16.42
CA GLY A 476 -9.94 -7.44 16.72
C GLY A 476 -8.61 -7.84 16.06
N MET A 477 -7.65 -8.29 16.87
CA MET A 477 -6.32 -8.70 16.42
C MET A 477 -6.33 -10.02 15.65
N ALA A 478 -7.22 -10.98 15.97
CA ALA A 478 -7.21 -12.28 15.31
C ALA A 478 -7.60 -12.18 13.82
N VAL A 479 -6.64 -12.52 12.97
CA VAL A 479 -6.84 -12.67 11.53
C VAL A 479 -7.11 -14.11 11.16
N LYS A 480 -6.45 -15.07 11.83
CA LYS A 480 -6.47 -16.46 11.37
C LYS A 480 -6.24 -17.51 12.45
N VAL A 481 -6.97 -18.62 12.34
CA VAL A 481 -6.83 -19.81 13.19
C VAL A 481 -6.92 -21.13 12.40
N THR A 482 -6.33 -22.19 12.96
CA THR A 482 -6.44 -23.58 12.46
C THR A 482 -6.84 -24.53 13.58
N ILE A 483 -7.78 -25.43 13.33
CA ILE A 483 -8.18 -26.49 14.26
C ILE A 483 -7.05 -27.52 14.40
N VAL A 484 -6.58 -27.73 15.63
CA VAL A 484 -5.53 -28.68 15.97
C VAL A 484 -6.15 -30.06 16.19
N HIS A 485 -5.90 -30.96 15.24
CA HIS A 485 -6.25 -32.38 15.37
C HIS A 485 -5.03 -33.13 15.90
N ASN A 486 -4.92 -33.29 17.23
CA ASN A 486 -3.84 -34.08 17.83
C ASN A 486 -4.34 -34.93 19.00
N ASN A 487 -4.53 -36.24 18.75
CA ASN A 487 -5.09 -37.18 19.73
C ASN A 487 -4.08 -37.65 20.80
N ASN A 488 -2.81 -37.23 20.71
CA ASN A 488 -1.76 -37.65 21.64
C ASN A 488 -1.80 -36.87 22.96
N HIS A 489 -2.52 -37.42 23.93
CA HIS A 489 -2.56 -36.93 25.31
C HIS A 489 -1.16 -36.80 25.97
N SER A 490 -0.20 -37.60 25.49
CA SER A 490 1.22 -37.58 25.85
C SER A 490 1.96 -36.32 25.40
N ASP A 491 1.68 -35.79 24.21
CA ASP A 491 2.38 -34.61 23.68
C ASP A 491 1.85 -33.32 24.34
N ARG A 492 0.57 -33.28 24.71
CA ARG A 492 0.02 -32.23 25.60
C ARG A 492 0.70 -32.26 26.97
N LEU A 493 0.85 -33.43 27.60
CA LEU A 493 1.62 -33.54 28.84
C LEU A 493 3.09 -33.11 28.66
N ARG A 494 3.71 -33.43 27.52
CA ARG A 494 5.10 -33.00 27.22
C ARG A 494 5.22 -31.49 27.04
N ARG A 495 4.25 -30.83 26.39
CA ARG A 495 4.19 -29.35 26.27
C ARG A 495 3.89 -28.66 27.60
N ASN A 496 2.91 -29.13 28.36
CA ASN A 496 2.61 -28.58 29.69
C ASN A 496 3.82 -28.69 30.62
N ASN A 497 4.58 -29.79 30.58
CA ASN A 497 5.84 -29.94 31.33
C ASN A 497 6.99 -29.07 30.80
N ALA A 498 6.97 -28.60 29.56
CA ALA A 498 7.94 -27.63 29.05
C ALA A 498 7.59 -26.21 29.55
N ILE A 499 6.31 -25.82 29.46
CA ILE A 499 5.81 -24.52 29.92
C ILE A 499 5.98 -24.38 31.45
N LEU A 500 5.62 -25.41 32.22
CA LEU A 500 5.84 -25.45 33.68
C LEU A 500 7.33 -25.46 34.09
N ARG A 501 8.25 -25.80 33.18
CA ARG A 501 9.71 -25.66 33.40
C ARG A 501 10.24 -24.28 32.99
N ALA A 502 9.60 -23.61 32.05
CA ALA A 502 9.93 -22.23 31.69
C ALA A 502 9.44 -21.22 32.74
N LEU A 503 8.39 -21.57 33.49
CA LEU A 503 7.74 -20.72 34.50
C LEU A 503 8.16 -21.02 35.96
N SER A 504 9.18 -21.84 36.18
CA SER A 504 9.72 -22.11 37.53
C SER A 504 11.24 -21.92 37.54
N PRO A 505 11.79 -21.01 38.36
CA PRO A 505 13.21 -21.02 38.66
C PRO A 505 13.57 -22.28 39.50
N GLU A 506 14.87 -22.60 39.53
CA GLU A 506 15.49 -23.70 40.28
C GLU A 506 15.12 -25.13 39.81
N GLY A 507 16.10 -26.06 39.80
CA GLY A 507 15.83 -27.51 39.60
C GLY A 507 16.58 -28.26 38.49
N ALA A 508 17.71 -27.76 37.97
CA ALA A 508 18.54 -28.57 37.07
C ALA A 508 19.29 -29.69 37.83
N LEU A 509 19.01 -30.98 37.55
CA LEU A 509 19.97 -32.11 37.53
C LEU A 509 19.32 -33.52 37.36
N ARG A 510 20.04 -34.42 36.65
CA ARG A 510 19.93 -35.91 36.58
C ARG A 510 19.01 -36.60 35.53
N ARG A 511 19.71 -37.15 34.52
CA ARG A 511 19.59 -38.46 33.80
C ARG A 511 18.52 -39.45 34.36
N ALA A 512 17.88 -40.34 33.58
CA ALA A 512 18.36 -41.07 32.39
C ALA A 512 17.23 -41.72 31.53
N ALA A 513 17.59 -42.22 30.34
CA ALA A 513 16.80 -43.13 29.48
C ALA A 513 17.11 -44.64 29.85
N PRO A 514 16.71 -45.73 29.14
CA PRO A 514 16.35 -45.85 27.70
C PRO A 514 15.27 -46.93 27.29
N ALA A 515 15.21 -47.17 25.97
CA ALA A 515 14.93 -48.44 25.27
C ALA A 515 13.47 -48.91 24.98
N ALA A 516 13.15 -48.97 23.67
CA ALA A 516 12.76 -50.20 22.96
C ALA A 516 12.93 -50.01 21.44
N GLN A 517 13.39 -51.04 20.71
CA GLN A 517 13.77 -50.94 19.29
C GLN A 517 12.59 -51.08 18.31
N ALA A 518 12.59 -50.24 17.28
CA ALA A 518 11.92 -50.48 15.99
C ALA A 518 12.76 -49.80 14.89
N GLU A 519 12.81 -50.41 13.69
CA GLU A 519 13.60 -49.88 12.57
C GLU A 519 13.19 -48.44 12.20
N PRO A 520 14.14 -47.53 11.91
CA PRO A 520 13.82 -46.14 11.60
C PRO A 520 13.21 -46.03 10.20
N GLU A 521 11.88 -45.95 10.15
CA GLU A 521 11.09 -45.71 8.94
C GLU A 521 11.72 -44.62 8.05
N ARG A 522 12.05 -44.96 6.79
CA ARG A 522 12.81 -44.09 5.89
C ARG A 522 12.03 -42.82 5.57
N LEU A 523 12.73 -41.70 5.59
CA LEU A 523 12.16 -40.41 5.23
C LEU A 523 12.05 -40.34 3.69
N LEU A 524 10.82 -40.24 3.19
CA LEU A 524 10.47 -40.24 1.76
C LEU A 524 9.56 -39.04 1.46
N PHE A 525 9.21 -38.79 0.20
CA PHE A 525 8.06 -37.94 -0.14
C PHE A 525 6.74 -38.69 0.10
N HIS A 526 5.72 -37.94 0.49
CA HIS A 526 4.35 -38.43 0.65
C HIS A 526 3.62 -38.52 -0.71
N PRO A 527 2.78 -39.54 -0.97
CA PRO A 527 2.12 -39.72 -2.27
C PRO A 527 1.08 -38.63 -2.61
N ASN A 528 0.44 -37.98 -1.63
CA ASN A 528 -0.32 -36.75 -1.88
C ASN A 528 0.66 -35.62 -2.22
N CYS A 529 0.62 -35.17 -3.48
CA CYS A 529 1.51 -34.18 -4.08
C CYS A 529 0.71 -33.18 -4.93
N GLY A 530 1.33 -32.05 -5.29
CA GLY A 530 0.69 -30.97 -6.04
C GLY A 530 0.19 -31.40 -7.42
N GLN A 531 -0.82 -30.70 -7.95
CA GLN A 531 -1.56 -31.11 -9.16
C GLN A 531 -0.71 -31.25 -10.44
N LYS A 532 0.53 -30.75 -10.46
CA LYS A 532 1.47 -30.90 -11.57
C LYS A 532 2.80 -31.54 -11.15
N ALA A 533 2.87 -32.02 -9.90
CA ALA A 533 3.95 -32.85 -9.39
C ALA A 533 3.63 -34.34 -9.58
N ALA A 534 4.66 -35.17 -9.59
CA ALA A 534 4.60 -36.61 -9.53
C ALA A 534 5.70 -37.13 -8.60
N ILE A 535 5.38 -38.11 -7.76
CA ILE A 535 6.36 -38.82 -6.94
C ILE A 535 6.82 -40.07 -7.68
N THR A 536 8.13 -40.26 -7.77
CA THR A 536 8.81 -41.31 -8.54
C THR A 536 9.94 -41.93 -7.71
N HIS A 537 10.62 -42.94 -8.26
CA HIS A 537 11.74 -43.66 -7.61
C HIS A 537 11.44 -44.07 -6.16
N GLU A 538 10.41 -44.90 -5.97
CA GLU A 538 10.01 -45.47 -4.66
C GLU A 538 9.70 -44.44 -3.56
N GLY A 539 9.35 -43.20 -3.95
CA GLY A 539 9.10 -42.11 -3.01
C GLY A 539 10.27 -41.14 -2.81
N ARG A 540 11.41 -41.33 -3.49
CA ARG A 540 12.59 -40.46 -3.31
C ARG A 540 12.69 -39.27 -4.25
N THR A 541 11.99 -39.27 -5.38
CA THR A 541 12.14 -38.22 -6.41
C THR A 541 10.82 -37.50 -6.68
N ALA A 542 10.81 -36.18 -6.51
CA ALA A 542 9.73 -35.31 -6.93
C ALA A 542 10.04 -34.75 -8.33
N LEU A 543 9.03 -34.74 -9.20
CA LEU A 543 9.15 -34.35 -10.61
C LEU A 543 7.95 -33.48 -11.02
N ARG A 544 8.17 -32.43 -11.81
CA ARG A 544 7.15 -31.73 -12.61
C ARG A 544 7.25 -32.22 -14.06
N PRO A 545 6.40 -33.16 -14.53
CA PRO A 545 6.55 -33.75 -15.86
C PRO A 545 6.41 -32.72 -16.99
N HIS A 546 5.57 -31.71 -16.78
CA HIS A 546 5.23 -30.65 -17.73
C HIS A 546 5.89 -29.30 -17.37
N ALA A 547 7.12 -29.31 -16.86
CA ALA A 547 7.82 -28.11 -16.40
C ALA A 547 8.02 -27.03 -17.49
N THR A 548 7.93 -27.38 -18.78
CA THR A 548 7.92 -26.42 -19.91
C THR A 548 6.60 -25.68 -20.07
N ASP A 549 5.50 -26.25 -19.59
CA ASP A 549 4.14 -25.81 -19.90
C ASP A 549 3.56 -25.01 -18.73
N ASP A 550 4.08 -25.26 -17.53
CA ASP A 550 3.67 -24.62 -16.28
C ASP A 550 4.85 -24.46 -15.28
N PHE A 551 4.77 -23.44 -14.43
CA PHE A 551 5.83 -23.02 -13.51
C PHE A 551 5.54 -23.27 -12.02
N ASN A 552 4.38 -23.82 -11.65
CA ASN A 552 4.01 -24.03 -10.25
C ASN A 552 3.16 -25.32 -10.05
N HIS A 553 2.35 -25.38 -8.98
CA HIS A 553 1.67 -26.60 -8.52
C HIS A 553 2.62 -27.79 -8.24
N GLY A 554 3.89 -27.50 -7.89
CA GLY A 554 4.98 -28.45 -7.69
C GLY A 554 5.20 -28.92 -6.25
N VAL A 555 4.29 -28.60 -5.33
CA VAL A 555 4.40 -28.83 -3.88
C VAL A 555 4.45 -30.33 -3.54
N VAL A 556 5.44 -30.73 -2.73
CA VAL A 556 5.58 -32.08 -2.16
C VAL A 556 5.98 -32.01 -0.68
N LEU A 557 5.54 -32.98 0.12
CA LEU A 557 5.81 -33.05 1.57
C LEU A 557 6.52 -34.37 1.93
N SER A 558 7.17 -34.44 3.09
CA SER A 558 7.70 -35.71 3.60
C SER A 558 6.59 -36.69 4.03
N SER A 559 6.84 -38.00 3.90
CA SER A 559 5.92 -39.10 4.22
C SER A 559 5.52 -39.13 5.70
N ARG A 560 6.47 -38.80 6.57
CA ARG A 560 6.31 -38.65 8.02
C ARG A 560 6.90 -37.31 8.49
N ALA A 561 6.63 -36.96 9.74
CA ALA A 561 7.28 -35.83 10.39
C ALA A 561 8.80 -36.07 10.54
N LEU A 562 9.55 -34.97 10.55
CA LEU A 562 10.95 -34.91 10.93
C LEU A 562 11.09 -35.17 12.43
N ARG A 563 12.17 -35.86 12.79
CA ARG A 563 12.65 -35.98 14.17
C ARG A 563 13.55 -34.78 14.47
N ASP A 564 13.73 -34.49 15.75
CA ASP A 564 14.63 -33.42 16.17
C ASP A 564 16.08 -33.81 15.84
N GLY A 565 16.80 -32.91 15.18
CA GLY A 565 18.14 -33.15 14.62
C GLY A 565 18.17 -33.87 13.25
N GLU A 566 17.04 -34.35 12.73
CA GLU A 566 16.97 -35.07 11.45
C GLU A 566 16.95 -34.12 10.25
N VAL A 567 18.02 -34.13 9.46
CA VAL A 567 18.13 -33.34 8.23
C VAL A 567 17.30 -33.97 7.12
N PHE A 568 16.47 -33.17 6.46
CA PHE A 568 15.86 -33.51 5.19
C PHE A 568 16.56 -32.73 4.08
N GLN A 569 17.33 -33.41 3.23
CA GLN A 569 18.07 -32.79 2.13
C GLN A 569 17.64 -33.36 0.78
N VAL A 570 17.55 -32.49 -0.23
CA VAL A 570 17.28 -32.86 -1.63
C VAL A 570 18.33 -32.27 -2.56
N ARG A 571 18.61 -32.94 -3.68
CA ARG A 571 19.43 -32.44 -4.78
C ARG A 571 18.54 -32.02 -5.95
N ILE A 572 18.82 -30.88 -6.58
CA ILE A 572 18.18 -30.47 -7.84
C ILE A 572 18.76 -31.32 -8.98
N ASP A 573 17.96 -32.20 -9.58
CA ASP A 573 18.41 -33.08 -10.67
C ASP A 573 18.23 -32.45 -12.05
N LYS A 574 17.18 -31.64 -12.22
CA LYS A 574 16.80 -31.06 -13.53
C LYS A 574 16.20 -29.67 -13.37
N MET A 575 16.60 -28.77 -14.26
CA MET A 575 16.03 -27.44 -14.40
C MET A 575 15.52 -27.18 -15.83
N VAL A 576 14.70 -26.14 -15.98
CA VAL A 576 14.25 -25.55 -17.24
C VAL A 576 14.57 -24.05 -17.25
N ASP A 577 14.88 -23.49 -18.41
CA ASP A 577 15.36 -22.11 -18.61
C ASP A 577 14.25 -21.09 -18.96
N LYS A 578 13.03 -21.58 -19.23
CA LYS A 578 11.87 -20.77 -19.65
C LYS A 578 11.32 -19.82 -18.57
N TRP A 579 11.56 -20.10 -17.29
CA TRP A 579 10.91 -19.43 -16.16
C TRP A 579 11.91 -18.72 -15.23
N ALA A 580 11.42 -17.76 -14.45
CA ALA A 580 12.16 -17.17 -13.33
C ALA A 580 11.84 -17.90 -12.02
N GLY A 581 12.70 -17.73 -11.01
CA GLY A 581 12.63 -18.48 -9.74
C GLY A 581 13.20 -19.90 -9.86
N SER A 582 13.53 -20.56 -8.76
CA SER A 582 14.08 -21.93 -8.75
C SER A 582 13.27 -22.89 -7.88
N ILE A 583 13.55 -22.97 -6.57
CA ILE A 583 12.99 -23.97 -5.66
C ILE A 583 12.67 -23.31 -4.32
N GLU A 584 11.60 -23.73 -3.65
CA GLU A 584 11.33 -23.38 -2.26
C GLU A 584 11.50 -24.63 -1.39
N ILE A 585 11.99 -24.48 -0.15
CA ILE A 585 12.14 -25.59 0.81
C ILE A 585 11.69 -25.13 2.20
N GLY A 586 11.14 -26.02 3.02
CA GLY A 586 10.60 -25.62 4.31
C GLY A 586 10.08 -26.75 5.18
N VAL A 587 9.32 -26.38 6.21
CA VAL A 587 8.61 -27.29 7.10
C VAL A 587 7.19 -26.82 7.38
N THR A 588 6.29 -27.76 7.69
CA THR A 588 4.91 -27.47 8.07
C THR A 588 4.36 -28.35 9.18
N THR A 589 3.44 -27.79 9.97
CA THR A 589 2.63 -28.53 10.96
C THR A 589 1.41 -29.25 10.36
N HIS A 590 1.11 -29.04 9.07
CA HIS A 590 -0.01 -29.72 8.42
C HIS A 590 0.37 -31.15 8.03
N ASN A 591 -0.43 -32.12 8.46
CA ASN A 591 -0.26 -33.51 8.07
C ASN A 591 -0.61 -33.70 6.57
N PRO A 592 0.28 -34.28 5.76
CA PRO A 592 0.15 -34.38 4.30
C PRO A 592 -1.01 -35.27 3.84
N ALA A 593 -1.55 -36.15 4.69
CA ALA A 593 -2.72 -36.97 4.36
C ALA A 593 -4.04 -36.18 4.32
N TYR A 594 -4.08 -34.98 4.91
CA TYR A 594 -5.29 -34.15 5.02
C TYR A 594 -5.14 -32.75 4.41
N LEU A 595 -3.92 -32.37 4.01
CA LEU A 595 -3.62 -31.08 3.43
C LEU A 595 -4.05 -31.01 1.96
N GLN A 596 -4.95 -30.10 1.64
CA GLN A 596 -5.21 -29.72 0.24
C GLN A 596 -4.04 -28.84 -0.24
N LEU A 597 -3.24 -29.37 -1.16
CA LEU A 597 -1.99 -28.72 -1.57
C LEU A 597 -2.25 -27.49 -2.47
N PRO A 598 -1.70 -26.31 -2.13
CA PRO A 598 -1.86 -25.08 -2.92
C PRO A 598 -1.02 -25.09 -4.21
N SER A 599 -1.14 -24.03 -5.01
CA SER A 599 -0.28 -23.81 -6.19
C SER A 599 1.18 -23.52 -5.83
N THR A 600 1.43 -23.03 -4.62
CA THR A 600 2.75 -22.94 -3.98
C THR A 600 2.57 -22.95 -2.45
N MET A 601 3.50 -23.52 -1.69
CA MET A 601 3.41 -23.57 -0.23
C MET A 601 3.38 -22.19 0.42
N THR A 602 4.02 -21.17 -0.18
CA THR A 602 3.96 -19.78 0.31
C THR A 602 2.53 -19.20 0.34
N ASN A 603 1.54 -19.82 -0.30
CA ASN A 603 0.12 -19.47 -0.18
C ASN A 603 -0.58 -19.98 1.09
N LEU A 604 0.00 -20.93 1.83
CA LEU A 604 -0.54 -21.37 3.12
C LEU A 604 -0.21 -20.37 4.22
N ARG A 605 -1.20 -19.55 4.60
CA ARG A 605 -1.03 -18.52 5.64
C ARG A 605 -0.95 -19.07 7.09
N SER A 606 -0.39 -20.26 7.37
CA SER A 606 -0.57 -20.92 8.69
C SER A 606 0.31 -22.14 8.90
N GLY A 607 1.05 -22.19 10.02
CA GLY A 607 1.87 -23.33 10.45
C GLY A 607 2.89 -23.81 9.43
N THR A 608 3.55 -22.90 8.71
CA THR A 608 4.47 -23.16 7.59
C THR A 608 5.66 -22.20 7.65
N TRP A 609 6.89 -22.71 7.52
CA TRP A 609 8.12 -21.94 7.42
C TRP A 609 8.83 -22.35 6.12
N MET A 610 9.02 -21.42 5.18
CA MET A 610 9.55 -21.70 3.83
C MET A 610 10.68 -20.75 3.48
N MET A 611 11.85 -21.26 3.12
CA MET A 611 12.89 -20.52 2.41
C MET A 611 12.53 -20.42 0.93
N THR A 612 12.55 -19.19 0.39
CA THR A 612 12.17 -18.85 -0.99
C THR A 612 13.06 -17.72 -1.50
N GLY A 613 13.77 -17.93 -2.62
CA GLY A 613 14.73 -16.96 -3.13
C GLY A 613 15.80 -16.62 -2.08
N ASN A 614 15.79 -15.39 -1.57
CA ASN A 614 16.70 -14.88 -0.53
C ASN A 614 16.08 -14.82 0.89
N GLY A 615 14.84 -15.28 1.13
CA GLY A 615 14.13 -15.01 2.39
C GLY A 615 13.40 -16.21 2.98
N VAL A 616 13.07 -16.13 4.28
CA VAL A 616 12.22 -17.09 5.00
C VAL A 616 10.84 -16.48 5.23
N MET A 617 9.80 -17.15 4.74
CA MET A 617 8.41 -16.83 5.00
C MET A 617 7.81 -17.75 6.07
N HIS A 618 7.30 -17.17 7.15
CA HIS A 618 6.40 -17.83 8.09
C HIS A 618 4.95 -17.45 7.76
N ASN A 619 4.08 -18.45 7.61
CA ASN A 619 2.64 -18.27 7.38
C ASN A 619 2.34 -17.31 6.21
N GLY A 620 3.12 -17.40 5.13
CA GLY A 620 2.99 -16.56 3.94
C GLY A 620 3.20 -15.06 4.18
N THR A 621 3.98 -14.72 5.21
CA THR A 621 4.54 -13.40 5.52
C THR A 621 6.06 -13.59 5.61
N THR A 622 6.87 -12.73 5.01
CA THR A 622 8.33 -12.81 5.21
C THR A 622 8.65 -12.48 6.67
N ILE A 623 9.55 -13.26 7.29
CA ILE A 623 10.06 -13.02 8.66
C ILE A 623 11.57 -12.78 8.69
N LEU A 624 12.30 -13.28 7.69
CA LEU A 624 13.68 -12.91 7.41
C LEU A 624 13.76 -12.62 5.91
N ASP A 625 14.05 -11.39 5.52
CA ASP A 625 14.62 -11.12 4.21
C ASP A 625 16.15 -11.35 4.29
N GLU A 626 16.79 -11.66 3.16
CA GLU A 626 18.25 -11.87 3.04
C GLU A 626 18.86 -13.04 3.85
N TYR A 627 18.02 -13.99 4.28
CA TYR A 627 18.47 -15.25 4.87
C TYR A 627 19.23 -16.12 3.85
N GLY A 628 20.56 -16.06 3.90
CA GLY A 628 21.48 -17.03 3.30
C GLY A 628 21.56 -17.03 1.77
N HIS A 629 21.95 -18.18 1.21
CA HIS A 629 22.24 -18.34 -0.20
C HIS A 629 20.97 -18.39 -1.06
N ASN A 630 20.84 -17.44 -1.98
CA ASN A 630 19.71 -17.33 -2.89
C ASN A 630 19.37 -18.64 -3.62
N LEU A 631 18.17 -19.19 -3.39
CA LEU A 631 17.71 -20.42 -4.03
C LEU A 631 17.54 -20.28 -5.56
N ASP A 632 17.26 -19.07 -6.06
CA ASP A 632 17.12 -18.79 -7.51
C ASP A 632 18.45 -18.79 -8.26
N ARG A 633 19.58 -18.67 -7.54
CA ARG A 633 20.93 -18.77 -8.13
C ARG A 633 21.37 -20.22 -8.35
N LEU A 634 20.77 -21.19 -7.66
CA LEU A 634 21.13 -22.62 -7.70
C LEU A 634 21.02 -23.24 -9.11
N LYS A 635 21.72 -24.35 -9.32
CA LYS A 635 21.85 -25.07 -10.59
C LYS A 635 21.62 -26.57 -10.37
N ALA A 636 21.37 -27.30 -11.46
CA ALA A 636 21.26 -28.76 -11.39
C ALA A 636 22.58 -29.36 -10.90
N GLY A 637 22.51 -30.15 -9.83
CA GLY A 637 23.66 -30.63 -9.05
C GLY A 637 23.70 -30.10 -7.61
N ASP A 638 23.19 -28.89 -7.35
CA ASP A 638 23.18 -28.30 -6.00
C ASP A 638 22.21 -29.03 -5.06
N THR A 639 22.51 -29.02 -3.75
CA THR A 639 21.62 -29.52 -2.69
C THR A 639 21.04 -28.41 -1.84
N VAL A 640 19.80 -28.63 -1.37
CA VAL A 640 19.12 -27.80 -0.37
C VAL A 640 18.53 -28.70 0.70
N GLY A 641 18.59 -28.29 1.97
CA GLY A 641 18.08 -29.09 3.08
C GLY A 641 17.52 -28.26 4.23
N VAL A 642 16.84 -28.94 5.16
CA VAL A 642 16.21 -28.33 6.34
C VAL A 642 16.28 -29.27 7.54
N VAL A 643 16.46 -28.72 8.74
CA VAL A 643 16.42 -29.46 10.02
C VAL A 643 15.73 -28.64 11.10
N ARG A 644 14.92 -29.31 11.94
CA ARG A 644 14.49 -28.78 13.24
C ARG A 644 15.44 -29.28 14.31
N ARG A 645 16.06 -28.40 15.10
CA ARG A 645 16.90 -28.77 16.26
C ARG A 645 16.04 -29.02 17.51
N GLU A 646 16.64 -29.65 18.53
CA GLU A 646 15.96 -29.99 19.79
C GLU A 646 15.46 -28.74 20.55
N ASP A 647 16.17 -27.63 20.46
CA ASP A 647 15.81 -26.32 21.03
C ASP A 647 14.62 -25.62 20.31
N GLY A 648 14.16 -26.16 19.18
CA GLY A 648 13.11 -25.58 18.35
C GLY A 648 13.57 -24.53 17.35
N THR A 649 14.87 -24.36 17.14
CA THR A 649 15.39 -23.65 15.96
C THR A 649 15.16 -24.47 14.69
N LEU A 650 14.85 -23.77 13.61
CA LEU A 650 14.88 -24.28 12.24
C LEU A 650 16.17 -23.82 11.59
N HIS A 651 16.88 -24.70 10.89
CA HIS A 651 18.05 -24.36 10.07
C HIS A 651 17.85 -24.90 8.66
N PHE A 652 18.28 -24.13 7.66
CA PHE A 652 18.43 -24.61 6.29
C PHE A 652 19.90 -24.91 5.96
N PHE A 653 20.11 -25.71 4.92
CA PHE A 653 21.42 -26.00 4.34
C PHE A 653 21.38 -25.77 2.83
N VAL A 654 22.50 -25.29 2.27
CA VAL A 654 22.73 -25.22 0.83
C VAL A 654 24.12 -25.78 0.55
N ASN A 655 24.22 -26.78 -0.33
CA ASN A 655 25.46 -27.51 -0.62
C ASN A 655 26.20 -28.01 0.64
N GLY A 656 25.44 -28.50 1.63
CA GLY A 656 25.94 -28.96 2.93
C GLY A 656 26.31 -27.86 3.93
N MET A 657 26.36 -26.59 3.54
CA MET A 657 26.65 -25.47 4.44
C MET A 657 25.36 -25.00 5.14
N THR A 658 25.38 -24.91 6.48
CA THR A 658 24.30 -24.31 7.28
C THR A 658 24.09 -22.84 6.90
N GLN A 659 22.85 -22.42 6.76
CA GLN A 659 22.47 -21.03 6.47
C GLN A 659 22.11 -20.23 7.75
N GLY A 660 22.40 -20.79 8.94
CA GLY A 660 22.07 -20.18 10.23
C GLY A 660 20.63 -20.50 10.70
N PRO A 661 20.21 -19.99 11.87
CA PRO A 661 18.85 -20.17 12.38
C PRO A 661 17.85 -19.34 11.55
N ALA A 662 16.86 -20.00 10.98
CA ALA A 662 15.81 -19.42 10.12
C ALA A 662 14.52 -19.04 10.86
N ALA A 663 14.27 -19.67 12.00
CA ALA A 663 13.13 -19.42 12.87
C ALA A 663 13.37 -20.07 14.24
N TRP A 664 12.86 -19.46 15.30
CA TRP A 664 12.82 -20.02 16.65
C TRP A 664 11.43 -20.58 16.98
N ASN A 665 11.32 -21.34 18.08
CA ASN A 665 10.07 -21.88 18.61
C ASN A 665 9.26 -22.75 17.62
N VAL A 666 9.89 -23.30 16.58
CA VAL A 666 9.23 -24.22 15.64
C VAL A 666 8.81 -25.47 16.41
N PRO A 667 7.54 -25.90 16.35
CA PRO A 667 7.04 -27.01 17.16
C PRO A 667 7.56 -28.37 16.67
N PRO A 668 7.69 -29.37 17.56
CA PRO A 668 8.04 -30.73 17.16
C PRO A 668 6.91 -31.39 16.35
N GLY A 669 7.26 -32.35 15.48
CA GLY A 669 6.31 -33.08 14.64
C GLY A 669 5.94 -32.38 13.32
N VAL A 670 6.82 -31.51 12.80
CA VAL A 670 6.68 -30.90 11.47
C VAL A 670 7.12 -31.82 10.34
N TYR A 671 6.49 -31.69 9.18
CA TYR A 671 6.83 -32.38 7.93
C TYR A 671 7.71 -31.47 7.08
N ALA A 672 8.70 -32.00 6.36
CA ALA A 672 9.43 -31.21 5.37
C ALA A 672 8.54 -30.90 4.17
N VAL A 673 8.85 -29.81 3.48
CA VAL A 673 8.19 -29.33 2.27
C VAL A 673 9.26 -29.00 1.23
N VAL A 674 9.00 -29.34 -0.03
CA VAL A 674 9.70 -28.80 -1.20
C VAL A 674 8.66 -28.30 -2.19
N ASP A 675 8.89 -27.14 -2.78
CA ASP A 675 8.09 -26.62 -3.89
C ASP A 675 8.94 -26.55 -5.16
N LEU A 676 8.61 -27.42 -6.13
CA LEU A 676 9.22 -27.36 -7.45
C LEU A 676 8.57 -26.19 -8.22
N TYR A 677 9.08 -24.99 -8.00
CA TYR A 677 8.66 -23.75 -8.65
C TYR A 677 9.49 -23.46 -9.93
N GLY A 678 9.15 -22.40 -10.67
CA GLY A 678 9.98 -21.77 -11.70
C GLY A 678 10.82 -22.74 -12.56
N GLN A 679 12.13 -22.56 -12.47
CA GLN A 679 13.15 -23.37 -13.16
C GLN A 679 13.27 -24.81 -12.61
N ALA A 680 12.97 -25.12 -11.34
CA ALA A 680 13.25 -26.45 -10.79
C ALA A 680 12.22 -27.48 -11.27
N ALA A 681 12.66 -28.45 -12.08
CA ALA A 681 11.80 -29.46 -12.69
C ALA A 681 11.83 -30.81 -11.98
N GLN A 682 12.93 -31.15 -11.29
CA GLN A 682 13.07 -32.42 -10.57
C GLN A 682 14.03 -32.28 -9.38
N ALA A 683 13.71 -32.89 -8.25
CA ALA A 683 14.60 -33.02 -7.11
C ALA A 683 14.47 -34.40 -6.42
N THR A 684 15.59 -34.92 -5.90
CA THR A 684 15.66 -36.24 -5.24
C THR A 684 16.24 -36.13 -3.83
N ILE A 685 15.66 -36.85 -2.87
CA ILE A 685 16.13 -36.94 -1.48
C ILE A 685 17.54 -37.55 -1.44
N VAL A 686 18.43 -36.89 -0.67
CA VAL A 686 19.78 -37.35 -0.39
C VAL A 686 19.74 -38.22 0.88
N ASP A 687 20.24 -39.45 0.80
CA ASP A 687 20.37 -40.35 1.94
C ASP A 687 21.73 -40.12 2.64
N ASP A 688 21.74 -39.48 3.81
CA ASP A 688 22.98 -39.25 4.58
C ASP A 688 23.53 -40.54 5.19
N VAL A 689 24.49 -41.13 4.49
CA VAL A 689 25.42 -42.15 5.01
C VAL A 689 26.83 -41.67 4.67
N GLU A 690 27.68 -41.54 5.70
CA GLU A 690 29.07 -41.01 5.66
C GLU A 690 29.28 -39.48 5.82
N VAL A 691 28.83 -38.88 6.93
CA VAL A 691 29.54 -37.75 7.57
C VAL A 691 29.70 -38.02 9.08
N PRO A 692 30.94 -38.10 9.63
CA PRO A 692 31.15 -38.32 11.07
C PRO A 692 30.86 -37.08 11.93
N PRO A 693 30.42 -37.24 13.20
CA PRO A 693 30.19 -36.12 14.10
C PRO A 693 31.51 -35.48 14.54
N VAL A 694 31.63 -34.16 14.35
CA VAL A 694 32.79 -33.37 14.81
C VAL A 694 32.57 -32.93 16.25
N SER A 695 33.52 -33.27 17.12
CA SER A 695 33.53 -32.86 18.54
C SER A 695 34.16 -31.48 18.74
N GLU A 696 33.76 -30.80 19.82
CA GLU A 696 34.31 -29.48 20.19
C GLU A 696 35.82 -29.48 20.54
N PRO A 697 36.51 -28.33 20.41
CA PRO A 697 37.97 -28.24 20.41
C PRO A 697 38.59 -28.04 21.80
N LEU A 698 39.88 -28.40 21.95
CA LEU A 698 40.91 -27.84 22.85
C LEU A 698 42.30 -28.41 22.39
N PRO A 699 43.48 -27.91 22.83
CA PRO A 699 44.51 -27.50 21.86
C PRO A 699 45.91 -28.14 22.06
N GLU A 700 46.88 -27.63 21.27
CA GLU A 700 48.34 -27.85 21.33
C GLU A 700 48.87 -29.24 20.89
N GLY A 701 49.89 -29.28 20.01
CA GLY A 701 50.45 -30.57 19.53
C GLY A 701 51.33 -30.55 18.28
N ASN A 702 52.32 -29.65 18.20
CA ASN A 702 53.27 -29.48 17.09
C ASN A 702 53.95 -30.77 16.57
N ASN A 703 53.87 -31.09 15.25
CA ASN A 703 55.01 -31.35 14.32
C ASN A 703 54.67 -32.16 13.02
N GLN A 704 55.18 -31.65 11.87
CA GLN A 704 55.86 -32.34 10.73
C GLN A 704 55.49 -33.80 10.35
N MET A 705 55.30 -34.20 9.08
CA MET A 705 56.10 -33.87 7.88
C MET A 705 55.34 -34.16 6.55
N SER A 706 55.77 -33.55 5.44
CA SER A 706 55.16 -33.54 4.08
C SER A 706 55.81 -34.59 3.11
N PRO A 707 55.68 -34.53 1.75
CA PRO A 707 54.59 -34.10 0.84
C PRO A 707 54.34 -35.09 -0.36
N SER A 708 53.35 -34.80 -1.22
CA SER A 708 53.47 -35.03 -2.68
C SER A 708 52.62 -34.01 -3.47
N SER A 709 52.93 -33.79 -4.76
CA SER A 709 52.56 -32.60 -5.59
C SER A 709 52.25 -33.05 -7.04
N PRO A 710 52.01 -32.20 -8.08
CA PRO A 710 52.09 -30.73 -8.16
C PRO A 710 51.05 -29.96 -9.05
N SER A 711 51.18 -28.63 -9.04
CA SER A 711 50.80 -27.65 -10.10
C SER A 711 49.31 -27.34 -10.34
N SER A 712 48.87 -26.10 -10.62
CA SER A 712 49.58 -24.87 -11.05
C SER A 712 49.04 -23.57 -10.43
N ALA A 713 49.92 -22.57 -10.21
CA ALA A 713 49.70 -21.11 -10.01
C ALA A 713 48.55 -20.64 -9.08
N ALA A 714 48.74 -19.87 -7.99
CA ALA A 714 49.70 -18.80 -7.66
C ALA A 714 49.57 -17.52 -8.53
N GLY A 715 48.70 -16.60 -8.09
CA GLY A 715 48.52 -15.24 -8.62
C GLY A 715 47.77 -14.36 -7.61
N GLY A 716 48.10 -13.08 -7.50
CA GLY A 716 47.64 -12.21 -6.41
C GLY A 716 46.15 -11.86 -6.46
N SER A 717 45.47 -11.89 -5.31
CA SER A 717 44.07 -11.49 -5.19
C SER A 717 43.89 -9.97 -5.29
N ASP A 718 43.19 -9.55 -6.33
CA ASP A 718 42.73 -8.18 -6.57
C ASP A 718 41.75 -7.70 -5.48
N LEU A 719 41.74 -6.40 -5.13
CA LEU A 719 40.74 -5.82 -4.21
C LEU A 719 39.41 -5.65 -4.95
N ARG A 720 38.34 -6.17 -4.36
CA ARG A 720 36.98 -6.17 -4.92
C ARG A 720 35.96 -5.99 -3.81
N PHE A 721 34.73 -5.65 -4.17
CA PHE A 721 33.58 -5.86 -3.30
C PHE A 721 33.29 -7.35 -3.16
N HIS A 722 32.82 -7.76 -1.98
CA HIS A 722 32.39 -9.12 -1.67
C HIS A 722 31.07 -9.47 -2.36
N GLN A 723 30.69 -10.75 -2.37
CA GLN A 723 29.42 -11.21 -2.95
C GLN A 723 28.23 -11.08 -1.98
N LEU A 724 28.51 -10.91 -0.69
CA LEU A 724 27.53 -10.53 0.34
C LEU A 724 27.56 -9.01 0.51
N HIS A 725 26.38 -8.42 0.53
CA HIS A 725 26.09 -6.99 0.57
C HIS A 725 24.61 -6.80 0.96
N GLY A 726 24.22 -5.60 1.40
CA GLY A 726 22.82 -5.30 1.71
C GLY A 726 21.89 -5.30 0.49
N SER A 727 20.60 -5.52 0.75
CA SER A 727 19.54 -5.83 -0.22
C SER A 727 19.40 -4.87 -1.42
N ASN A 728 19.71 -3.59 -1.23
CA ASN A 728 19.55 -2.54 -2.24
C ASN A 728 20.84 -2.34 -3.07
N ALA A 729 21.95 -2.96 -2.67
CA ALA A 729 23.20 -2.96 -3.42
C ALA A 729 23.22 -4.01 -4.54
N VAL A 730 23.99 -3.72 -5.60
CA VAL A 730 24.26 -4.61 -6.72
C VAL A 730 25.74 -4.52 -7.09
N ILE A 731 26.44 -5.64 -6.98
CA ILE A 731 27.84 -5.74 -7.39
C ILE A 731 27.95 -6.11 -8.87
N THR A 732 28.73 -5.34 -9.61
CA THR A 732 28.92 -5.47 -11.06
C THR A 732 30.41 -5.37 -11.43
N ASN A 733 30.72 -5.39 -12.73
CA ASN A 733 32.09 -5.21 -13.25
C ASN A 733 33.11 -6.19 -12.62
N GLY A 734 32.73 -7.46 -12.50
CA GLY A 734 33.59 -8.52 -11.93
C GLY A 734 33.94 -8.35 -10.45
N GLY A 735 33.18 -7.54 -9.69
CA GLY A 735 33.44 -7.21 -8.28
C GLY A 735 34.03 -5.81 -8.06
N ARG A 736 34.17 -4.98 -9.11
CA ARG A 736 34.85 -3.67 -9.01
C ARG A 736 33.92 -2.47 -8.92
N THR A 737 32.62 -2.65 -9.08
CA THR A 737 31.62 -1.58 -9.11
C THR A 737 30.41 -1.97 -8.26
N ALA A 738 29.97 -1.05 -7.39
CA ALA A 738 28.78 -1.22 -6.55
C ALA A 738 27.73 -0.15 -6.90
N LEU A 739 26.47 -0.54 -6.96
CA LEU A 739 25.32 0.27 -7.40
C LEU A 739 24.14 0.08 -6.46
N ARG A 740 23.46 1.15 -6.06
CA ARG A 740 22.19 1.11 -5.32
C ARG A 740 21.01 1.13 -6.29
N HIS A 741 20.21 0.06 -6.35
CA HIS A 741 19.26 -0.11 -7.46
C HIS A 741 17.99 0.74 -7.30
N ASN A 742 17.44 0.84 -6.09
CA ASN A 742 16.21 1.59 -5.80
C ASN A 742 16.47 3.06 -5.42
N CYS A 743 17.49 3.69 -6.00
CA CYS A 743 18.00 5.01 -5.63
C CYS A 743 17.01 6.21 -5.72
N ARG A 744 15.75 5.95 -6.09
CA ARG A 744 14.66 6.94 -6.20
C ARG A 744 13.52 6.73 -5.19
N SER A 745 13.43 5.56 -4.56
CA SER A 745 12.40 5.19 -3.58
C SER A 745 12.97 5.04 -2.17
N GLU A 746 14.14 4.42 -2.02
CA GLU A 746 14.87 4.33 -0.75
C GLU A 746 16.15 5.19 -0.76
N PHE A 747 16.83 5.28 0.38
CA PHE A 747 18.09 6.03 0.59
C PHE A 747 19.20 5.21 1.30
N ASN A 748 18.99 3.92 1.50
CA ASN A 748 19.65 3.09 2.50
C ASN A 748 19.77 1.62 2.00
N ASP A 749 20.12 0.69 2.91
CA ASP A 749 20.13 -0.77 2.72
C ASP A 749 21.14 -1.29 1.68
N ALA A 750 22.21 -0.53 1.43
CA ALA A 750 23.09 -0.70 0.27
C ALA A 750 24.58 -0.74 0.62
N ILE A 751 24.87 -1.43 1.71
CA ILE A 751 26.19 -1.61 2.30
C ILE A 751 26.98 -2.65 1.48
N VAL A 752 28.24 -2.34 1.16
CA VAL A 752 29.17 -3.23 0.44
C VAL A 752 30.52 -3.31 1.14
N ILE A 753 31.15 -4.49 1.12
CA ILE A 753 32.34 -4.81 1.92
C ILE A 753 33.46 -5.34 1.03
N SER A 754 34.73 -5.21 1.44
CA SER A 754 35.87 -5.76 0.69
C SER A 754 35.90 -7.30 0.68
N ASN A 755 36.32 -7.90 -0.43
CA ASN A 755 36.38 -9.36 -0.66
C ASN A 755 37.48 -10.10 0.14
N ARG A 756 38.18 -9.38 1.01
CA ARG A 756 39.18 -9.85 1.98
C ARG A 756 39.40 -8.75 3.01
N ALA A 757 40.11 -9.07 4.09
CA ALA A 757 40.68 -8.06 4.96
C ALA A 757 41.77 -7.23 4.26
N LEU A 758 41.87 -5.96 4.67
CA LEU A 758 42.95 -5.05 4.29
C LEU A 758 44.25 -5.47 5.00
N ARG A 759 45.36 -5.46 4.27
CA ARG A 759 46.69 -5.58 4.88
C ARG A 759 47.11 -4.24 5.49
N ASP A 760 48.01 -4.27 6.48
CA ASP A 760 48.55 -3.04 7.07
C ASP A 760 49.30 -2.22 5.99
N GLY A 761 48.85 -0.98 5.76
CA GLY A 761 49.33 -0.11 4.69
C GLY A 761 48.70 -0.35 3.30
N GLU A 762 47.72 -1.24 3.15
CA GLU A 762 46.96 -1.43 1.91
C GLU A 762 45.81 -0.40 1.82
N LEU A 763 45.80 0.38 0.74
CA LEU A 763 44.79 1.42 0.48
C LEU A 763 43.62 0.85 -0.32
N PHE A 764 42.42 0.88 0.26
CA PHE A 764 41.17 0.63 -0.45
C PHE A 764 40.59 1.97 -0.93
N GLU A 765 40.87 2.37 -2.18
CA GLU A 765 40.34 3.60 -2.78
C GLU A 765 39.13 3.32 -3.70
N ILE A 766 38.02 4.02 -3.45
CA ILE A 766 36.83 4.07 -4.30
C ILE A 766 36.68 5.46 -4.94
N VAL A 767 36.01 5.52 -6.10
CA VAL A 767 35.55 6.76 -6.74
C VAL A 767 34.03 6.78 -6.81
N ILE A 768 33.40 7.90 -6.45
CA ILE A 768 31.96 8.13 -6.59
C ILE A 768 31.66 8.34 -8.08
N GLN A 769 30.86 7.45 -8.66
CA GLN A 769 30.50 7.49 -10.08
C GLN A 769 29.13 8.13 -10.35
N LYS A 770 28.24 8.15 -9.36
CA LYS A 770 26.87 8.65 -9.54
C LYS A 770 26.23 9.05 -8.21
N MET A 771 25.51 10.17 -8.23
CA MET A 771 24.70 10.68 -7.13
C MET A 771 23.29 11.08 -7.61
N VAL A 772 22.38 11.32 -6.66
CA VAL A 772 21.03 11.88 -6.86
C VAL A 772 20.77 13.04 -5.90
N ASP A 773 19.90 13.96 -6.30
CA ASP A 773 19.58 15.24 -5.63
C ASP A 773 18.36 15.17 -4.68
N ARG A 774 17.87 13.95 -4.39
CA ARG A 774 16.61 13.72 -3.66
C ARG A 774 16.75 13.60 -2.15
N TRP A 775 17.92 13.20 -1.67
CA TRP A 775 18.12 12.71 -0.29
C TRP A 775 19.10 13.60 0.48
N SER A 776 19.06 13.51 1.81
CA SER A 776 20.08 14.05 2.71
C SER A 776 21.14 12.99 3.04
N GLY A 777 22.33 13.43 3.46
CA GLY A 777 23.52 12.56 3.55
C GLY A 777 24.11 12.23 2.18
N SER A 778 25.38 11.82 2.12
CA SER A 778 26.07 11.56 0.84
C SER A 778 26.50 10.12 0.65
N ILE A 779 27.25 9.54 1.58
CA ILE A 779 27.89 8.23 1.57
C ILE A 779 28.51 8.02 2.96
N GLU A 780 28.57 6.79 3.45
CA GLU A 780 29.27 6.46 4.69
C GLU A 780 30.38 5.46 4.39
N ALA A 781 31.52 5.56 5.07
CA ALA A 781 32.69 4.73 4.78
C ALA A 781 33.42 4.36 6.07
N GLY A 782 34.00 3.16 6.13
CA GLY A 782 34.69 2.71 7.33
C GLY A 782 35.24 1.29 7.23
N VAL A 783 35.40 0.66 8.39
CA VAL A 783 35.93 -0.70 8.51
C VAL A 783 35.22 -1.50 9.60
N THR A 784 35.12 -2.81 9.41
CA THR A 784 34.62 -3.75 10.43
C THR A 784 35.61 -4.90 10.63
N ALA A 785 35.65 -5.45 11.83
CA ALA A 785 36.38 -6.68 12.16
C ALA A 785 35.46 -7.93 12.16
N ILE A 786 34.17 -7.75 11.86
CA ILE A 786 33.21 -8.84 11.57
C ILE A 786 33.56 -9.40 10.17
N ARG A 787 33.45 -10.72 9.97
CA ARG A 787 33.66 -11.31 8.64
C ARG A 787 32.47 -11.01 7.73
N PRO A 788 32.64 -10.85 6.41
CA PRO A 788 31.52 -10.69 5.48
C PRO A 788 30.48 -11.82 5.54
N GLU A 789 30.90 -13.02 5.95
CA GLU A 789 30.08 -14.21 6.18
C GLU A 789 29.44 -14.31 7.59
N ASP A 790 29.93 -13.54 8.56
CA ASP A 790 29.40 -13.47 9.95
C ASP A 790 28.50 -12.24 10.18
N LEU A 791 28.24 -11.45 9.12
CA LEU A 791 27.61 -10.13 9.20
C LEU A 791 26.15 -10.15 8.73
N GLU A 792 25.23 -9.88 9.64
CA GLU A 792 23.87 -9.47 9.29
C GLU A 792 23.90 -7.99 8.87
N PHE A 793 23.36 -7.66 7.68
CA PHE A 793 23.42 -6.31 7.12
C PHE A 793 22.28 -5.43 7.67
N PRO A 794 22.57 -4.34 8.42
CA PRO A 794 21.56 -3.40 8.89
C PRO A 794 21.09 -2.44 7.78
N ASN A 795 20.15 -1.54 8.13
CA ASN A 795 19.65 -0.50 7.21
C ASN A 795 20.72 0.56 6.88
N THR A 796 21.53 0.95 7.87
CA THR A 796 22.82 1.65 7.72
C THR A 796 23.89 0.96 8.55
N MET A 797 25.12 0.91 8.03
CA MET A 797 26.28 0.38 8.77
C MET A 797 26.56 1.12 10.09
N THR A 798 25.98 2.31 10.34
CA THR A 798 26.08 2.97 11.65
C THR A 798 25.23 2.33 12.77
N ASP A 799 24.31 1.43 12.44
CA ASP A 799 23.43 0.77 13.43
C ASP A 799 24.12 -0.38 14.20
N ILE A 800 25.31 -0.84 13.79
CA ILE A 800 25.99 -1.99 14.41
C ILE A 800 26.71 -1.60 15.71
N ASP A 801 26.41 -2.29 16.81
CA ASP A 801 26.93 -2.02 18.16
C ASP A 801 28.16 -2.86 18.56
N TYR A 802 28.88 -3.45 17.59
CA TYR A 802 30.12 -4.20 17.82
C TYR A 802 31.11 -4.24 16.64
N ASP A 803 32.40 -4.31 16.97
CA ASP A 803 33.56 -4.53 16.08
C ASP A 803 33.64 -3.63 14.83
N THR A 804 33.07 -2.42 14.86
CA THR A 804 32.80 -1.62 13.65
C THR A 804 33.12 -0.14 13.84
N TRP A 805 33.82 0.48 12.87
CA TRP A 805 34.26 1.88 12.89
C TRP A 805 33.89 2.60 11.59
N MET A 806 33.10 3.68 11.67
CA MET A 806 32.56 4.40 10.52
C MET A 806 32.87 5.91 10.56
N LEU A 807 32.95 6.52 9.39
CA LEU A 807 32.84 7.96 9.15
C LEU A 807 31.51 8.25 8.45
N SER A 808 30.70 9.11 9.06
CA SER A 808 29.43 9.63 8.51
C SER A 808 29.45 11.16 8.60
N GLY A 809 29.31 11.86 7.47
CA GLY A 809 29.55 13.31 7.40
C GLY A 809 30.95 13.67 7.91
N THR A 810 31.03 14.35 9.08
CA THR A 810 32.28 14.66 9.81
C THR A 810 32.45 13.88 11.13
N ALA A 811 31.55 12.93 11.42
CA ALA A 811 31.49 12.18 12.67
C ALA A 811 32.18 10.81 12.52
N ILE A 812 33.14 10.54 13.42
CA ILE A 812 33.70 9.20 13.61
C ILE A 812 32.86 8.47 14.65
N MET A 813 32.35 7.30 14.27
CA MET A 813 31.57 6.40 15.09
C MET A 813 32.33 5.09 15.29
N GLN A 814 32.15 4.49 16.46
CA GLN A 814 32.54 3.11 16.78
C GLN A 814 31.33 2.46 17.45
N ASP A 815 30.97 1.24 17.03
CA ASP A 815 29.99 0.40 17.73
C ASP A 815 28.69 1.19 18.04
N GLY A 816 28.08 1.78 17.00
CA GLY A 816 26.89 2.66 17.08
C GLY A 816 27.09 4.03 17.74
N ASN A 817 28.24 4.27 18.40
CA ASN A 817 28.47 5.43 19.26
C ASN A 817 29.44 6.44 18.62
N THR A 818 29.06 7.73 18.61
CA THR A 818 29.93 8.80 18.10
C THR A 818 31.14 9.06 19.01
N MET A 819 32.33 8.64 18.58
CA MET A 819 33.59 8.91 19.28
C MET A 819 34.02 10.38 19.17
N ARG A 820 33.85 10.97 17.98
CA ARG A 820 34.43 12.28 17.65
C ARG A 820 33.64 12.97 16.52
N ASN A 821 33.24 14.22 16.77
CA ASN A 821 32.72 15.13 15.74
C ASN A 821 33.83 16.05 15.21
N ASN A 822 33.63 16.64 14.03
CA ASN A 822 34.60 17.52 13.36
C ASN A 822 35.94 16.80 13.06
N TYR A 823 35.87 15.63 12.41
CA TYR A 823 37.01 15.12 11.65
C TYR A 823 37.36 16.06 10.49
N GLY A 824 38.59 15.96 9.97
CA GLY A 824 39.12 16.91 8.97
C GLY A 824 38.44 16.84 7.59
N CYS A 825 37.77 15.73 7.33
CA CYS A 825 36.95 15.50 6.14
C CYS A 825 35.46 15.53 6.51
N ASP A 826 34.67 16.10 5.60
CA ASP A 826 33.22 15.94 5.54
C ASP A 826 32.87 15.09 4.31
N LEU A 827 32.26 13.92 4.50
CA LEU A 827 31.76 13.11 3.39
C LEU A 827 30.57 13.80 2.70
N ASP A 828 29.74 14.57 3.42
CA ASP A 828 28.56 15.24 2.86
C ASP A 828 28.90 16.39 1.90
N ALA A 829 30.16 16.84 1.90
CA ALA A 829 30.69 17.81 0.94
C ALA A 829 31.22 17.17 -0.36
N LEU A 830 31.24 15.83 -0.48
CA LEU A 830 31.80 15.14 -1.65
C LEU A 830 30.80 15.04 -2.81
N GLY A 831 31.33 15.03 -4.04
CA GLY A 831 30.56 14.97 -5.27
C GLY A 831 30.96 13.81 -6.18
N THR A 832 30.20 13.61 -7.25
CA THR A 832 30.57 12.63 -8.31
C THR A 832 31.94 12.99 -8.90
N GLY A 833 32.83 11.99 -8.98
CA GLY A 833 34.23 12.12 -9.35
C GLY A 833 35.21 12.21 -8.17
N ALA A 834 34.73 12.49 -6.95
CA ALA A 834 35.59 12.45 -5.76
C ALA A 834 35.98 11.03 -5.39
N ARG A 835 37.18 10.88 -4.80
CA ARG A 835 37.72 9.60 -4.33
C ARG A 835 37.82 9.55 -2.81
N ILE A 836 37.50 8.40 -2.24
CA ILE A 836 37.58 8.09 -0.82
C ILE A 836 38.44 6.84 -0.68
N GLY A 837 39.56 6.95 0.05
CA GLY A 837 40.44 5.86 0.39
C GLY A 837 40.40 5.54 1.89
N MET A 838 40.51 4.26 2.22
CA MET A 838 40.60 3.76 3.60
C MET A 838 41.87 2.92 3.76
N MET A 839 42.61 3.12 4.84
CA MET A 839 43.85 2.41 5.13
C MET A 839 44.05 2.22 6.64
N ARG A 840 44.44 0.99 7.03
CA ARG A 840 44.91 0.69 8.38
C ARG A 840 46.42 0.88 8.46
N THR A 841 46.92 1.62 9.46
CA THR A 841 48.36 1.75 9.70
C THR A 841 48.90 0.53 10.46
N ALA A 842 50.20 0.26 10.35
CA ALA A 842 50.88 -0.77 11.15
C ALA A 842 50.93 -0.48 12.67
N LYS A 843 50.26 0.57 13.15
CA LYS A 843 50.02 0.85 14.59
C LYS A 843 48.58 0.54 15.03
N GLY A 844 47.68 0.21 14.10
CA GLY A 844 46.25 0.07 14.35
C GLY A 844 45.47 1.40 14.31
N ASP A 845 45.98 2.42 13.61
CA ASP A 845 45.23 3.66 13.33
C ASP A 845 44.42 3.51 12.03
N LEU A 846 43.24 4.11 11.96
CA LEU A 846 42.45 4.25 10.72
C LEU A 846 42.71 5.62 10.09
N HIS A 847 43.07 5.64 8.80
CA HIS A 847 43.24 6.85 8.00
C HIS A 847 42.28 6.87 6.80
N TYR A 848 41.66 8.02 6.57
CA TYR A 848 40.90 8.30 5.35
C TYR A 848 41.71 9.17 4.39
N PHE A 849 41.55 8.94 3.09
CA PHE A 849 42.21 9.67 2.01
C PHE A 849 41.16 10.28 1.09
N ILE A 850 41.17 11.60 0.90
CA ILE A 850 40.24 12.28 -0.02
C ILE A 850 41.01 12.79 -1.22
N ASN A 851 40.65 12.30 -2.42
CA ASN A 851 41.34 12.59 -3.67
C ASN A 851 42.88 12.39 -3.59
N GLY A 852 43.32 11.39 -2.81
CA GLY A 852 44.73 11.08 -2.55
C GLY A 852 45.40 11.85 -1.40
N GLN A 853 44.69 12.76 -0.71
CA GLN A 853 45.21 13.45 0.48
C GLN A 853 44.79 12.76 1.78
N ASP A 854 45.77 12.30 2.56
CA ASP A 854 45.57 11.79 3.93
C ASP A 854 44.93 12.86 4.83
N GLN A 855 43.85 12.48 5.52
CA GLN A 855 43.10 13.33 6.45
C GLN A 855 43.56 13.15 7.91
N GLY A 856 44.55 12.28 8.15
CA GLY A 856 45.10 11.95 9.45
C GLY A 856 44.30 10.89 10.20
N ALA A 857 44.81 10.44 11.35
CA ALA A 857 44.17 9.40 12.15
C ALA A 857 42.74 9.80 12.59
N ALA A 858 41.78 8.97 12.21
CA ALA A 858 40.36 9.10 12.56
C ALA A 858 40.10 8.52 13.95
N CYS A 859 40.46 7.23 14.12
CA CYS A 859 40.48 6.48 15.36
C CYS A 859 41.79 5.67 15.46
N SER A 860 42.12 5.20 16.66
CA SER A 860 43.26 4.33 16.93
C SER A 860 42.86 3.19 17.85
N GLY A 861 43.52 2.04 17.71
CA GLY A 861 43.21 0.82 18.47
C GLY A 861 42.44 -0.25 17.69
N LEU A 862 42.41 -0.20 16.35
CA LEU A 862 41.83 -1.27 15.51
C LEU A 862 42.46 -2.64 15.88
N PRO A 863 41.69 -3.63 16.38
CA PRO A 863 42.22 -4.75 17.15
C PRO A 863 43.44 -5.45 16.54
N PRO A 864 44.61 -5.44 17.21
CA PRO A 864 45.83 -6.03 16.66
C PRO A 864 45.65 -7.53 16.46
N GLY A 865 45.92 -8.01 15.23
CA GLY A 865 45.74 -9.41 14.85
C GLY A 865 44.35 -9.83 14.38
N LYS A 866 43.29 -8.99 14.52
CA LYS A 866 42.03 -9.25 13.80
C LYS A 866 42.18 -8.91 12.31
N GLU A 867 41.45 -9.65 11.49
CA GLU A 867 41.21 -9.35 10.08
C GLU A 867 40.18 -8.22 9.97
N VAL A 868 40.49 -7.16 9.24
CA VAL A 868 39.68 -5.92 9.16
C VAL A 868 39.30 -5.64 7.71
N TYR A 869 38.01 -5.53 7.43
CA TYR A 869 37.43 -5.37 6.10
C TYR A 869 37.00 -3.91 5.86
N ALA A 870 37.17 -3.39 4.64
CA ALA A 870 36.65 -2.08 4.25
C ALA A 870 35.15 -2.16 4.00
N VAL A 871 34.40 -1.15 4.45
CA VAL A 871 32.94 -1.04 4.32
C VAL A 871 32.57 0.30 3.68
N VAL A 872 31.58 0.28 2.80
CA VAL A 872 31.01 1.46 2.16
C VAL A 872 29.49 1.33 2.18
N ASP A 873 28.80 2.31 2.76
CA ASP A 873 27.35 2.43 2.66
C ASP A 873 27.00 3.41 1.53
N LEU A 874 26.21 2.96 0.56
CA LEU A 874 25.70 3.79 -0.54
C LEU A 874 24.53 4.69 -0.11
N TYR A 875 24.62 5.22 1.11
CA TYR A 875 23.61 6.03 1.80
C TYR A 875 23.25 7.32 1.06
N GLY A 876 22.05 7.84 1.33
CA GLY A 876 21.61 9.18 0.96
C GLY A 876 21.72 9.46 -0.54
N GLN A 877 22.54 10.45 -0.91
CA GLN A 877 22.72 10.89 -2.28
C GLN A 877 23.58 9.96 -3.14
N CYS A 878 24.43 9.08 -2.59
CA CYS A 878 25.24 8.18 -3.40
C CYS A 878 24.37 7.10 -4.05
N VAL A 879 24.76 6.73 -5.27
CA VAL A 879 24.11 5.69 -6.06
C VAL A 879 25.11 4.68 -6.61
N GLN A 880 26.34 5.09 -6.92
CA GLN A 880 27.30 4.18 -7.54
C GLN A 880 28.74 4.55 -7.20
N VAL A 881 29.55 3.56 -6.87
CA VAL A 881 31.00 3.68 -6.64
C VAL A 881 31.76 2.61 -7.41
N SER A 882 33.05 2.81 -7.65
CA SER A 882 33.96 1.76 -8.12
C SER A 882 35.32 1.82 -7.45
N ILE A 883 35.95 0.67 -7.25
CA ILE A 883 37.33 0.57 -6.74
C ILE A 883 38.30 1.05 -7.81
N THR A 884 39.26 1.88 -7.44
CA THR A 884 40.31 2.41 -8.33
C THR A 884 41.56 1.52 -8.31
N ASN A 885 42.28 1.46 -9.43
CA ASN A 885 43.62 0.86 -9.44
C ASN A 885 44.65 1.90 -8.98
N ALA A 886 44.84 2.02 -7.66
CA ALA A 886 45.75 3.00 -7.05
C ALA A 886 46.83 2.34 -6.18
N THR A 887 47.86 1.77 -6.83
CA THR A 887 49.17 1.64 -6.18
C THR A 887 49.71 3.03 -5.85
N GLY A 888 50.29 3.20 -4.65
CA GLY A 888 50.57 4.52 -4.06
C GLY A 888 51.58 5.43 -4.81
N PRO A 889 51.68 6.71 -4.40
CA PRO A 889 52.47 7.74 -5.09
C PRO A 889 53.97 7.74 -4.73
N MET A 890 54.77 8.38 -5.60
CA MET A 890 56.25 8.44 -5.62
C MET A 890 56.88 7.08 -6.01
N ASP A 891 57.84 7.00 -6.93
CA ASP A 891 58.94 7.95 -7.20
C ASP A 891 59.09 8.31 -8.71
N ASN A 892 60.20 8.96 -9.07
CA ASN A 892 60.43 9.73 -10.29
C ASN A 892 61.01 8.94 -11.48
N SER A 893 60.94 9.61 -12.65
CA SER A 893 61.94 9.59 -13.75
C SER A 893 61.95 8.45 -14.78
N LEU A 894 62.06 8.91 -16.05
CA LEU A 894 62.50 8.20 -17.27
C LEU A 894 61.60 7.05 -17.75
N ALA A 895 61.46 6.76 -19.05
CA ALA A 895 61.52 7.49 -20.31
C ALA A 895 61.23 6.43 -21.40
N THR A 896 60.44 6.82 -22.40
CA THR A 896 60.35 6.29 -23.78
C THR A 896 61.10 4.99 -24.18
N SER A 897 60.38 4.07 -24.83
CA SER A 897 60.85 2.88 -25.59
C SER A 897 61.43 1.71 -24.75
N ASN A 898 61.17 0.42 -25.05
CA ASN A 898 61.09 -0.22 -26.38
C ASN A 898 60.10 -1.39 -26.48
N THR A 899 59.65 -1.65 -27.71
CA THR A 899 59.06 -2.92 -28.18
C THR A 899 60.13 -3.99 -28.45
N ALA A 900 59.83 -5.28 -28.24
CA ALA A 900 60.02 -6.40 -29.20
C ALA A 900 60.21 -7.78 -28.52
N THR A 901 59.45 -8.79 -28.98
CA THR A 901 59.69 -10.27 -29.00
C THR A 901 58.33 -10.95 -29.21
N GLU A 902 57.72 -10.88 -30.40
CA GLU A 902 57.95 -11.80 -31.53
C GLU A 902 58.01 -13.30 -31.17
N LYS A 903 57.08 -14.12 -31.71
CA LYS A 903 57.33 -14.99 -32.90
C LYS A 903 56.19 -16.00 -33.18
N SER A 904 55.28 -15.67 -34.10
CA SER A 904 54.82 -16.54 -35.20
C SER A 904 53.73 -15.87 -36.06
N PHE A 905 53.84 -16.00 -37.38
CA PHE A 905 52.83 -15.67 -38.40
C PHE A 905 52.44 -16.99 -39.12
N PRO A 906 51.21 -17.14 -39.66
CA PRO A 906 50.76 -16.51 -40.93
C PRO A 906 49.56 -15.56 -40.72
N LEU A 907 49.26 -14.54 -41.54
CA LEU A 907 49.13 -14.41 -43.00
C LEU A 907 47.89 -15.12 -43.62
N HIS A 908 46.96 -14.28 -44.11
CA HIS A 908 45.85 -14.51 -45.05
C HIS A 908 44.43 -14.90 -44.52
N SER A 909 43.45 -14.22 -45.13
CA SER A 909 42.01 -14.55 -45.23
C SER A 909 41.11 -14.43 -43.98
N PRO A 910 39.77 -14.25 -44.19
CA PRO A 910 38.85 -13.87 -43.13
C PRO A 910 38.42 -15.05 -42.24
N VAL A 911 38.22 -14.77 -40.95
CA VAL A 911 37.49 -15.67 -40.04
C VAL A 911 36.00 -15.54 -40.36
N ALA A 912 35.37 -16.65 -40.76
CA ALA A 912 33.97 -16.67 -41.12
C ALA A 912 33.05 -16.60 -39.89
N GLY A 913 32.00 -15.78 -39.98
CA GLY A 913 31.09 -15.50 -38.86
C GLY A 913 30.43 -14.14 -39.07
N VAL A 914 29.59 -14.03 -40.10
CA VAL A 914 29.10 -12.74 -40.61
C VAL A 914 28.30 -11.99 -39.54
N ALA A 915 28.93 -10.97 -38.95
CA ALA A 915 28.27 -9.98 -38.11
C ALA A 915 27.09 -9.34 -38.86
N HIS A 916 26.09 -8.85 -38.13
CA HIS A 916 25.00 -8.12 -38.75
C HIS A 916 25.55 -6.88 -39.50
N ARG A 917 24.92 -6.52 -40.62
CA ARG A 917 25.31 -5.37 -41.47
C ARG A 917 24.07 -4.59 -41.88
N PHE A 918 24.22 -3.28 -41.98
CA PHE A 918 23.25 -2.42 -42.66
C PHE A 918 23.27 -2.70 -44.16
N HIS A 919 22.09 -2.84 -44.76
CA HIS A 919 21.95 -3.02 -46.20
C HIS A 919 22.38 -1.75 -46.94
N SER A 920 23.06 -1.92 -48.08
CA SER A 920 23.58 -0.82 -48.92
C SER A 920 22.52 0.23 -49.30
N MET A 921 21.26 -0.16 -49.35
CA MET A 921 20.14 0.75 -49.53
C MET A 921 19.70 1.38 -48.20
N CYS A 922 20.06 2.64 -48.04
CA CYS A 922 19.72 3.48 -46.90
C CYS A 922 19.07 4.81 -47.37
N GLY A 923 18.58 5.60 -46.42
CA GLY A 923 18.03 6.92 -46.67
C GLY A 923 19.11 7.90 -47.15
N LYS A 924 18.69 8.87 -47.97
CA LYS A 924 19.57 9.81 -48.71
C LYS A 924 20.57 10.60 -47.86
N ASN A 925 20.36 10.66 -46.54
CA ASN A 925 21.19 11.40 -45.61
C ASN A 925 22.09 10.48 -44.76
N VAL A 926 22.18 9.19 -45.05
CA VAL A 926 23.04 8.22 -44.36
C VAL A 926 24.23 7.82 -45.22
N THR A 927 25.41 7.84 -44.62
CA THR A 927 26.61 7.15 -45.13
C THR A 927 26.80 5.87 -44.32
N LEU A 928 27.11 4.76 -44.99
CA LEU A 928 27.55 3.53 -44.32
C LEU A 928 29.07 3.48 -44.28
N GLU A 929 29.60 3.15 -43.11
CA GLU A 929 31.03 3.07 -42.81
C GLU A 929 31.37 1.64 -42.33
N GLU A 930 32.67 1.36 -42.17
CA GLU A 930 33.17 0.12 -41.52
C GLU A 930 32.60 -1.19 -42.14
N ASP A 931 32.56 -1.27 -43.48
CA ASP A 931 32.00 -2.41 -44.26
C ASP A 931 30.52 -2.71 -43.91
N GLY A 932 29.75 -1.64 -43.65
CA GLY A 932 28.32 -1.70 -43.38
C GLY A 932 27.97 -2.02 -41.92
N THR A 933 28.92 -2.09 -41.00
CA THR A 933 28.62 -2.23 -39.56
C THR A 933 28.19 -0.91 -38.92
N ARG A 934 28.59 0.24 -39.49
CA ARG A 934 28.30 1.58 -38.96
C ARG A 934 27.44 2.40 -39.93
N ALA A 935 26.50 3.17 -39.39
CA ALA A 935 25.64 4.08 -40.13
C ALA A 935 25.69 5.49 -39.53
N VAL A 936 26.05 6.47 -40.35
CA VAL A 936 26.25 7.87 -39.95
C VAL A 936 25.31 8.78 -40.76
N ARG A 937 24.42 9.51 -40.09
CA ARG A 937 23.56 10.51 -40.74
C ARG A 937 24.33 11.82 -40.95
N VAL A 938 24.71 12.09 -42.20
CA VAL A 938 25.55 13.23 -42.60
C VAL A 938 24.79 14.55 -42.78
N ALA A 939 23.47 14.53 -42.96
CA ALA A 939 22.67 15.73 -43.21
C ALA A 939 21.24 15.65 -42.63
N GLY A 940 20.65 16.81 -42.31
CA GLY A 940 19.26 16.92 -41.85
C GLY A 940 18.93 16.12 -40.58
N TYR A 941 17.62 15.94 -40.35
CA TYR A 941 17.05 15.08 -39.29
C TYR A 941 16.20 13.92 -39.85
N ALA A 942 15.87 13.98 -41.14
CA ALA A 942 15.03 13.04 -41.89
C ALA A 942 15.87 12.34 -42.97
N HIS A 943 15.30 11.35 -43.65
CA HIS A 943 15.99 10.40 -44.54
C HIS A 943 17.12 9.63 -43.83
N GLY A 944 16.92 9.31 -42.56
CA GLY A 944 17.86 8.56 -41.71
C GLY A 944 17.68 7.03 -41.74
N LEU A 945 16.89 6.50 -42.68
CA LEU A 945 16.50 5.09 -42.72
C LEU A 945 17.68 4.14 -43.02
N VAL A 946 17.79 3.04 -42.27
CA VAL A 946 18.67 1.91 -42.56
C VAL A 946 17.95 0.59 -42.29
N PHE A 947 18.38 -0.49 -42.97
CA PHE A 947 17.77 -1.82 -42.88
C PHE A 947 18.83 -2.88 -42.58
N SER A 948 18.47 -4.02 -42.00
CA SER A 948 19.35 -5.19 -41.92
C SER A 948 19.62 -5.76 -43.33
N THR A 949 20.82 -6.29 -43.56
CA THR A 949 21.17 -6.97 -44.83
C THR A 949 20.47 -8.32 -44.97
N LYS A 950 20.19 -8.99 -43.85
CA LYS A 950 19.51 -10.29 -43.79
C LYS A 950 18.14 -10.14 -43.11
N GLU A 951 17.26 -11.08 -43.44
CA GLU A 951 16.06 -11.39 -42.66
C GLU A 951 16.47 -11.82 -41.23
N LEU A 952 15.66 -11.44 -40.23
CA LEU A 952 15.92 -11.72 -38.82
C LEU A 952 15.22 -13.03 -38.40
N LYS A 953 16.00 -14.05 -38.02
CA LYS A 953 15.45 -15.34 -37.56
C LYS A 953 14.64 -15.18 -36.26
N ALA A 954 13.85 -16.21 -35.93
CA ALA A 954 13.24 -16.30 -34.59
C ALA A 954 14.35 -16.39 -33.51
N GLU A 955 14.13 -15.70 -32.39
CA GLU A 955 15.10 -15.48 -31.30
C GLU A 955 16.39 -14.74 -31.69
N GLU A 956 16.50 -14.21 -32.92
CA GLU A 956 17.65 -13.41 -33.33
C GLU A 956 17.47 -11.93 -32.95
N VAL A 957 18.55 -11.33 -32.46
CA VAL A 957 18.59 -9.92 -32.01
C VAL A 957 19.44 -9.10 -32.97
N PHE A 958 18.87 -8.05 -33.55
CA PHE A 958 19.62 -6.99 -34.23
C PHE A 958 19.88 -5.86 -33.23
N GLU A 959 21.06 -5.83 -32.63
CA GLU A 959 21.51 -4.82 -31.65
C GLU A 959 22.49 -3.81 -32.26
N VAL A 960 22.24 -2.52 -32.00
CA VAL A 960 23.11 -1.38 -32.32
C VAL A 960 23.49 -0.59 -31.07
N LYS A 961 24.68 0.02 -31.07
CA LYS A 961 25.17 0.98 -30.08
C LYS A 961 25.16 2.39 -30.68
N VAL A 962 24.78 3.40 -29.89
CA VAL A 962 24.88 4.81 -30.26
C VAL A 962 26.32 5.30 -30.10
N GLU A 963 26.93 5.79 -31.18
CA GLU A 963 28.30 6.31 -31.19
C GLU A 963 28.36 7.85 -31.17
N GLU A 964 27.43 8.54 -31.83
CA GLU A 964 27.40 10.01 -31.90
C GLU A 964 25.99 10.58 -31.75
N LEU A 965 25.90 11.72 -31.07
CA LEU A 965 24.72 12.57 -30.98
C LEU A 965 24.99 13.96 -31.61
N ASP A 966 23.93 14.64 -32.03
CA ASP A 966 23.95 15.95 -32.68
C ASP A 966 22.79 16.79 -32.13
N GLU A 967 23.04 17.48 -31.01
CA GLU A 967 22.04 18.08 -30.11
C GLU A 967 21.14 19.17 -30.75
N LYS A 968 21.44 19.62 -31.97
CA LYS A 968 20.59 20.59 -32.70
C LYS A 968 19.26 20.01 -33.18
N TRP A 969 19.04 18.71 -33.06
CA TRP A 969 17.84 18.01 -33.53
C TRP A 969 17.03 17.38 -32.39
N ALA A 970 15.70 17.48 -32.46
CA ALA A 970 14.78 16.93 -31.46
C ALA A 970 14.11 15.62 -31.92
N GLY A 971 13.81 14.74 -30.96
CA GLY A 971 13.30 13.38 -31.18
C GLY A 971 14.27 12.34 -30.63
N SER A 972 14.26 11.12 -31.19
CA SER A 972 15.30 10.10 -30.95
C SER A 972 15.28 9.04 -32.05
N LEU A 973 16.21 8.08 -31.97
CA LEU A 973 16.22 6.85 -32.76
C LEU A 973 14.84 6.19 -32.75
N ARG A 974 14.40 5.72 -33.91
CA ARG A 974 13.23 4.85 -34.06
C ARG A 974 13.70 3.54 -34.63
N LEU A 975 13.11 2.43 -34.21
CA LEU A 975 13.45 1.10 -34.72
C LEU A 975 12.23 0.20 -34.82
N GLY A 976 12.31 -0.83 -35.66
CA GLY A 976 11.16 -1.65 -36.03
C GLY A 976 11.51 -2.88 -36.85
N LEU A 977 10.48 -3.67 -37.15
CA LEU A 977 10.52 -4.83 -38.03
C LEU A 977 9.61 -4.60 -39.23
N THR A 978 10.12 -4.79 -40.44
CA THR A 978 9.37 -4.60 -41.68
C THR A 978 9.37 -5.85 -42.56
N THR A 979 8.25 -6.06 -43.26
CA THR A 979 8.10 -7.09 -44.32
C THR A 979 8.50 -6.57 -45.71
N LEU A 980 9.21 -5.43 -45.75
CA LEU A 980 9.85 -4.88 -46.93
C LEU A 980 11.28 -5.42 -47.06
N ALA A 981 11.48 -6.36 -47.99
CA ALA A 981 12.82 -6.78 -48.38
C ALA A 981 13.58 -5.57 -48.94
N PRO A 982 14.83 -5.30 -48.51
CA PRO A 982 15.64 -4.23 -49.08
C PRO A 982 15.94 -4.41 -50.59
N GLU A 983 15.79 -5.63 -51.10
CA GLU A 983 15.93 -5.98 -52.52
C GLU A 983 14.72 -5.52 -53.37
N ASP A 984 13.49 -5.54 -52.83
CA ASP A 984 12.24 -5.14 -53.52
C ASP A 984 12.28 -3.68 -54.03
N MET A 985 13.14 -2.85 -53.43
CA MET A 985 13.29 -1.43 -53.74
C MET A 985 14.42 -1.12 -54.75
N GLY A 986 15.06 -2.15 -55.32
CA GLY A 986 16.18 -1.98 -56.25
C GLY A 986 15.80 -1.22 -57.54
N PRO A 987 16.75 -0.58 -58.24
CA PRO A 987 16.48 0.29 -59.40
C PRO A 987 15.91 -0.43 -60.65
N GLY A 988 15.65 -1.74 -60.58
CA GLY A 988 14.88 -2.50 -61.58
C GLY A 988 13.37 -2.61 -61.28
N ALA A 989 12.92 -2.27 -60.07
CA ALA A 989 11.51 -2.33 -59.69
C ALA A 989 10.73 -1.12 -60.23
N GLY A 990 9.72 -1.36 -61.06
CA GLY A 990 9.08 -0.34 -61.88
C GLY A 990 8.35 0.76 -61.09
N SER A 991 8.83 2.01 -61.20
CA SER A 991 8.13 3.24 -60.78
C SER A 991 7.66 3.33 -59.32
N GLY A 992 8.26 2.55 -58.41
CA GLY A 992 7.98 2.66 -56.98
C GLY A 992 8.43 4.02 -56.39
N PRO A 993 7.69 4.60 -55.43
CA PRO A 993 8.20 5.73 -54.66
C PRO A 993 9.41 5.26 -53.82
N GLY A 994 10.54 5.95 -53.95
CA GLY A 994 11.75 5.65 -53.18
C GLY A 994 11.58 5.90 -51.67
N LEU A 995 12.57 5.46 -50.89
CA LEU A 995 12.54 5.50 -49.42
C LEU A 995 12.01 6.84 -48.85
N PRO A 996 11.01 6.80 -47.94
CA PRO A 996 10.35 7.99 -47.45
C PRO A 996 11.23 8.83 -46.50
N PRO A 997 10.79 10.04 -46.13
CA PRO A 997 11.50 10.89 -45.18
C PRO A 997 11.67 10.29 -43.78
N SER A 998 10.75 9.45 -43.31
CA SER A 998 10.83 8.83 -41.98
C SER A 998 10.10 7.49 -41.87
N LEU A 999 10.39 6.71 -40.82
CA LEU A 999 9.82 5.37 -40.63
C LEU A 999 8.27 5.33 -40.52
N PRO A 1000 7.57 6.29 -39.88
CA PRO A 1000 6.08 6.35 -39.88
C PRO A 1000 5.41 6.53 -41.26
N GLU A 1001 6.19 6.83 -42.30
CA GLU A 1001 5.75 6.97 -43.69
C GLU A 1001 6.03 5.70 -44.52
N LEU A 1002 6.77 4.72 -43.98
CA LEU A 1002 7.07 3.44 -44.64
C LEU A 1002 5.87 2.49 -44.57
N ARG A 1003 4.89 2.70 -45.45
CA ARG A 1003 3.59 2.00 -45.47
C ARG A 1003 3.39 1.08 -46.69
N THR A 1004 4.45 0.79 -47.44
CA THR A 1004 4.43 -0.07 -48.64
C THR A 1004 4.30 -1.56 -48.33
N LYS A 1005 4.73 -1.98 -47.13
CA LYS A 1005 4.60 -3.33 -46.57
C LYS A 1005 4.39 -3.20 -45.05
N THR A 1006 3.87 -4.25 -44.41
CA THR A 1006 3.62 -4.24 -42.96
C THR A 1006 4.90 -3.95 -42.19
N THR A 1007 4.89 -2.84 -41.45
CA THR A 1007 6.02 -2.28 -40.71
C THR A 1007 5.59 -1.95 -39.28
N TRP A 1008 6.11 -2.70 -38.32
CA TRP A 1008 6.00 -2.41 -36.89
C TRP A 1008 7.18 -1.57 -36.45
N MET A 1009 6.96 -0.57 -35.60
CA MET A 1009 8.02 0.31 -35.10
C MET A 1009 7.75 0.83 -33.70
N VAL A 1010 8.81 1.23 -33.00
CA VAL A 1010 8.77 1.97 -31.74
C VAL A 1010 9.44 3.34 -31.93
N SER A 1011 8.78 4.40 -31.44
CA SER A 1011 9.30 5.77 -31.41
C SER A 1011 9.01 6.35 -30.04
N SER A 1012 10.03 6.85 -29.33
CA SER A 1012 9.91 7.35 -27.96
C SER A 1012 9.39 6.28 -26.99
N CYS A 1013 8.07 6.20 -26.75
CA CYS A 1013 7.41 5.09 -26.03
C CYS A 1013 6.12 4.59 -26.74
N GLU A 1014 5.96 4.93 -28.03
CA GLU A 1014 4.79 4.58 -28.85
C GLU A 1014 5.11 3.44 -29.81
N VAL A 1015 4.33 2.35 -29.75
CA VAL A 1015 4.36 1.28 -30.75
C VAL A 1015 3.38 1.62 -31.86
N ARG A 1016 3.85 1.66 -33.11
CA ARG A 1016 3.04 1.86 -34.32
C ARG A 1016 3.15 0.66 -35.25
N ARG A 1017 2.08 0.44 -36.01
CA ARG A 1017 2.01 -0.46 -37.17
C ARG A 1017 1.55 0.36 -38.36
N ASP A 1018 2.31 0.36 -39.45
CA ASP A 1018 1.94 1.04 -40.72
C ASP A 1018 1.65 2.55 -40.52
N GLY A 1019 2.34 3.16 -39.55
CA GLY A 1019 2.14 4.54 -39.08
C GLY A 1019 0.97 4.74 -38.10
N HIS A 1020 0.09 3.76 -37.92
CA HIS A 1020 -1.02 3.80 -36.97
C HIS A 1020 -0.59 3.37 -35.56
N LEU A 1021 -0.94 4.17 -34.55
CA LEU A 1021 -0.65 3.91 -33.14
C LEU A 1021 -1.38 2.65 -32.64
N GLN A 1022 -0.63 1.73 -32.04
CA GLN A 1022 -1.13 0.46 -31.47
C GLN A 1022 -1.05 0.47 -29.94
N ARG A 1023 0.02 1.06 -29.38
CA ARG A 1023 0.27 1.10 -27.94
C ARG A 1023 1.03 2.38 -27.58
N MET A 1024 0.70 2.99 -26.44
CA MET A 1024 1.49 4.06 -25.80
C MET A 1024 2.13 3.53 -24.52
N ASN A 1025 3.13 4.25 -24.01
CA ASN A 1025 3.84 3.93 -22.76
C ASN A 1025 4.47 2.52 -22.75
N TYR A 1026 5.03 2.12 -23.89
CA TYR A 1026 5.85 0.91 -24.01
C TYR A 1026 7.31 1.21 -23.63
N GLY A 1027 7.86 0.41 -22.72
CA GLY A 1027 9.28 0.38 -22.36
C GLY A 1027 9.85 1.68 -21.76
N ARG A 1028 11.19 1.73 -21.68
CA ARG A 1028 11.97 2.95 -21.43
C ARG A 1028 11.79 3.90 -22.62
N ASN A 1029 11.50 5.18 -22.38
CA ASN A 1029 11.42 6.18 -23.46
C ASN A 1029 12.79 6.36 -24.15
N LEU A 1030 12.85 6.05 -25.45
CA LEU A 1030 14.04 6.14 -26.30
C LEU A 1030 14.59 7.58 -26.43
N GLU A 1031 13.86 8.62 -26.04
CA GLU A 1031 14.36 10.00 -25.92
C GLU A 1031 15.43 10.20 -24.83
N ARG A 1032 15.79 9.13 -24.09
CA ARG A 1032 16.87 9.12 -23.08
C ARG A 1032 18.15 8.41 -23.54
N LEU A 1033 18.25 7.99 -24.80
CA LEU A 1033 19.44 7.32 -25.33
C LEU A 1033 20.65 8.28 -25.36
N GLY A 1034 21.75 7.87 -24.72
CA GLY A 1034 23.03 8.59 -24.73
C GLY A 1034 24.03 7.98 -25.72
N VAL A 1035 25.18 8.64 -25.92
CA VAL A 1035 26.35 7.97 -26.50
C VAL A 1035 26.74 6.81 -25.58
N GLY A 1036 26.95 5.62 -26.17
CA GLY A 1036 27.19 4.39 -25.43
C GLY A 1036 25.96 3.51 -25.21
N SER A 1037 24.74 4.06 -25.26
CA SER A 1037 23.50 3.27 -25.10
C SER A 1037 23.34 2.25 -26.22
N ARG A 1038 22.79 1.08 -25.89
CA ARG A 1038 22.47 0.02 -26.85
C ARG A 1038 20.98 -0.12 -27.04
N VAL A 1039 20.56 -0.41 -28.26
CA VAL A 1039 19.17 -0.72 -28.59
C VAL A 1039 19.13 -1.94 -29.51
N GLY A 1040 18.41 -2.97 -29.08
CA GLY A 1040 18.20 -4.20 -29.83
C GLY A 1040 16.74 -4.40 -30.22
N ILE A 1041 16.51 -5.15 -31.29
CA ILE A 1041 15.19 -5.63 -31.67
C ILE A 1041 15.24 -7.14 -31.91
N ARG A 1042 14.27 -7.86 -31.33
CA ARG A 1042 14.13 -9.31 -31.40
C ARG A 1042 12.76 -9.67 -31.96
N ARG A 1043 12.70 -10.66 -32.87
CA ARG A 1043 11.47 -11.40 -33.17
C ARG A 1043 11.49 -12.69 -32.37
N CYS A 1044 10.60 -12.82 -31.39
CA CYS A 1044 10.53 -13.99 -30.53
C CYS A 1044 9.83 -15.17 -31.25
N ALA A 1045 10.00 -16.38 -30.73
CA ALA A 1045 9.43 -17.61 -31.29
C ALA A 1045 7.90 -17.71 -31.18
N ASP A 1046 7.28 -16.88 -30.35
CA ASP A 1046 5.82 -16.73 -30.19
C ASP A 1046 5.20 -15.69 -31.16
N ASP A 1047 5.95 -15.31 -32.20
CA ASP A 1047 5.61 -14.25 -33.16
C ASP A 1047 5.37 -12.87 -32.51
N THR A 1048 6.06 -12.55 -31.40
CA THR A 1048 6.12 -11.19 -30.84
C THR A 1048 7.37 -10.40 -31.25
N MET A 1049 7.30 -9.07 -31.13
CA MET A 1049 8.42 -8.13 -31.29
C MET A 1049 8.81 -7.58 -29.93
N HIS A 1050 10.08 -7.74 -29.55
CA HIS A 1050 10.65 -7.20 -28.32
C HIS A 1050 11.73 -6.15 -28.65
N ILE A 1051 11.81 -5.09 -27.85
CA ILE A 1051 12.91 -4.11 -27.87
C ILE A 1051 13.78 -4.37 -26.65
N LEU A 1052 15.10 -4.42 -26.85
CA LEU A 1052 16.08 -4.44 -25.78
C LEU A 1052 16.71 -3.05 -25.66
N VAL A 1053 16.91 -2.54 -24.44
CA VAL A 1053 17.57 -1.25 -24.18
C VAL A 1053 18.65 -1.47 -23.12
N ASP A 1054 19.90 -1.20 -23.49
CA ASP A 1054 21.09 -1.46 -22.66
C ASP A 1054 21.18 -2.92 -22.12
N GLY A 1055 20.64 -3.87 -22.88
CA GLY A 1055 20.55 -5.30 -22.53
C GLY A 1055 19.28 -5.72 -21.78
N GLU A 1056 18.48 -4.78 -21.26
CA GLU A 1056 17.19 -5.06 -20.60
C GLU A 1056 16.09 -5.24 -21.66
N ASP A 1057 15.31 -6.33 -21.58
CA ASP A 1057 14.17 -6.55 -22.47
C ASP A 1057 12.93 -5.77 -21.98
N MET A 1058 12.38 -4.92 -22.85
CA MET A 1058 11.22 -4.06 -22.57
C MET A 1058 9.86 -4.80 -22.66
N GLY A 1059 9.87 -6.11 -22.91
CA GLY A 1059 8.70 -6.97 -23.10
C GLY A 1059 8.09 -6.87 -24.50
N PRO A 1060 6.96 -7.55 -24.76
CA PRO A 1060 6.34 -7.58 -26.08
C PRO A 1060 5.75 -6.22 -26.47
N ALA A 1061 6.36 -5.57 -27.46
CA ALA A 1061 5.85 -4.35 -28.09
C ALA A 1061 4.59 -4.65 -28.92
N ALA A 1062 4.63 -5.74 -29.68
CA ALA A 1062 3.62 -6.16 -30.64
C ALA A 1062 3.61 -7.69 -30.79
N ALA A 1063 2.51 -8.24 -31.31
CA ALA A 1063 2.30 -9.66 -31.57
C ALA A 1063 1.76 -9.90 -32.98
N GLY A 1064 1.93 -11.10 -33.52
CA GLY A 1064 1.59 -11.41 -34.92
C GLY A 1064 2.61 -10.86 -35.91
N ILE A 1065 3.90 -10.91 -35.55
CA ILE A 1065 5.02 -10.52 -36.41
C ILE A 1065 5.25 -11.61 -37.45
N ALA A 1066 5.22 -11.24 -38.73
CA ALA A 1066 5.48 -12.17 -39.83
C ALA A 1066 6.88 -12.80 -39.72
N LYS A 1067 7.03 -14.04 -40.22
CA LYS A 1067 8.30 -14.78 -40.15
C LYS A 1067 9.42 -14.06 -40.87
N ASN A 1068 9.14 -13.59 -42.08
CA ASN A 1068 10.09 -12.91 -42.96
C ASN A 1068 10.08 -11.40 -42.71
N VAL A 1069 10.97 -10.94 -41.81
CA VAL A 1069 11.11 -9.53 -41.44
C VAL A 1069 12.57 -9.09 -41.39
N TRP A 1070 12.80 -7.83 -41.78
CA TRP A 1070 14.09 -7.13 -41.66
C TRP A 1070 14.00 -6.12 -40.53
N ALA A 1071 15.10 -5.95 -39.79
CA ALA A 1071 15.21 -4.83 -38.86
C ALA A 1071 15.33 -3.52 -39.63
N VAL A 1072 14.63 -2.48 -39.21
CA VAL A 1072 14.66 -1.15 -39.82
C VAL A 1072 14.80 -0.09 -38.73
N LEU A 1073 15.69 0.87 -38.94
CA LEU A 1073 15.96 1.97 -38.01
C LEU A 1073 15.88 3.31 -38.74
N ASP A 1074 15.44 4.35 -38.04
CA ASP A 1074 15.43 5.74 -38.49
C ASP A 1074 16.40 6.52 -37.59
N LEU A 1075 17.56 6.91 -38.14
CA LEU A 1075 18.50 7.83 -37.50
C LEU A 1075 17.84 9.21 -37.39
N TYR A 1076 17.02 9.38 -36.37
CA TYR A 1076 16.10 10.49 -36.19
C TYR A 1076 16.40 11.28 -34.91
N GLY A 1077 16.02 12.56 -34.88
CA GLY A 1077 16.35 13.46 -33.77
C GLY A 1077 17.86 13.60 -33.58
N PRO A 1078 18.38 13.62 -32.35
CA PRO A 1078 19.81 13.86 -32.09
C PRO A 1078 20.70 12.68 -32.49
N VAL A 1079 20.18 11.46 -32.67
CA VAL A 1079 21.03 10.30 -32.98
C VAL A 1079 21.65 10.44 -34.37
N ARG A 1080 22.99 10.46 -34.40
CA ARG A 1080 23.81 10.77 -35.59
C ARG A 1080 24.60 9.57 -36.10
N SER A 1081 25.21 8.79 -35.23
CA SER A 1081 25.97 7.58 -35.60
C SER A 1081 25.56 6.40 -34.75
N VAL A 1082 25.39 5.24 -35.37
CA VAL A 1082 25.21 3.95 -34.69
C VAL A 1082 26.12 2.89 -35.30
N ALA A 1083 26.61 1.96 -34.47
CA ALA A 1083 27.39 0.80 -34.88
C ALA A 1083 26.70 -0.50 -34.44
N ILE A 1084 26.73 -1.52 -35.29
CA ILE A 1084 26.17 -2.84 -35.00
C ILE A 1084 27.07 -3.59 -34.02
N VAL A 1085 26.45 -4.25 -33.03
CA VAL A 1085 27.13 -5.04 -31.98
C VAL A 1085 26.64 -6.49 -31.91
N SER A 1086 25.89 -6.93 -32.93
CA SER A 1086 25.18 -8.22 -33.00
C SER A 1086 25.68 -9.14 -34.13
N SER A 1087 25.44 -10.46 -34.00
CA SER A 1087 25.95 -11.49 -34.91
C SER A 1087 24.93 -12.60 -35.18
N THR A 1088 24.95 -13.17 -36.39
CA THR A 1088 24.05 -14.29 -36.74
C THR A 1088 24.51 -15.59 -36.08
N ARG A 1089 23.60 -16.35 -35.44
CA ARG A 1089 23.86 -17.76 -35.13
C ARG A 1089 23.98 -18.57 -36.42
N LEU A 1090 25.14 -19.19 -36.62
CA LEU A 1090 25.37 -20.19 -37.66
C LEU A 1090 24.79 -21.54 -37.24
N GLU A 1091 24.11 -22.19 -38.18
CA GLU A 1091 23.75 -23.60 -38.12
C GLU A 1091 24.31 -24.23 -39.42
N GLU A 1092 25.10 -25.29 -39.28
CA GLU A 1092 25.74 -26.00 -40.39
C GLU A 1092 24.77 -27.04 -41.01
N PRO A 1093 24.67 -27.15 -42.35
CA PRO A 1093 23.76 -28.11 -42.99
C PRO A 1093 24.45 -29.40 -43.48
N GLU A 1094 24.42 -30.45 -42.66
CA GLU A 1094 24.60 -31.85 -43.08
C GLU A 1094 23.28 -32.63 -42.80
N GLY A 1095 22.85 -33.62 -43.58
CA GLY A 1095 23.30 -34.09 -44.89
C GLY A 1095 22.85 -35.53 -45.18
N THR A 1096 22.06 -35.77 -46.25
CA THR A 1096 21.59 -37.11 -46.76
C THR A 1096 20.67 -37.93 -45.82
N GLN A 1097 19.77 -38.86 -46.20
CA GLN A 1097 19.06 -39.29 -47.44
C GLN A 1097 17.97 -40.36 -47.01
N PRO A 1098 17.04 -40.87 -47.86
CA PRO A 1098 16.09 -40.19 -48.76
C PRO A 1098 14.65 -40.84 -48.58
N PRO A 1099 13.73 -41.13 -49.56
CA PRO A 1099 12.27 -41.06 -49.31
C PRO A 1099 11.42 -42.32 -49.61
N SER A 1100 10.10 -42.28 -49.36
CA SER A 1100 9.06 -43.15 -49.97
C SER A 1100 7.64 -42.53 -49.87
N PRO A 1101 6.76 -42.64 -50.89
CA PRO A 1101 5.44 -41.97 -50.89
C PRO A 1101 4.19 -42.87 -51.09
N SER A 1102 3.09 -42.53 -50.41
CA SER A 1102 1.66 -42.81 -50.77
C SER A 1102 0.77 -42.17 -49.69
N SER A 1103 -0.20 -41.28 -49.91
CA SER A 1103 -1.44 -41.40 -50.70
C SER A 1103 -2.35 -42.57 -50.29
N ASP A 1104 -3.41 -42.30 -49.53
CA ASP A 1104 -4.77 -42.37 -50.10
C ASP A 1104 -5.84 -41.63 -49.27
N THR A 1105 -7.03 -41.45 -49.85
CA THR A 1105 -8.23 -40.88 -49.21
C THR A 1105 -9.10 -41.94 -48.51
N GLY A 1106 -9.77 -41.57 -47.42
CA GLY A 1106 -10.83 -42.39 -46.80
C GLY A 1106 -11.75 -41.54 -45.93
N SER A 1107 -13.07 -41.69 -46.11
CA SER A 1107 -14.11 -40.95 -45.37
C SER A 1107 -15.34 -41.83 -45.18
N GLU A 1108 -15.66 -42.14 -43.93
CA GLU A 1108 -16.88 -42.83 -43.46
C GLU A 1108 -17.35 -41.98 -42.24
N VAL A 1109 -18.61 -41.51 -42.06
CA VAL A 1109 -19.95 -42.15 -42.01
C VAL A 1109 -20.00 -43.43 -41.17
N GLU A 1110 -21.05 -43.77 -40.42
CA GLU A 1110 -22.44 -43.26 -40.26
C GLU A 1110 -22.82 -43.45 -38.75
N GLU A 1111 -23.77 -42.77 -38.10
CA GLU A 1111 -25.25 -42.99 -37.97
C GLU A 1111 -25.70 -42.05 -36.80
N ASP A 1112 -26.77 -41.25 -36.90
CA ASP A 1112 -28.18 -41.48 -36.45
C ASP A 1112 -28.37 -41.57 -34.90
N ASP A 1113 -29.45 -41.12 -34.24
CA ASP A 1113 -30.89 -41.01 -34.60
C ASP A 1113 -31.50 -39.58 -34.58
N GLU A 1114 -32.74 -39.48 -35.11
CA GLU A 1114 -33.59 -38.27 -35.25
C GLU A 1114 -34.37 -37.90 -33.94
N VAL A 1115 -35.23 -36.87 -33.86
CA VAL A 1115 -36.61 -36.78 -34.42
C VAL A 1115 -37.08 -35.30 -34.51
N GLU A 1116 -38.03 -35.03 -35.43
CA GLU A 1116 -38.64 -33.73 -35.78
C GLU A 1116 -39.57 -33.13 -34.66
N GLU A 1117 -40.18 -31.93 -34.74
CA GLU A 1117 -41.14 -31.40 -35.75
C GLU A 1117 -41.04 -29.88 -35.99
N GLN A 1118 -41.65 -29.41 -37.10
CA GLN A 1118 -41.77 -27.99 -37.48
C GLN A 1118 -43.22 -27.46 -37.29
N GLY A 1119 -43.40 -26.29 -36.64
CA GLY A 1119 -44.72 -25.81 -36.19
C GLY A 1119 -45.07 -24.34 -36.52
N LEU A 1120 -45.67 -24.13 -37.69
CA LEU A 1120 -46.23 -22.88 -38.24
C LEU A 1120 -47.00 -21.91 -37.30
N ARG A 1121 -46.85 -20.60 -37.59
CA ARG A 1121 -47.88 -19.51 -37.53
C ARG A 1121 -48.85 -19.42 -36.33
N GLY A 1122 -48.83 -18.29 -35.62
CA GLY A 1122 -49.99 -17.83 -34.84
C GLY A 1122 -49.90 -16.38 -34.37
N GLN A 1123 -50.92 -15.56 -34.65
CA GLN A 1123 -51.12 -14.25 -34.03
C GLN A 1123 -52.12 -14.37 -32.86
N ASN A 1124 -51.71 -14.02 -31.65
CA ASN A 1124 -52.54 -13.57 -30.51
C ASN A 1124 -51.55 -13.17 -29.40
N GLN A 1125 -51.43 -11.91 -28.98
CA GLN A 1125 -52.33 -11.28 -27.99
C GLN A 1125 -52.84 -12.27 -26.93
N VAL A 1126 -51.97 -12.60 -25.98
CA VAL A 1126 -52.35 -13.03 -24.62
C VAL A 1126 -51.69 -12.05 -23.67
N GLY A 1127 -52.45 -11.53 -22.70
CA GLY A 1127 -51.96 -10.47 -21.81
C GLY A 1127 -50.89 -10.99 -20.86
N ILE A 1128 -49.73 -10.32 -20.83
CA ILE A 1128 -48.83 -10.40 -19.68
C ILE A 1128 -49.59 -9.78 -18.51
N VAL A 1129 -50.15 -10.63 -17.64
CA VAL A 1129 -50.61 -10.19 -16.33
C VAL A 1129 -49.36 -9.67 -15.61
N PRO A 1130 -49.33 -8.39 -15.17
CA PRO A 1130 -48.16 -7.87 -14.49
C PRO A 1130 -48.05 -8.53 -13.12
N THR A 1131 -47.23 -9.58 -13.04
CA THR A 1131 -46.77 -10.15 -11.77
C THR A 1131 -46.24 -9.00 -10.91
N ALA A 1132 -46.60 -8.98 -9.63
CA ALA A 1132 -46.29 -7.86 -8.76
C ALA A 1132 -44.78 -7.55 -8.75
N LEU A 1133 -44.43 -6.28 -8.92
CA LEU A 1133 -43.06 -5.84 -8.65
C LEU A 1133 -42.85 -5.90 -7.13
N GLU A 1134 -41.90 -6.74 -6.72
CA GLU A 1134 -41.54 -7.05 -5.34
C GLU A 1134 -40.02 -7.13 -5.22
N PHE A 1135 -39.50 -6.96 -4.01
CA PHE A 1135 -38.11 -7.24 -3.71
C PHE A 1135 -37.88 -8.76 -3.58
N LEU A 1136 -36.75 -9.23 -4.06
CA LEU A 1136 -36.30 -10.60 -3.97
C LEU A 1136 -35.96 -10.96 -2.51
N GLU A 1137 -36.27 -12.20 -2.10
CA GLU A 1137 -35.98 -12.70 -0.75
C GLU A 1137 -34.47 -12.80 -0.45
N ASN A 1138 -33.61 -12.86 -1.47
CA ASN A 1138 -32.17 -12.63 -1.28
C ASN A 1138 -31.88 -11.12 -1.23
N HIS A 1139 -31.52 -10.64 -0.04
CA HIS A 1139 -31.20 -9.24 0.26
C HIS A 1139 -30.06 -9.12 1.28
N GLY A 1140 -29.62 -7.90 1.57
CA GLY A 1140 -28.64 -7.62 2.63
C GLY A 1140 -29.20 -7.92 4.02
N LYS A 1141 -28.32 -8.34 4.95
CA LYS A 1141 -28.68 -8.83 6.30
C LYS A 1141 -29.55 -7.86 7.12
N ASN A 1142 -29.34 -6.56 6.95
CA ASN A 1142 -30.03 -5.56 7.77
C ASN A 1142 -31.42 -5.19 7.21
N ILE A 1143 -31.90 -5.84 6.14
CA ILE A 1143 -33.23 -5.60 5.57
C ILE A 1143 -34.28 -6.52 6.18
N LEU A 1144 -35.39 -5.93 6.58
CA LEU A 1144 -36.68 -6.60 6.77
C LEU A 1144 -37.59 -6.26 5.58
N LEU A 1145 -38.01 -7.28 4.83
CA LEU A 1145 -39.07 -7.14 3.83
C LEU A 1145 -40.45 -7.20 4.50
N SER A 1146 -41.38 -6.44 3.94
CA SER A 1146 -42.75 -6.28 4.44
C SER A 1146 -43.70 -5.89 3.31
N ASN A 1147 -45.01 -5.78 3.60
CA ASN A 1147 -46.03 -5.37 2.63
C ASN A 1147 -46.05 -6.27 1.37
N GLY A 1148 -45.98 -7.60 1.57
CA GLY A 1148 -45.87 -8.58 0.47
C GLY A 1148 -44.60 -8.38 -0.36
N ASN A 1149 -43.45 -8.31 0.32
CA ASN A 1149 -42.13 -8.02 -0.25
C ASN A 1149 -42.01 -6.69 -1.03
N ARG A 1150 -42.99 -5.78 -0.95
CA ARG A 1150 -42.95 -4.46 -1.64
C ARG A 1150 -42.27 -3.36 -0.84
N THR A 1151 -42.13 -3.51 0.47
CA THR A 1151 -41.53 -2.49 1.36
C THR A 1151 -40.30 -3.06 2.05
N ALA A 1152 -39.13 -2.48 1.77
CA ALA A 1152 -37.86 -2.84 2.37
C ALA A 1152 -37.49 -1.84 3.47
N THR A 1153 -37.18 -2.34 4.66
CA THR A 1153 -36.79 -1.52 5.83
C THR A 1153 -35.43 -1.97 6.35
N ARG A 1154 -34.44 -1.08 6.42
CA ARG A 1154 -33.13 -1.38 7.02
C ARG A 1154 -33.21 -1.25 8.55
N VAL A 1155 -33.41 -2.36 9.25
CA VAL A 1155 -33.66 -2.40 10.70
C VAL A 1155 -32.42 -2.18 11.59
N ALA A 1156 -31.21 -2.17 11.02
CA ALA A 1156 -29.96 -2.03 11.78
C ALA A 1156 -28.85 -1.30 11.01
N SER A 1157 -27.79 -0.90 11.73
CA SER A 1157 -26.57 -0.25 11.19
C SER A 1157 -26.89 1.01 10.36
N TYR A 1158 -25.98 1.36 9.45
CA TYR A 1158 -26.16 2.31 8.33
C TYR A 1158 -25.95 1.62 6.97
N ASN A 1159 -25.75 0.30 6.94
CA ASN A 1159 -25.26 -0.45 5.80
C ASN A 1159 -25.88 -1.87 5.76
N GLN A 1160 -25.43 -2.72 4.82
CA GLN A 1160 -26.04 -4.02 4.47
C GLN A 1160 -27.53 -3.88 4.08
N GLY A 1161 -27.89 -2.75 3.46
CA GLY A 1161 -29.25 -2.37 3.08
C GLY A 1161 -29.62 -2.69 1.62
N ILE A 1162 -28.94 -3.66 0.99
CA ILE A 1162 -29.14 -3.96 -0.43
C ILE A 1162 -30.42 -4.77 -0.64
N VAL A 1163 -31.29 -4.33 -1.53
CA VAL A 1163 -32.40 -5.10 -2.10
C VAL A 1163 -32.33 -5.12 -3.62
N VAL A 1164 -32.85 -6.19 -4.22
CA VAL A 1164 -32.98 -6.34 -5.67
C VAL A 1164 -34.44 -6.63 -5.98
N ILE A 1165 -34.94 -6.17 -7.11
CA ILE A 1165 -36.32 -6.42 -7.56
C ILE A 1165 -36.34 -7.73 -8.35
N SER A 1166 -37.30 -8.61 -8.02
CA SER A 1166 -37.29 -10.02 -8.45
C SER A 1166 -37.32 -10.19 -9.97
N GLN A 1167 -38.04 -9.31 -10.67
CA GLN A 1167 -38.18 -9.36 -12.13
C GLN A 1167 -37.05 -8.58 -12.84
N PRO A 1168 -36.47 -9.13 -13.93
CA PRO A 1168 -35.57 -8.38 -14.80
C PRO A 1168 -36.25 -7.13 -15.41
N LEU A 1169 -35.46 -6.07 -15.63
CA LEU A 1169 -35.87 -4.87 -16.34
C LEU A 1169 -36.04 -5.16 -17.84
N VAL A 1170 -37.29 -5.39 -18.23
CA VAL A 1170 -37.71 -5.37 -19.64
C VAL A 1170 -37.54 -3.95 -20.21
N PRO A 1171 -37.06 -3.77 -21.46
CA PRO A 1171 -37.00 -2.46 -22.10
C PRO A 1171 -38.32 -1.68 -22.02
N HIS A 1172 -38.20 -0.38 -21.78
CA HIS A 1172 -39.27 0.58 -21.49
C HIS A 1172 -40.05 0.38 -20.18
N MET A 1173 -39.88 -0.72 -19.44
CA MET A 1173 -40.46 -0.87 -18.10
C MET A 1173 -39.79 0.12 -17.13
N LEU A 1174 -40.58 1.03 -16.56
CA LEU A 1174 -40.15 1.94 -15.50
C LEU A 1174 -40.50 1.32 -14.14
N VAL A 1175 -39.48 0.92 -13.39
CA VAL A 1175 -39.61 0.40 -12.03
C VAL A 1175 -39.32 1.51 -11.04
N GLN A 1176 -40.17 1.70 -10.04
CA GLN A 1176 -40.13 2.86 -9.14
C GLN A 1176 -40.20 2.46 -7.66
N VAL A 1177 -39.45 3.18 -6.83
CA VAL A 1177 -39.47 3.09 -5.37
C VAL A 1177 -39.66 4.49 -4.76
N ARG A 1178 -40.44 4.59 -3.69
CA ARG A 1178 -40.60 5.82 -2.90
C ARG A 1178 -39.70 5.73 -1.66
N ILE A 1179 -39.01 6.81 -1.32
CA ILE A 1179 -38.37 6.97 -0.01
C ILE A 1179 -39.47 7.18 1.03
N ASP A 1180 -39.62 6.27 1.98
CA ASP A 1180 -40.64 6.38 3.03
C ASP A 1180 -40.07 7.00 4.32
N PHE A 1181 -38.84 6.64 4.71
CA PHE A 1181 -38.22 7.14 5.94
C PHE A 1181 -36.71 7.43 5.79
N LEU A 1182 -36.27 8.56 6.36
CA LEU A 1182 -34.88 9.03 6.38
C LEU A 1182 -34.37 9.24 7.80
N ASN A 1183 -33.59 8.27 8.30
CA ASN A 1183 -32.98 8.33 9.62
C ASN A 1183 -31.76 9.28 9.65
N ARG A 1184 -32.01 10.52 10.08
CA ARG A 1184 -31.05 11.64 10.05
C ARG A 1184 -29.83 11.51 11.00
N GLN A 1185 -29.72 10.42 11.77
CA GLN A 1185 -28.50 10.15 12.54
C GLN A 1185 -27.30 9.79 11.64
N TRP A 1186 -27.57 9.35 10.41
CA TRP A 1186 -26.55 8.93 9.45
C TRP A 1186 -26.24 10.00 8.38
N THR A 1187 -25.22 9.76 7.55
CA THR A 1187 -24.84 10.65 6.45
C THR A 1187 -24.79 9.90 5.11
N SER A 1188 -25.02 10.61 4.00
CA SER A 1188 -25.46 10.04 2.71
C SER A 1188 -26.86 9.41 2.80
N SER A 1189 -27.49 8.98 1.69
CA SER A 1189 -28.89 8.49 1.73
C SER A 1189 -29.16 7.14 1.04
N LEU A 1190 -28.81 6.95 -0.24
CA LEU A 1190 -29.13 5.70 -0.96
C LEU A 1190 -28.36 5.54 -2.27
N VAL A 1191 -28.25 4.30 -2.76
CA VAL A 1191 -27.79 3.97 -4.12
C VAL A 1191 -28.93 3.31 -4.88
N LEU A 1192 -29.16 3.68 -6.14
CA LEU A 1192 -29.92 2.84 -7.09
C LEU A 1192 -28.97 2.21 -8.10
N GLY A 1193 -29.37 1.16 -8.79
CA GLY A 1193 -28.57 0.63 -9.89
C GLY A 1193 -29.17 -0.60 -10.56
N VAL A 1194 -28.35 -1.26 -11.36
CA VAL A 1194 -28.69 -2.52 -12.02
C VAL A 1194 -27.54 -3.52 -11.93
N ILE A 1195 -27.89 -4.80 -11.89
CA ILE A 1195 -26.96 -5.92 -11.92
C ILE A 1195 -27.34 -6.89 -13.05
N THR A 1196 -26.35 -7.48 -13.71
CA THR A 1196 -26.52 -8.45 -14.83
C THR A 1196 -26.12 -9.88 -14.46
N CYS A 1197 -25.70 -10.10 -13.22
CA CYS A 1197 -25.53 -11.41 -12.62
C CYS A 1197 -26.84 -11.86 -11.93
N PRO A 1198 -27.20 -13.16 -11.96
CA PRO A 1198 -28.42 -13.67 -11.31
C PRO A 1198 -28.43 -13.37 -9.81
N PRO A 1199 -29.39 -12.58 -9.30
CA PRO A 1199 -29.35 -12.10 -7.92
C PRO A 1199 -29.53 -13.19 -6.87
N GLU A 1200 -30.14 -14.33 -7.23
CA GLU A 1200 -30.34 -15.50 -6.37
C GLU A 1200 -29.01 -16.17 -5.98
N ARG A 1201 -27.92 -15.87 -6.70
CA ARG A 1201 -26.58 -16.42 -6.50
C ARG A 1201 -25.58 -15.41 -5.94
N LEU A 1202 -26.04 -14.22 -5.53
CA LEU A 1202 -25.18 -13.15 -5.00
C LEU A 1202 -25.18 -13.13 -3.48
N ASN A 1203 -24.00 -13.31 -2.87
CA ASN A 1203 -23.74 -12.86 -1.52
C ASN A 1203 -23.55 -11.35 -1.54
N PHE A 1204 -24.56 -10.60 -1.09
CA PHE A 1204 -24.54 -9.14 -1.11
C PHE A 1204 -23.47 -8.56 -0.17
N PRO A 1205 -22.59 -7.67 -0.65
CA PRO A 1205 -21.60 -7.00 0.19
C PRO A 1205 -22.25 -5.92 1.07
N ALA A 1206 -21.50 -5.38 2.05
CA ALA A 1206 -22.04 -4.41 3.00
C ALA A 1206 -22.53 -3.08 2.40
N SER A 1207 -22.16 -2.75 1.16
CA SER A 1207 -22.82 -1.72 0.33
C SER A 1207 -22.61 -2.07 -1.14
N ALA A 1208 -23.57 -1.71 -1.99
CA ALA A 1208 -23.57 -2.00 -3.42
C ALA A 1208 -22.30 -1.48 -4.11
N CYS A 1209 -21.68 -0.41 -3.60
CA CYS A 1209 -20.41 0.13 -4.10
C CYS A 1209 -19.26 -0.88 -4.14
N ALA A 1210 -19.33 -1.97 -3.37
CA ALA A 1210 -18.34 -3.05 -3.35
C ALA A 1210 -18.60 -4.18 -4.38
N LEU A 1211 -19.66 -4.09 -5.19
CA LEU A 1211 -19.92 -5.03 -6.29
C LEU A 1211 -18.89 -4.82 -7.42
N LYS A 1212 -17.88 -5.69 -7.49
CA LYS A 1212 -16.75 -5.59 -8.44
C LYS A 1212 -16.98 -6.23 -9.82
N ARG A 1213 -18.17 -6.79 -10.10
CA ARG A 1213 -18.51 -7.42 -11.39
C ARG A 1213 -19.98 -7.19 -11.70
N ALA A 1214 -20.30 -7.01 -12.99
CA ALA A 1214 -21.66 -7.01 -13.54
C ALA A 1214 -22.65 -5.98 -12.91
N ALA A 1215 -22.17 -4.87 -12.35
CA ALA A 1215 -22.99 -3.90 -11.60
C ALA A 1215 -22.79 -2.44 -12.03
N TRP A 1216 -23.87 -1.70 -12.24
CA TRP A 1216 -23.88 -0.26 -12.56
C TRP A 1216 -24.75 0.50 -11.56
N LEU A 1217 -24.21 1.57 -10.96
CA LEU A 1217 -24.73 2.15 -9.73
C LEU A 1217 -24.77 3.69 -9.78
N LEU A 1218 -25.84 4.26 -9.25
CA LEU A 1218 -26.15 5.67 -9.10
C LEU A 1218 -26.08 6.04 -7.61
N ARG A 1219 -25.00 6.70 -7.19
CA ARG A 1219 -24.77 7.12 -5.80
C ARG A 1219 -24.52 8.62 -5.72
N GLY A 1220 -25.33 9.33 -4.93
CA GLY A 1220 -25.25 10.77 -4.80
C GLY A 1220 -25.50 11.50 -6.13
N ARG A 1221 -24.44 12.05 -6.74
CA ARG A 1221 -24.44 12.55 -8.14
C ARG A 1221 -23.47 11.79 -9.07
N GLY A 1222 -23.02 10.60 -8.68
CA GLY A 1222 -22.04 9.80 -9.42
C GLY A 1222 -22.64 8.54 -10.02
N VAL A 1223 -22.19 8.18 -11.22
CA VAL A 1223 -22.46 6.87 -11.84
C VAL A 1223 -21.19 6.02 -11.74
N PHE A 1224 -21.33 4.77 -11.33
CA PHE A 1224 -20.26 3.81 -11.12
C PHE A 1224 -20.53 2.52 -11.92
N HIS A 1225 -19.49 1.81 -12.32
CA HIS A 1225 -19.52 0.49 -12.94
C HIS A 1225 -18.45 -0.37 -12.26
N ASN A 1226 -18.85 -1.51 -11.69
CA ASN A 1226 -17.97 -2.44 -10.98
C ASN A 1226 -17.10 -1.79 -9.87
N GLY A 1227 -17.65 -0.78 -9.19
CA GLY A 1227 -16.98 0.03 -8.16
C GLY A 1227 -16.17 1.23 -8.71
N LEU A 1228 -15.88 1.29 -10.01
CA LEU A 1228 -15.19 2.42 -10.64
C LEU A 1228 -16.18 3.53 -11.01
N LYS A 1229 -15.89 4.79 -10.66
CA LYS A 1229 -16.75 5.92 -11.04
C LYS A 1229 -16.56 6.25 -12.53
N ILE A 1230 -17.63 6.12 -13.31
CA ILE A 1230 -17.65 6.37 -14.77
C ILE A 1230 -18.28 7.71 -15.16
N CYS A 1231 -19.14 8.29 -14.31
CA CYS A 1231 -19.68 9.64 -14.50
C CYS A 1231 -19.81 10.38 -13.17
N GLU A 1232 -19.77 11.70 -13.21
CA GLU A 1232 -19.94 12.57 -12.04
C GLU A 1232 -20.71 13.82 -12.42
N LYS A 1233 -21.65 14.24 -11.56
CA LYS A 1233 -22.69 15.24 -11.83
C LYS A 1233 -23.72 14.73 -12.85
N PHE A 1234 -24.22 13.51 -12.61
CA PHE A 1234 -25.45 13.00 -13.20
C PHE A 1234 -26.56 12.97 -12.12
N GLY A 1235 -27.76 13.44 -12.46
CA GLY A 1235 -28.94 13.44 -11.58
C GLY A 1235 -28.88 14.38 -10.36
N PRO A 1236 -30.04 14.88 -9.86
CA PRO A 1236 -30.14 15.47 -8.53
C PRO A 1236 -29.45 14.59 -7.47
N ASN A 1237 -28.91 15.20 -6.41
CA ASN A 1237 -28.10 14.44 -5.46
C ASN A 1237 -29.01 13.49 -4.66
N LEU A 1238 -28.87 12.18 -4.90
CA LEU A 1238 -29.66 11.15 -4.24
C LEU A 1238 -29.47 11.18 -2.71
N ASP A 1239 -28.27 11.58 -2.26
CA ASP A 1239 -27.95 11.83 -0.85
C ASP A 1239 -28.68 13.04 -0.23
N THR A 1240 -29.54 13.74 -0.99
CA THR A 1240 -30.37 14.89 -0.55
C THR A 1240 -31.84 14.80 -0.97
N CYS A 1241 -32.29 13.66 -1.51
CA CYS A 1241 -33.71 13.46 -1.82
C CYS A 1241 -34.49 13.29 -0.51
N PRO A 1242 -35.53 14.11 -0.24
CA PRO A 1242 -36.33 14.00 0.99
C PRO A 1242 -37.28 12.80 0.98
N GLU A 1243 -37.84 12.49 2.15
CA GLU A 1243 -38.98 11.57 2.33
C GLU A 1243 -40.13 11.93 1.36
N GLY A 1244 -40.81 10.91 0.83
CA GLY A 1244 -41.82 11.05 -0.22
C GLY A 1244 -41.27 11.14 -1.64
N THR A 1245 -39.96 11.31 -1.85
CA THR A 1245 -39.37 11.31 -3.22
C THR A 1245 -39.52 9.95 -3.86
N ILE A 1246 -40.02 9.92 -5.11
CA ILE A 1246 -40.11 8.71 -5.94
C ILE A 1246 -38.91 8.67 -6.88
N LEU A 1247 -38.14 7.60 -6.80
CA LEU A 1247 -36.98 7.32 -7.64
C LEU A 1247 -37.29 6.11 -8.54
N GLY A 1248 -36.74 6.04 -9.75
CA GLY A 1248 -37.02 4.90 -10.63
C GLY A 1248 -36.00 4.68 -11.74
N LEU A 1249 -35.98 3.46 -12.25
CA LEU A 1249 -35.07 3.01 -13.30
C LEU A 1249 -35.86 2.47 -14.50
N ARG A 1250 -35.42 2.80 -15.71
CA ARG A 1250 -35.99 2.33 -16.98
C ARG A 1250 -34.88 2.04 -17.96
N LEU A 1251 -34.84 0.86 -18.57
CA LEU A 1251 -34.00 0.61 -19.75
C LEU A 1251 -34.68 1.17 -21.00
N ASP A 1252 -33.93 1.77 -21.93
CA ASP A 1252 -34.42 2.06 -23.28
C ASP A 1252 -34.16 0.90 -24.25
N SER A 1253 -34.64 1.02 -25.49
CA SER A 1253 -34.51 0.03 -26.57
C SER A 1253 -33.07 -0.21 -27.05
N SER A 1254 -32.14 0.65 -26.66
CA SER A 1254 -30.69 0.55 -26.91
C SER A 1254 -29.91 0.04 -25.68
N GLY A 1255 -30.59 -0.34 -24.59
CA GLY A 1255 -29.94 -0.73 -23.33
C GLY A 1255 -29.46 0.46 -22.50
N GLY A 1256 -29.84 1.70 -22.84
CA GLY A 1256 -29.56 2.87 -22.05
C GLY A 1256 -30.37 2.88 -20.75
N LEU A 1257 -29.69 2.93 -19.60
CA LEU A 1257 -30.31 3.01 -18.28
C LEU A 1257 -30.67 4.45 -17.94
N HIS A 1258 -31.96 4.75 -17.80
CA HIS A 1258 -32.48 6.05 -17.35
C HIS A 1258 -32.79 6.06 -15.86
N LEU A 1259 -32.46 7.17 -15.18
CA LEU A 1259 -32.96 7.52 -13.85
C LEU A 1259 -34.17 8.44 -13.97
N HIS A 1260 -35.24 8.16 -13.22
CA HIS A 1260 -36.40 9.03 -13.05
C HIS A 1260 -36.48 9.52 -11.60
N ILE A 1261 -36.83 10.80 -11.40
CA ILE A 1261 -37.08 11.39 -10.08
C ILE A 1261 -38.40 12.14 -10.13
N ASN A 1262 -39.35 11.79 -9.26
CA ASN A 1262 -40.72 12.31 -9.22
C ASN A 1262 -41.40 12.32 -10.61
N GLY A 1263 -41.21 11.23 -11.36
CA GLY A 1263 -41.70 11.06 -12.74
C GLY A 1263 -40.86 11.73 -13.84
N VAL A 1264 -39.89 12.58 -13.49
CA VAL A 1264 -39.05 13.29 -14.47
C VAL A 1264 -37.81 12.47 -14.82
N ASP A 1265 -37.71 12.10 -16.10
CA ASP A 1265 -36.54 11.45 -16.71
C ASP A 1265 -35.31 12.37 -16.66
N GLN A 1266 -34.22 11.90 -16.05
CA GLN A 1266 -32.95 12.63 -15.94
C GLN A 1266 -32.00 12.39 -17.13
N GLY A 1267 -32.39 11.52 -18.06
CA GLY A 1267 -31.59 11.06 -19.19
C GLY A 1267 -30.87 9.72 -18.93
N VAL A 1268 -30.11 9.28 -19.93
CA VAL A 1268 -29.31 8.05 -19.87
C VAL A 1268 -28.13 8.25 -18.91
N ALA A 1269 -28.09 7.46 -17.84
CA ALA A 1269 -26.99 7.36 -16.88
C ALA A 1269 -25.84 6.49 -17.41
N VAL A 1270 -26.18 5.42 -18.12
CA VAL A 1270 -25.27 4.39 -18.65
C VAL A 1270 -25.79 3.93 -20.01
N PRO A 1271 -25.01 4.00 -21.10
CA PRO A 1271 -25.36 3.35 -22.36
C PRO A 1271 -25.05 1.85 -22.30
N ASP A 1272 -25.71 1.07 -23.16
CA ASP A 1272 -25.33 -0.32 -23.48
C ASP A 1272 -25.26 -1.28 -22.27
N VAL A 1273 -26.20 -1.17 -21.32
CA VAL A 1273 -26.32 -2.15 -20.22
C VAL A 1273 -26.74 -3.52 -20.78
N PRO A 1274 -25.99 -4.60 -20.52
CA PRO A 1274 -26.36 -5.95 -20.95
C PRO A 1274 -27.71 -6.40 -20.37
N GLN A 1275 -28.39 -7.32 -21.07
CA GLN A 1275 -29.63 -7.95 -20.61
C GLN A 1275 -29.45 -9.47 -20.48
N PRO A 1276 -30.14 -10.13 -19.53
CA PRO A 1276 -31.05 -9.55 -18.54
C PRO A 1276 -30.31 -8.73 -17.46
N CYS A 1277 -31.00 -7.74 -16.88
CA CYS A 1277 -30.52 -6.99 -15.72
C CYS A 1277 -31.65 -6.77 -14.71
N HIS A 1278 -31.34 -6.77 -13.41
CA HIS A 1278 -32.31 -6.53 -12.33
C HIS A 1278 -32.05 -5.17 -11.67
N ALA A 1279 -33.11 -4.47 -11.25
CA ALA A 1279 -33.01 -3.23 -10.51
C ALA A 1279 -32.57 -3.49 -9.05
N LEU A 1280 -31.64 -2.69 -8.55
CA LEU A 1280 -31.04 -2.77 -7.22
C LEU A 1280 -31.20 -1.43 -6.48
N VAL A 1281 -31.42 -1.48 -5.16
CA VAL A 1281 -31.41 -0.33 -4.26
C VAL A 1281 -30.58 -0.66 -3.01
N ASP A 1282 -29.70 0.24 -2.57
CA ASP A 1282 -28.94 0.13 -1.30
C ASP A 1282 -29.39 1.23 -0.34
N LEU A 1283 -30.10 0.82 0.71
CA LEU A 1283 -30.62 1.69 1.78
C LEU A 1283 -29.48 2.04 2.76
N TYR A 1284 -28.49 2.82 2.31
CA TYR A 1284 -27.26 3.10 3.06
C TYR A 1284 -27.20 4.53 3.60
N GLY A 1285 -26.82 4.68 4.87
CA GLY A 1285 -26.87 5.98 5.54
C GLY A 1285 -28.30 6.33 5.93
N GLN A 1286 -28.80 7.49 5.50
CA GLN A 1286 -30.08 8.03 5.94
C GLN A 1286 -31.28 7.22 5.45
N CYS A 1287 -31.29 6.66 4.24
CA CYS A 1287 -32.45 5.88 3.82
C CYS A 1287 -32.57 4.61 4.67
N GLU A 1288 -33.76 4.46 5.25
CA GLU A 1288 -34.09 3.39 6.16
C GLU A 1288 -35.33 2.63 5.71
N GLN A 1289 -36.21 3.23 4.91
CA GLN A 1289 -37.34 2.52 4.31
C GLN A 1289 -37.63 3.00 2.88
N VAL A 1290 -37.89 2.04 1.98
CA VAL A 1290 -38.44 2.28 0.64
C VAL A 1290 -39.56 1.31 0.29
N THR A 1291 -40.53 1.77 -0.50
CA THR A 1291 -41.65 0.97 -1.02
C THR A 1291 -41.73 1.04 -2.53
N ILE A 1292 -41.91 -0.10 -3.19
CA ILE A 1292 -42.15 -0.18 -4.63
C ILE A 1292 -43.50 0.49 -4.97
N VAL A 1293 -43.44 1.48 -5.85
CA VAL A 1293 -44.63 2.17 -6.36
C VAL A 1293 -45.21 1.31 -7.48
N SER A 1294 -46.45 0.84 -7.31
CA SER A 1294 -47.15 0.10 -8.36
C SER A 1294 -47.50 1.03 -9.53
N PRO A 1295 -47.28 0.62 -10.79
CA PRO A 1295 -47.66 1.43 -11.95
C PRO A 1295 -49.19 1.44 -12.10
N ASP A 1296 -49.82 2.59 -11.82
CA ASP A 1296 -51.26 2.77 -12.02
C ASP A 1296 -51.58 2.72 -13.53
N PRO A 1297 -52.47 1.82 -14.00
CA PRO A 1297 -52.71 1.59 -15.42
C PRO A 1297 -53.65 2.65 -16.04
N GLY A 1298 -53.19 3.89 -16.07
CA GLY A 1298 -53.56 4.88 -17.08
C GLY A 1298 -54.44 6.05 -16.64
N THR A 1299 -53.91 7.26 -16.81
CA THR A 1299 -54.74 8.39 -17.31
C THR A 1299 -53.88 9.39 -18.07
N ALA A 1300 -54.17 9.59 -19.35
CA ALA A 1300 -53.62 10.70 -20.12
C ALA A 1300 -54.53 11.94 -20.01
N SER A 1301 -53.97 13.13 -20.26
CA SER A 1301 -54.65 14.43 -20.44
C SER A 1301 -55.20 15.18 -19.20
N GLY A 1302 -54.46 16.23 -18.77
CA GLY A 1302 -54.99 17.60 -18.92
C GLY A 1302 -55.13 18.55 -17.70
N LYS A 1303 -54.51 19.74 -17.84
CA LYS A 1303 -54.98 21.09 -17.40
C LYS A 1303 -55.07 21.49 -15.90
N ILE A 1304 -53.98 22.07 -15.40
CA ILE A 1304 -53.85 23.41 -14.73
C ILE A 1304 -55.04 23.99 -13.91
N ALA A 1305 -54.86 24.09 -12.57
CA ALA A 1305 -55.45 25.05 -11.61
C ALA A 1305 -54.68 24.97 -10.26
N GLY A 1306 -54.76 25.88 -9.26
CA GLY A 1306 -55.31 27.25 -9.19
C GLY A 1306 -55.59 27.72 -7.73
N THR A 1307 -55.12 28.92 -7.32
CA THR A 1307 -55.28 29.62 -5.98
C THR A 1307 -54.74 28.89 -4.73
N GLN A 1308 -54.07 29.47 -3.70
CA GLN A 1308 -53.75 30.82 -3.17
C GLN A 1308 -54.54 31.26 -1.90
N GLY A 1309 -53.78 31.65 -0.86
CA GLY A 1309 -54.18 32.22 0.45
C GLY A 1309 -53.18 31.76 1.53
N ASP A 1310 -52.19 32.54 1.99
CA ASP A 1310 -52.18 33.82 2.73
C ASP A 1310 -52.43 33.69 4.25
N MET A 1311 -51.36 33.83 5.06
CA MET A 1311 -51.29 34.59 6.33
C MET A 1311 -49.85 34.64 6.90
N GLU A 1312 -49.59 35.44 7.95
CA GLU A 1312 -48.35 36.25 8.04
C GLU A 1312 -47.63 36.29 9.41
N LYS A 1313 -46.29 36.44 9.35
CA LYS A 1313 -45.37 37.24 10.23
C LYS A 1313 -44.81 36.71 11.58
N ALA A 1314 -43.66 37.32 11.93
CA ALA A 1314 -42.86 37.31 13.17
C ALA A 1314 -42.10 36.01 13.54
N ASP A 1315 -40.83 36.01 13.96
CA ASP A 1315 -39.82 37.10 13.96
C ASP A 1315 -38.36 36.55 13.90
N MET A 1316 -37.35 37.43 13.90
CA MET A 1316 -35.89 37.15 13.72
C MET A 1316 -35.29 36.18 14.78
N VAL A 1317 -34.18 35.44 14.57
CA VAL A 1317 -32.78 35.87 14.27
C VAL A 1317 -31.92 34.71 13.67
N ASP A 1318 -30.91 35.06 12.84
CA ASP A 1318 -29.74 34.29 12.34
C ASP A 1318 -29.88 32.95 11.57
N GLY A 1319 -29.00 32.75 10.56
CA GLY A 1319 -28.34 31.43 10.42
C GLY A 1319 -28.41 30.62 9.11
N ILE A 1320 -28.61 31.20 7.92
CA ILE A 1320 -28.46 30.53 6.58
C ILE A 1320 -29.35 29.30 6.34
N LYS A 1321 -30.38 29.44 5.49
CA LYS A 1321 -31.24 28.33 5.03
C LYS A 1321 -31.47 28.40 3.52
N GLU A 1322 -30.73 27.59 2.75
CA GLU A 1322 -31.04 27.37 1.34
C GLU A 1322 -32.23 26.42 1.19
N SER A 1323 -33.39 26.96 0.79
CA SER A 1323 -34.58 26.18 0.45
C SER A 1323 -34.50 25.63 -0.98
N VAL A 1324 -34.16 24.35 -1.14
CA VAL A 1324 -34.28 23.66 -2.44
C VAL A 1324 -35.76 23.33 -2.67
N CYS A 1325 -36.44 24.11 -3.52
CA CYS A 1325 -37.86 23.94 -3.82
C CYS A 1325 -38.12 22.73 -4.72
N TRP A 1326 -38.71 21.67 -4.17
CA TRP A 1326 -39.13 20.48 -4.94
C TRP A 1326 -40.56 20.67 -5.49
N GLY A 1327 -40.69 21.37 -6.61
CA GLY A 1327 -41.95 21.59 -7.32
C GLY A 1327 -41.81 21.54 -8.86
N PRO A 1328 -42.81 21.04 -9.62
CA PRO A 1328 -42.75 20.83 -11.06
C PRO A 1328 -42.89 22.13 -11.90
N PRO A 1329 -42.56 22.13 -13.21
CA PRO A 1329 -41.55 23.07 -13.72
C PRO A 1329 -42.04 23.99 -14.86
N PRO A 1330 -41.10 24.70 -15.53
CA PRO A 1330 -41.05 24.54 -16.99
C PRO A 1330 -39.64 24.37 -17.60
N ALA A 1331 -39.50 23.34 -18.44
CA ALA A 1331 -38.66 23.28 -19.65
C ALA A 1331 -37.18 23.74 -19.61
N ALA A 1332 -36.28 22.99 -18.95
CA ALA A 1332 -34.91 22.71 -19.42
C ALA A 1332 -34.22 21.59 -18.60
N SER A 1333 -33.53 20.66 -19.25
CA SER A 1333 -32.75 19.58 -18.59
C SER A 1333 -31.25 19.94 -18.48
N PRO A 1334 -30.62 19.91 -17.30
CA PRO A 1334 -29.15 20.00 -17.24
C PRO A 1334 -28.46 19.18 -16.13
N LEU A 1335 -28.50 17.85 -16.17
CA LEU A 1335 -27.39 17.01 -15.66
C LEU A 1335 -26.96 15.92 -16.67
N LYS A 1336 -27.02 16.28 -17.95
CA LYS A 1336 -26.14 15.67 -18.97
C LYS A 1336 -24.69 16.09 -18.69
N SER A 1337 -23.74 15.23 -19.03
CA SER A 1337 -22.31 15.60 -19.11
C SER A 1337 -22.16 16.86 -19.97
N CYS A 1338 -21.47 17.88 -19.48
CA CYS A 1338 -21.29 19.13 -20.22
C CYS A 1338 -20.46 18.89 -21.48
N GLU A 1339 -21.08 18.96 -22.66
CA GLU A 1339 -20.44 18.66 -23.94
C GLU A 1339 -19.24 19.59 -24.21
N TYR A 1340 -19.35 20.86 -23.78
CA TYR A 1340 -18.26 21.83 -23.81
C TYR A 1340 -17.07 21.42 -22.91
N HIS A 1341 -17.35 20.90 -21.71
CA HIS A 1341 -16.30 20.36 -20.84
C HIS A 1341 -15.61 19.16 -21.48
N ALA A 1342 -16.39 18.23 -22.04
CA ALA A 1342 -15.85 17.08 -22.74
C ALA A 1342 -15.02 17.48 -23.97
N LEU A 1343 -15.43 18.53 -24.71
CA LEU A 1343 -14.68 19.06 -25.85
C LEU A 1343 -13.35 19.68 -25.42
N CYS A 1344 -13.35 20.50 -24.37
CA CYS A 1344 -12.12 21.06 -23.79
C CYS A 1344 -11.20 19.99 -23.19
N SER A 1345 -11.74 18.90 -22.61
CA SER A 1345 -10.94 17.76 -22.12
C SER A 1345 -10.27 17.02 -23.28
N ARG A 1346 -11.00 16.73 -24.37
CA ARG A 1346 -10.40 16.12 -25.58
C ARG A 1346 -9.32 17.01 -26.19
N PHE A 1347 -9.46 18.33 -26.13
CA PHE A 1347 -8.37 19.24 -26.49
C PHE A 1347 -7.17 19.14 -25.52
N GLN A 1348 -7.41 19.09 -24.20
CA GLN A 1348 -6.34 18.92 -23.19
C GLN A 1348 -5.59 17.59 -23.37
N GLU A 1349 -6.30 16.51 -23.70
CA GLU A 1349 -5.74 15.18 -23.99
C GLU A 1349 -4.82 15.23 -25.24
N LEU A 1350 -5.24 15.94 -26.30
CA LEU A 1350 -4.45 16.18 -27.50
C LEU A 1350 -3.18 17.04 -27.27
N LEU A 1351 -3.01 17.67 -26.10
CA LEU A 1351 -1.77 18.35 -25.73
C LEU A 1351 -0.66 17.39 -25.28
N LEU A 1352 -0.95 16.09 -25.11
CA LEU A 1352 -0.02 15.05 -24.66
C LEU A 1352 0.75 15.41 -23.37
N LEU A 1353 0.08 16.14 -22.47
CA LEU A 1353 0.61 16.51 -21.16
C LEU A 1353 0.42 15.34 -20.18
N PRO A 1354 1.50 14.85 -19.52
CA PRO A 1354 1.38 13.77 -18.53
C PRO A 1354 0.40 14.09 -17.39
N GLU A 1355 -0.21 13.05 -16.84
CA GLU A 1355 -1.21 13.18 -15.77
C GLU A 1355 -0.64 13.74 -14.46
N ASP A 1356 0.68 13.67 -14.24
CA ASP A 1356 1.31 14.16 -13.02
C ASP A 1356 1.37 15.68 -12.86
N TYR A 1357 1.16 16.44 -13.93
CA TYR A 1357 0.99 17.89 -13.81
C TYR A 1357 -0.39 18.27 -13.25
N PHE A 1358 -1.37 17.35 -13.24
CA PHE A 1358 -2.76 17.64 -12.87
C PHE A 1358 -3.18 16.99 -11.55
N MET A 1359 -4.05 17.69 -10.81
CA MET A 1359 -4.69 17.11 -9.63
C MET A 1359 -5.56 15.92 -10.04
N PRO A 1360 -5.57 14.80 -9.29
CA PRO A 1360 -6.39 13.65 -9.62
C PRO A 1360 -7.90 13.96 -9.50
N PRO A 1361 -8.78 13.19 -10.19
CA PRO A 1361 -10.22 13.27 -10.01
C PRO A 1361 -10.64 13.07 -8.52
N PRO A 1362 -11.71 13.73 -8.04
CA PRO A 1362 -12.60 14.65 -8.76
C PRO A 1362 -12.05 16.08 -8.87
N LYS A 1363 -10.90 16.39 -8.25
CA LYS A 1363 -10.30 17.73 -8.24
C LYS A 1363 -9.58 18.10 -9.54
N ARG A 1364 -9.63 17.28 -10.60
CA ARG A 1364 -8.92 17.53 -11.87
C ARG A 1364 -9.39 18.77 -12.63
N SER A 1365 -10.70 18.95 -12.85
CA SER A 1365 -11.18 20.04 -13.72
C SER A 1365 -12.56 20.61 -13.38
N LEU A 1366 -12.80 21.85 -13.84
CA LEU A 1366 -14.02 22.61 -13.61
C LEU A 1366 -14.38 23.48 -14.83
N CYS A 1367 -15.57 23.26 -15.40
CA CYS A 1367 -16.07 24.01 -16.55
C CYS A 1367 -16.84 25.27 -16.15
N TYR A 1368 -16.59 26.39 -16.82
CA TYR A 1368 -17.28 27.67 -16.62
C TYR A 1368 -18.04 28.14 -17.87
N CYS A 1369 -18.49 27.21 -18.74
CA CYS A 1369 -19.49 27.52 -19.77
C CYS A 1369 -20.78 28.04 -19.12
N GLU A 1370 -21.66 28.66 -19.92
CA GLU A 1370 -22.84 29.35 -19.37
C GLU A 1370 -23.74 28.44 -18.53
N SER A 1371 -24.03 27.22 -19.00
CA SER A 1371 -24.81 26.23 -18.25
C SER A 1371 -24.12 25.85 -16.94
N CYS A 1372 -22.81 25.61 -16.95
CA CYS A 1372 -22.07 25.17 -15.76
C CYS A 1372 -21.86 26.27 -14.72
N ARG A 1373 -21.74 27.56 -15.10
CA ARG A 1373 -21.70 28.67 -14.13
C ARG A 1373 -23.07 28.90 -13.47
N LYS A 1374 -24.16 28.89 -14.26
CA LYS A 1374 -25.54 29.07 -13.76
C LYS A 1374 -25.93 27.94 -12.81
N LEU A 1375 -25.62 26.69 -13.18
CA LEU A 1375 -25.88 25.49 -12.37
C LEU A 1375 -25.11 25.44 -11.03
N ARG A 1376 -24.08 26.28 -10.85
CA ARG A 1376 -23.31 26.40 -9.60
C ARG A 1376 -23.55 27.69 -8.80
N GLY A 1377 -24.30 28.65 -9.35
CA GLY A 1377 -24.38 29.99 -8.75
C GLY A 1377 -23.03 30.73 -8.73
N ASP A 1378 -22.13 30.46 -9.69
CA ASP A 1378 -20.84 31.18 -9.74
C ASP A 1378 -21.05 32.66 -10.12
N GLU A 1379 -20.76 33.57 -9.19
CA GLU A 1379 -20.66 35.02 -9.44
C GLU A 1379 -19.50 35.37 -10.38
N ALA A 1380 -19.59 36.52 -11.06
CA ALA A 1380 -18.61 36.94 -12.06
C ALA A 1380 -17.21 37.25 -11.48
N HIS A 1381 -17.15 37.72 -10.24
CA HIS A 1381 -15.93 38.21 -9.60
C HIS A 1381 -15.78 37.58 -8.22
N ARG A 1382 -14.53 37.39 -7.76
CA ARG A 1382 -14.21 36.96 -6.38
C ARG A 1382 -13.00 37.72 -5.85
N ARG A 1383 -12.82 37.75 -4.53
CA ARG A 1383 -11.66 38.36 -3.87
C ARG A 1383 -10.72 37.29 -3.29
N ARG A 1384 -9.41 37.52 -3.36
CA ARG A 1384 -8.36 36.65 -2.76
C ARG A 1384 -7.11 37.45 -2.40
N GLY A 1385 -6.35 36.96 -1.42
CA GLY A 1385 -5.03 37.46 -1.02
C GLY A 1385 -5.06 38.49 0.11
N GLU A 1386 -3.89 39.00 0.49
CA GLU A 1386 -3.72 40.04 1.51
C GLU A 1386 -2.88 41.21 0.94
N PRO A 1387 -3.42 42.45 0.87
CA PRO A 1387 -4.82 42.79 1.04
C PRO A 1387 -5.70 42.11 -0.03
N PRO A 1388 -6.99 41.81 0.24
CA PRO A 1388 -7.85 41.14 -0.74
C PRO A 1388 -8.00 41.95 -2.04
N ARG A 1389 -7.64 41.33 -3.17
CA ARG A 1389 -7.88 41.88 -4.52
C ARG A 1389 -8.92 41.08 -5.27
N GLU A 1390 -9.65 41.78 -6.13
CA GLU A 1390 -10.71 41.22 -6.97
C GLU A 1390 -10.16 40.67 -8.29
N TYR A 1391 -10.76 39.59 -8.77
CA TYR A 1391 -10.44 38.94 -10.05
C TYR A 1391 -11.71 38.33 -10.66
N ALA A 1392 -11.80 38.30 -11.99
CA ALA A 1392 -12.92 37.66 -12.69
C ALA A 1392 -12.80 36.14 -12.63
N LEU A 1393 -13.93 35.43 -12.57
CA LEU A 1393 -13.97 33.99 -12.82
C LEU A 1393 -13.85 33.71 -14.33
N PRO A 1394 -13.27 32.56 -14.74
CA PRO A 1394 -12.89 32.32 -16.12
C PRO A 1394 -14.09 31.85 -16.98
N PHE A 1395 -15.14 32.66 -17.06
CA PHE A 1395 -16.37 32.35 -17.79
C PHE A 1395 -16.11 32.09 -19.28
N GLY A 1396 -16.70 31.01 -19.80
CA GLY A 1396 -16.41 30.48 -21.14
C GLY A 1396 -15.22 29.51 -21.20
N TRP A 1397 -14.44 29.33 -20.13
CA TRP A 1397 -13.27 28.43 -20.14
C TRP A 1397 -13.49 27.17 -19.30
N CYS A 1398 -12.67 26.16 -19.53
CA CYS A 1398 -12.50 24.97 -18.69
C CYS A 1398 -11.16 25.05 -17.96
N ARG A 1399 -11.19 24.92 -16.63
CA ARG A 1399 -10.01 24.93 -15.78
C ARG A 1399 -9.56 23.50 -15.47
N PHE A 1400 -8.28 23.22 -15.64
CA PHE A 1400 -7.61 21.96 -15.30
C PHE A 1400 -6.58 22.28 -14.21
N ASN A 1401 -6.86 21.82 -12.99
CA ASN A 1401 -6.10 22.18 -11.79
C ASN A 1401 -4.72 21.50 -11.83
N LEU A 1402 -3.66 22.27 -11.63
CA LEU A 1402 -2.30 21.73 -11.62
C LEU A 1402 -1.93 21.22 -10.23
N ARG A 1403 -1.03 20.23 -10.14
CA ARG A 1403 -0.38 19.89 -8.87
C ARG A 1403 0.60 20.99 -8.51
N VAL A 1404 0.48 21.52 -7.31
CA VAL A 1404 1.48 22.41 -6.70
C VAL A 1404 2.50 21.52 -5.98
N ASN A 1405 3.78 21.86 -6.02
CA ASN A 1405 4.81 21.14 -5.26
C ASN A 1405 4.47 21.25 -3.74
N PRO A 1406 4.40 20.13 -2.98
CA PRO A 1406 4.06 20.16 -1.55
C PRO A 1406 4.93 21.12 -0.73
N HIS A 1407 6.21 21.30 -1.06
CA HIS A 1407 7.10 22.26 -0.39
C HIS A 1407 6.65 23.73 -0.55
N LEU A 1408 5.84 24.04 -1.58
CA LEU A 1408 5.21 25.35 -1.78
C LEU A 1408 3.78 25.44 -1.21
N GLU A 1409 3.13 24.31 -0.88
CA GLU A 1409 1.85 24.29 -0.14
C GLU A 1409 2.02 24.25 1.38
N ALA A 1410 3.19 23.85 1.89
CA ALA A 1410 3.47 23.63 3.32
C ALA A 1410 3.31 24.87 4.24
N GLY A 1411 3.17 26.08 3.67
CA GLY A 1411 2.96 27.32 4.42
C GLY A 1411 1.64 28.01 4.07
N THR A 1412 1.04 28.70 5.04
CA THR A 1412 -0.18 29.54 4.89
C THR A 1412 -0.03 30.72 3.89
N LEU A 1413 1.17 30.90 3.33
CA LEU A 1413 1.57 31.97 2.42
C LEU A 1413 0.75 32.00 1.12
N THR A 1414 0.48 30.86 0.47
CA THR A 1414 -0.19 30.84 -0.85
C THR A 1414 -1.65 31.30 -0.80
N LYS A 1415 -2.31 31.23 0.38
CA LYS A 1415 -3.65 31.82 0.59
C LYS A 1415 -3.62 33.35 0.59
N LYS A 1416 -2.49 33.95 0.97
CA LYS A 1416 -2.25 35.41 0.99
C LYS A 1416 -1.93 35.98 -0.39
N TRP A 1417 -1.67 35.15 -1.41
CA TRP A 1417 -1.32 35.60 -2.75
C TRP A 1417 -2.55 35.96 -3.59
N HIS A 1418 -2.41 36.98 -4.45
CA HIS A 1418 -3.44 37.43 -5.38
C HIS A 1418 -3.63 36.43 -6.51
N MET A 1419 -4.78 36.48 -7.18
CA MET A 1419 -5.11 35.60 -8.32
C MET A 1419 -5.04 36.39 -9.62
N ALA A 1420 -4.40 35.83 -10.64
CA ALA A 1420 -4.27 36.45 -11.96
C ALA A 1420 -4.27 35.40 -13.09
N TYR A 1421 -4.29 35.89 -14.32
CA TYR A 1421 -4.29 35.11 -15.56
C TYR A 1421 -3.16 35.53 -16.49
N HIS A 1422 -2.56 34.56 -17.18
CA HIS A 1422 -1.54 34.74 -18.22
C HIS A 1422 -2.01 34.10 -19.53
N GLY A 1423 -2.19 34.90 -20.58
CA GLY A 1423 -2.42 34.38 -21.94
C GLY A 1423 -1.20 33.62 -22.44
N SER A 1424 -1.38 32.53 -23.16
CA SER A 1424 -0.25 31.73 -23.63
C SER A 1424 -0.51 31.05 -24.97
N SER A 1425 0.53 30.39 -25.51
CA SER A 1425 0.44 29.62 -26.74
C SER A 1425 0.56 28.12 -26.46
N VAL A 1426 -0.21 27.32 -27.20
CA VAL A 1426 -0.21 25.85 -27.10
C VAL A 1426 1.20 25.26 -27.21
N ALA A 1427 2.04 25.84 -28.09
CA ALA A 1427 3.42 25.43 -28.30
C ALA A 1427 4.36 25.64 -27.09
N VAL A 1428 3.98 26.44 -26.09
CA VAL A 1428 4.79 26.69 -24.88
C VAL A 1428 4.21 26.10 -23.59
N VAL A 1429 2.96 25.61 -23.59
CA VAL A 1429 2.31 25.04 -22.39
C VAL A 1429 3.18 23.96 -21.72
N ARG A 1430 3.71 23.01 -22.51
CA ARG A 1430 4.61 21.97 -22.03
C ARG A 1430 5.87 22.54 -21.36
N ARG A 1431 6.52 23.53 -22.00
CA ARG A 1431 7.75 24.17 -21.50
C ARG A 1431 7.52 24.97 -20.21
N VAL A 1432 6.35 25.60 -20.07
CA VAL A 1432 5.95 26.32 -18.84
C VAL A 1432 5.73 25.33 -17.70
N LEU A 1433 5.01 24.24 -17.96
CA LEU A 1433 4.77 23.19 -16.97
C LEU A 1433 6.06 22.49 -16.54
N ASP A 1434 6.98 22.22 -17.47
CA ASP A 1434 8.28 21.58 -17.19
C ASP A 1434 9.23 22.44 -16.36
N ARG A 1435 9.08 23.77 -16.41
CA ARG A 1435 9.86 24.70 -15.59
C ARG A 1435 9.17 25.09 -14.29
N GLY A 1436 7.85 24.89 -14.17
CA GLY A 1436 7.04 25.42 -13.07
C GLY A 1436 6.89 26.95 -13.06
N GLU A 1437 7.50 27.66 -14.00
CA GLU A 1437 7.66 29.12 -14.02
C GLU A 1437 7.12 29.77 -15.30
N LEU A 1438 6.55 30.97 -15.18
CA LEU A 1438 6.33 31.88 -16.32
C LEU A 1438 7.65 32.58 -16.69
N GLY A 1439 8.40 31.98 -17.61
CA GLY A 1439 9.72 32.46 -18.03
C GLY A 1439 9.74 33.31 -19.31
N ALA A 1440 10.94 33.67 -19.75
CA ALA A 1440 11.15 34.35 -21.02
C ALA A 1440 10.63 33.52 -22.21
N GLY A 1441 9.83 34.14 -23.08
CA GLY A 1441 9.28 33.51 -24.29
C GLY A 1441 8.00 32.69 -24.09
N THR A 1442 7.18 32.98 -23.06
CA THR A 1442 5.80 32.45 -22.96
C THR A 1442 4.77 33.26 -23.76
N THR A 1443 5.11 34.49 -24.14
CA THR A 1443 4.33 35.32 -25.07
C THR A 1443 4.36 34.73 -26.49
N SER A 1444 3.29 34.97 -27.25
CA SER A 1444 3.09 34.37 -28.58
C SER A 1444 4.26 34.63 -29.53
N ILE A 1445 4.78 33.55 -30.14
CA ILE A 1445 5.83 33.59 -31.17
C ILE A 1445 5.39 34.42 -32.41
N LEU A 1446 4.08 34.61 -32.59
CA LEU A 1446 3.50 35.43 -33.67
C LEU A 1446 3.48 36.95 -33.36
N SER A 1447 3.70 37.37 -32.10
CA SER A 1447 3.65 38.79 -31.70
C SER A 1447 5.00 39.50 -31.84
N CYS A 1448 6.11 38.76 -31.98
CA CYS A 1448 7.43 39.33 -32.22
C CYS A 1448 7.72 39.46 -33.73
N ARG A 1449 7.23 40.54 -34.37
CA ARG A 1449 7.79 40.96 -35.67
C ARG A 1449 9.30 41.23 -35.50
N PRO A 1450 10.20 40.61 -36.27
CA PRO A 1450 11.61 40.96 -36.24
C PRO A 1450 11.81 42.36 -36.83
N LEU A 1451 12.27 43.30 -36.01
CA LEU A 1451 12.73 44.61 -36.48
C LEU A 1451 14.07 44.45 -37.21
N LYS A 1452 13.99 44.13 -38.50
CA LYS A 1452 15.13 44.04 -39.41
C LYS A 1452 14.80 44.68 -40.75
N GLY A 1453 15.57 45.72 -41.11
CA GLY A 1453 15.62 46.28 -42.46
C GLY A 1453 14.76 47.52 -42.73
N GLU A 1454 15.37 48.69 -42.60
CA GLU A 1454 15.67 49.43 -43.83
C GLU A 1454 17.18 49.20 -44.16
N PRO A 1455 17.59 49.11 -45.43
CA PRO A 1455 18.94 48.66 -45.79
C PRO A 1455 19.91 49.81 -46.12
N GLY A 1456 21.19 49.71 -45.72
CA GLY A 1456 22.20 50.72 -46.07
C GLY A 1456 23.66 50.41 -45.77
N VAL A 1457 24.36 49.81 -46.76
CA VAL A 1457 25.80 50.00 -47.12
C VAL A 1457 26.91 49.67 -46.09
N GLY A 1458 27.94 48.91 -46.53
CA GLY A 1458 29.20 48.62 -45.79
C GLY A 1458 29.04 47.44 -44.81
N PHE A 1459 29.83 46.35 -44.79
CA PHE A 1459 31.17 46.06 -45.32
C PHE A 1459 32.33 46.88 -44.72
N GLU A 1460 32.78 46.47 -43.52
CA GLU A 1460 34.20 46.39 -43.13
C GLU A 1460 34.38 45.52 -41.86
N GLU A 1461 35.42 44.70 -41.84
CA GLU A 1461 36.04 44.05 -40.65
C GLU A 1461 37.42 44.71 -40.41
N PRO A 1462 38.15 44.46 -39.31
CA PRO A 1462 37.82 43.84 -38.01
C PRO A 1462 38.13 44.80 -36.83
N GLY A 1463 38.18 44.32 -35.58
CA GLY A 1463 38.78 45.07 -34.47
C GLY A 1463 38.59 44.48 -33.08
N GLU A 1464 39.68 44.10 -32.41
CA GLU A 1464 39.67 43.64 -31.02
C GLU A 1464 39.58 44.81 -30.01
N ASN A 1465 39.19 44.50 -28.76
CA ASN A 1465 39.15 45.40 -27.58
C ASN A 1465 37.95 46.36 -27.46
N CYS A 1466 36.76 45.80 -27.15
CA CYS A 1466 35.75 46.48 -26.33
C CYS A 1466 35.05 45.49 -25.38
N ALA A 1467 34.62 45.99 -24.22
CA ALA A 1467 34.09 45.18 -23.11
C ALA A 1467 32.69 44.58 -23.40
N PRO A 1468 32.33 43.44 -22.77
CA PRO A 1468 31.05 42.78 -23.01
C PRO A 1468 29.84 43.65 -22.60
N PRO A 1469 28.71 43.56 -23.33
CA PRO A 1469 27.45 44.21 -22.94
C PRO A 1469 26.95 43.72 -21.57
N ARG A 1470 26.25 44.60 -20.84
CA ARG A 1470 25.60 44.26 -19.58
C ARG A 1470 24.49 43.23 -19.79
N GLU A 1471 24.24 42.44 -18.74
CA GLU A 1471 23.18 41.43 -18.65
C GLU A 1471 21.84 41.90 -19.26
N GLU A 1472 21.30 41.12 -20.18
CA GLU A 1472 19.93 41.31 -20.65
C GLU A 1472 18.96 40.97 -19.52
N GLN A 1473 18.18 41.97 -19.06
CA GLN A 1473 17.13 41.71 -18.07
C GLN A 1473 16.12 40.69 -18.63
N PRO A 1474 15.67 39.71 -17.83
CA PRO A 1474 14.61 38.81 -18.27
C PRO A 1474 13.36 39.64 -18.65
N PRO A 1475 12.72 39.36 -19.79
CA PRO A 1475 11.54 40.10 -20.22
C PRO A 1475 10.40 39.94 -19.19
N PRO A 1476 9.60 40.99 -18.96
CA PRO A 1476 8.57 40.98 -17.93
C PRO A 1476 7.44 40.00 -18.27
N VAL A 1477 6.86 39.41 -17.22
CA VAL A 1477 5.65 38.57 -17.33
C VAL A 1477 4.43 39.48 -17.26
N LEU A 1478 3.57 39.40 -18.27
CA LEU A 1478 2.28 40.08 -18.32
C LEU A 1478 1.18 39.18 -17.73
N LEU A 1479 0.45 39.72 -16.76
CA LEU A 1479 -0.66 39.10 -16.05
C LEU A 1479 -1.91 40.00 -16.10
N SER A 1480 -3.07 39.50 -15.71
CA SER A 1480 -4.30 40.31 -15.57
C SER A 1480 -5.27 39.71 -14.53
N PRO A 1481 -6.05 40.53 -13.80
CA PRO A 1481 -7.16 40.04 -12.98
C PRO A 1481 -8.36 39.56 -13.82
N SER A 1482 -8.41 39.88 -15.12
CA SER A 1482 -9.47 39.44 -16.02
C SER A 1482 -8.95 38.53 -17.14
N LEU A 1483 -9.58 37.36 -17.28
CA LEU A 1483 -9.34 36.46 -18.40
C LEU A 1483 -9.99 36.97 -19.71
N GLN A 1484 -10.87 37.98 -19.65
CA GLN A 1484 -11.36 38.65 -20.86
C GLN A 1484 -10.24 39.42 -21.55
N TYR A 1485 -9.29 39.96 -20.78
CA TYR A 1485 -8.06 40.57 -21.29
C TYR A 1485 -6.99 39.52 -21.60
N ALA A 1486 -6.58 38.72 -20.62
CA ALA A 1486 -5.50 37.74 -20.80
C ALA A 1486 -5.83 36.65 -21.85
N GLY A 1487 -7.11 36.38 -22.10
CA GLY A 1487 -7.59 35.46 -23.13
C GLY A 1487 -7.79 36.07 -24.52
N ALA A 1488 -7.51 37.36 -24.71
CA ALA A 1488 -7.57 38.00 -26.02
C ALA A 1488 -6.51 37.44 -26.97
N GLU A 1489 -6.81 37.37 -28.27
CA GLU A 1489 -6.03 36.61 -29.26
C GLU A 1489 -4.55 37.05 -29.40
N MET A 1490 -4.23 38.32 -29.12
CA MET A 1490 -2.85 38.82 -29.12
C MET A 1490 -2.01 38.34 -27.92
N LEU A 1491 -2.65 37.84 -26.86
CA LEU A 1491 -2.02 37.29 -25.65
C LEU A 1491 -2.18 35.76 -25.56
N ALA A 1492 -3.35 35.22 -25.89
CA ALA A 1492 -3.65 33.79 -25.94
C ALA A 1492 -3.92 33.34 -27.39
N SER A 1493 -2.89 32.85 -28.09
CA SER A 1493 -2.96 32.53 -29.51
C SER A 1493 -3.96 31.40 -29.81
N LYS A 1494 -4.85 31.61 -30.78
CA LYS A 1494 -5.74 30.57 -31.30
C LYS A 1494 -4.98 29.50 -32.10
N VAL A 1495 -5.34 28.23 -31.92
CA VAL A 1495 -4.91 27.11 -32.77
C VAL A 1495 -6.14 26.40 -33.33
N GLN A 1496 -6.07 25.84 -34.54
CA GLN A 1496 -7.11 24.93 -35.03
C GLN A 1496 -6.80 23.50 -34.58
N PHE A 1497 -7.81 22.77 -34.12
CA PHE A 1497 -7.74 21.32 -33.94
C PHE A 1497 -8.99 20.65 -34.48
N ARG A 1498 -8.88 19.35 -34.81
CA ARG A 1498 -10.02 18.54 -35.21
C ARG A 1498 -10.44 17.68 -34.03
N ASP A 1499 -11.69 17.82 -33.59
CA ASP A 1499 -12.24 17.01 -32.49
C ASP A 1499 -12.28 15.53 -32.90
N PRO A 1500 -11.58 14.61 -32.19
CA PRO A 1500 -11.59 13.19 -32.50
C PRO A 1500 -13.01 12.58 -32.50
N LYS A 1501 -13.91 13.10 -31.65
CA LYS A 1501 -15.27 12.57 -31.48
C LYS A 1501 -16.24 13.02 -32.58
N SER A 1502 -16.33 14.33 -32.84
CA SER A 1502 -17.28 14.88 -33.84
C SER A 1502 -16.69 15.05 -35.24
N GLN A 1503 -15.38 14.88 -35.40
CA GLN A 1503 -14.62 15.11 -36.65
C GLN A 1503 -14.72 16.53 -37.21
N ARG A 1504 -15.25 17.49 -36.44
CA ARG A 1504 -15.32 18.92 -36.76
C ARG A 1504 -14.02 19.62 -36.39
N THR A 1505 -13.67 20.66 -37.15
CA THR A 1505 -12.57 21.57 -36.80
C THR A 1505 -13.08 22.67 -35.89
N HIS A 1506 -12.37 22.92 -34.79
CA HIS A 1506 -12.63 23.96 -33.80
C HIS A 1506 -11.38 24.83 -33.60
N GLN A 1507 -11.56 26.04 -33.08
CA GLN A 1507 -10.47 26.90 -32.61
C GLN A 1507 -10.29 26.73 -31.09
N ALA A 1508 -9.07 26.52 -30.62
CA ALA A 1508 -8.76 26.42 -29.20
C ALA A 1508 -7.78 27.51 -28.75
N GLN A 1509 -7.92 27.96 -27.50
CA GLN A 1509 -7.02 28.89 -26.82
C GLN A 1509 -6.62 28.34 -25.45
N VAL A 1510 -5.42 28.74 -25.00
CA VAL A 1510 -4.88 28.35 -23.69
C VAL A 1510 -4.41 29.57 -22.89
N ALA A 1511 -4.58 29.49 -21.58
CA ALA A 1511 -4.08 30.46 -20.61
C ALA A 1511 -3.70 29.74 -19.31
N PHE A 1512 -2.91 30.37 -18.45
CA PHE A 1512 -2.64 29.90 -17.10
C PHE A 1512 -3.37 30.77 -16.07
N GLN A 1513 -4.03 30.14 -15.10
CA GLN A 1513 -4.38 30.78 -13.84
C GLN A 1513 -3.19 30.66 -12.89
N VAL A 1514 -2.77 31.76 -12.28
CA VAL A 1514 -1.60 31.83 -11.40
C VAL A 1514 -1.91 32.55 -10.10
N CYS A 1515 -1.25 32.13 -9.02
CA CYS A 1515 -1.12 32.96 -7.83
C CYS A 1515 0.07 33.92 -8.03
N VAL A 1516 -0.05 35.18 -7.64
CA VAL A 1516 1.03 36.17 -7.70
C VAL A 1516 1.23 36.85 -6.35
N ARG A 1517 2.49 37.01 -5.94
CA ARG A 1517 2.88 37.57 -4.65
C ARG A 1517 2.46 39.05 -4.53
N PRO A 1518 1.78 39.48 -3.45
CA PRO A 1518 1.44 40.88 -3.25
C PRO A 1518 2.72 41.75 -3.25
N GLY A 1519 2.71 42.86 -4.00
CA GLY A 1519 3.84 43.78 -4.13
C GLY A 1519 4.89 43.41 -5.20
N SER A 1520 4.88 42.19 -5.75
CA SER A 1520 5.82 41.74 -6.79
C SER A 1520 5.54 42.26 -8.21
N TYR A 1521 4.43 43.00 -8.38
CA TYR A 1521 3.92 43.40 -9.69
C TYR A 1521 3.36 44.83 -9.67
N THR A 1522 3.40 45.49 -10.82
CA THR A 1522 2.86 46.83 -11.03
C THR A 1522 1.63 46.74 -11.92
N PRO A 1523 0.43 47.14 -11.44
CA PRO A 1523 -0.74 47.35 -12.30
C PRO A 1523 -0.54 48.55 -13.21
N GLY A 1524 -1.10 48.49 -14.42
CA GLY A 1524 -1.07 49.58 -15.39
C GLY A 1524 -2.10 49.41 -16.52
N PRO A 1525 -2.14 50.38 -17.45
CA PRO A 1525 -2.97 50.31 -18.64
C PRO A 1525 -2.51 49.21 -19.61
N PRO A 1526 -3.42 48.67 -20.45
CA PRO A 1526 -3.07 47.76 -21.54
C PRO A 1526 -1.89 48.21 -22.41
N SER A 1527 -0.85 47.38 -22.51
CA SER A 1527 0.19 47.53 -23.53
C SER A 1527 -0.30 47.10 -24.92
N ALA A 1528 -1.37 46.29 -24.97
CA ALA A 1528 -1.98 45.78 -26.20
C ALA A 1528 -2.99 46.76 -26.80
N ALA A 1529 -2.85 47.07 -28.09
CA ALA A 1529 -3.77 47.91 -28.87
C ALA A 1529 -5.10 47.17 -29.20
N LEU A 1530 -5.88 46.88 -28.17
CA LEU A 1530 -7.23 46.33 -28.29
C LEU A 1530 -8.21 47.43 -28.75
N ARG A 1531 -9.08 47.10 -29.71
CA ARG A 1531 -10.07 48.04 -30.27
C ARG A 1531 -11.18 48.43 -29.28
N GLU A 1532 -11.46 47.55 -28.32
CA GLU A 1532 -12.49 47.72 -27.28
C GLU A 1532 -11.92 47.19 -25.96
N LEU A 1533 -12.32 47.80 -24.83
CA LEU A 1533 -11.94 47.34 -23.49
C LEU A 1533 -12.65 46.01 -23.19
N PRO A 1534 -11.92 44.88 -23.00
CA PRO A 1534 -12.55 43.55 -22.89
C PRO A 1534 -13.36 43.33 -21.61
N ASP A 1535 -13.13 44.15 -20.59
CA ASP A 1535 -13.79 44.04 -19.29
C ASP A 1535 -14.09 45.44 -18.77
N GLN A 1536 -15.38 45.73 -18.50
CA GLN A 1536 -15.83 47.03 -18.01
C GLN A 1536 -15.82 47.12 -16.47
N HIS A 1537 -15.58 46.01 -15.77
CA HIS A 1537 -15.59 45.96 -14.30
C HIS A 1537 -14.27 46.40 -13.67
N PHE A 1538 -13.15 46.23 -14.39
CA PHE A 1538 -11.83 46.68 -13.95
C PHE A 1538 -11.49 48.04 -14.56
N SER A 1539 -10.89 48.94 -13.79
CA SER A 1539 -10.39 50.19 -14.35
C SER A 1539 -9.28 49.88 -15.37
N PRO A 1540 -9.16 50.64 -16.49
CA PRO A 1540 -8.09 50.40 -17.46
C PRO A 1540 -6.70 50.42 -16.82
N SER A 1541 -6.49 51.28 -15.81
CA SER A 1541 -5.28 51.41 -14.99
C SER A 1541 -4.90 50.19 -14.15
N GLU A 1542 -5.79 49.21 -13.98
CA GLU A 1542 -5.56 48.03 -13.14
C GLU A 1542 -5.60 46.71 -13.94
N LEU A 1543 -5.67 46.81 -15.26
CA LEU A 1543 -6.10 45.73 -16.15
C LEU A 1543 -4.93 44.86 -16.66
N GLU A 1544 -3.74 45.44 -16.80
CA GLU A 1544 -2.49 44.72 -17.05
C GLU A 1544 -1.58 44.78 -15.82
N TRP A 1545 -1.06 43.64 -15.37
CA TRP A 1545 -0.17 43.51 -14.21
C TRP A 1545 1.20 43.01 -14.67
N VAL A 1546 2.25 43.80 -14.45
CA VAL A 1546 3.60 43.52 -14.95
C VAL A 1546 4.49 43.08 -13.79
N THR A 1547 5.15 41.92 -13.91
CA THR A 1547 6.18 41.47 -12.92
C THR A 1547 7.50 41.10 -13.59
N LYS A 1548 8.60 41.23 -12.82
CA LYS A 1548 9.97 40.82 -13.16
C LYS A 1548 10.61 39.93 -12.08
N GLU A 1549 9.90 39.65 -10.99
CA GLU A 1549 10.44 38.93 -9.82
C GLU A 1549 10.35 37.41 -10.06
N LYS A 1550 11.50 36.74 -10.24
CA LYS A 1550 11.55 35.26 -10.33
C LYS A 1550 10.96 34.63 -9.07
N GLY A 1551 10.22 33.54 -9.22
CA GLY A 1551 9.54 32.86 -8.11
C GLY A 1551 8.33 33.60 -7.51
N ALA A 1552 8.00 34.82 -7.94
CA ALA A 1552 6.83 35.56 -7.43
C ALA A 1552 5.49 35.17 -8.07
N THR A 1553 5.51 34.24 -9.03
CA THR A 1553 4.32 33.64 -9.65
C THR A 1553 4.31 32.13 -9.42
N LEU A 1554 3.14 31.56 -9.20
CA LEU A 1554 2.92 30.13 -8.98
C LEU A 1554 1.81 29.63 -9.91
N LEU A 1555 2.13 28.67 -10.78
CA LEU A 1555 1.16 28.04 -11.67
C LEU A 1555 0.08 27.30 -10.85
N TYR A 1556 -1.20 27.57 -11.13
CA TYR A 1556 -2.32 27.07 -10.32
C TYR A 1556 -3.33 26.25 -11.14
N ALA A 1557 -3.59 26.64 -12.39
CA ALA A 1557 -4.35 25.82 -13.33
C ALA A 1557 -4.02 26.15 -14.79
N LEU A 1558 -4.13 25.16 -15.68
CA LEU A 1558 -4.26 25.38 -17.12
C LEU A 1558 -5.73 25.70 -17.45
N LEU A 1559 -5.96 26.66 -18.34
CA LEU A 1559 -7.28 27.07 -18.82
C LEU A 1559 -7.36 26.79 -20.32
N VAL A 1560 -8.48 26.19 -20.75
CA VAL A 1560 -8.78 25.87 -22.15
C VAL A 1560 -10.11 26.51 -22.54
N ARG A 1561 -10.16 27.18 -23.69
CA ARG A 1561 -11.39 27.59 -24.38
C ARG A 1561 -11.41 26.93 -25.76
N VAL A 1562 -12.59 26.51 -26.21
CA VAL A 1562 -12.80 25.95 -27.55
C VAL A 1562 -13.99 26.66 -28.21
N GLU A 1563 -13.91 26.88 -29.52
CA GLU A 1563 -14.94 27.50 -30.35
C GLU A 1563 -15.16 26.65 -31.62
#